data_AF-A0AAU2PKH4-F1
#
_entry.id   AF-A0AAU2PKH4-F1
#
_cell.length_a   1.000
_cell.length_b   1.000
_cell.length_c   1.000
_cell.angle_alpha   90.00
_cell.angle_beta   90.00
_cell.angle_gamma   90.00
#
_symmetry.space_group_name_H-M   'P 1'
#
loop_
_entity.id
_entity.type
_entity.pdbx_description
1 polymer ?
#
loop_
_entity_poly.entity_id
_entity_poly.type
_entity_poly.pdbx_seq_one_letter_code
_entity_poly.pdbx_strand_id
1 'polypeptide(L)'
;MSDTTTTTQASSPTAEAPAQRTGRRLRLPGRGKGGSGGNQLFRNAYALMLNTGISAVLGLGYWLVAARYYSETAVGQGSAAIAAMKLLAGLTAVTLTGALARFIPVAGRATGRLIFRTYAGSSVVVALAAGAFLLTLNIWGPSYRFLNGPVAGFGFVLAVVAWSLLTLQDGVLTGLRSALWVPVGNTVFSVVKLVLLVALASAIPATGVFVSWVAAIAMSAVPLGWLVFRRLVPRHVKATKEDTEAPSVKEIGRFLAGDYTGSLFSLAVVYLVPVIVASQVTSADNAYFYITATIGGTVNLLAINMGASLTVEGSHDPARLAANTRAALKRMARIMLPVGAILFLGAPFILRVFGQGYADAATPLLRWFAIGGLLRVVMETYFAVLRAQSRTAGLAWLQGLLCALVLGLTVILLPRMGLTGAGVAEVASLAVIVAISAPRLYRILRTAPAELPAGAAPDGDLADLGAREVPKSKRGPAWALDADTLALGVHVDFDHLERRPDVRPGPGTPPTGTPAVVRPVHRPTWALGKPSVVGLPVEAREPGSEASVGPSEAPEIDAPFEAQGSEGAPTGARGVTFSGSAAWARPATENPHPADKEDPPPPSPHKGLTPPNKPGVILGCLLISALLLYWVPALTLDDGALDRMGGLGLISVLPLPTLVGAALLITVFASLLWMAREHKGLLLVTLLATVVSLHALPAVIETEPRFATAWQHLGFLDYIDRTGSAVPDLDARWSWPGFFAAAAFVAKACGVTDLTEVIRWWPLAMQLLYLAPMFLLVRSMRAGWRAKWTGIWIFVLSGWVGQDYFSPQGFTYLLYLAFVAILLVWFRAPRVLWTKRRPGEAEVEPANRRQQAVLLMVLIGLFAATVPAHQLTPFVMLGVLAVLVLVGRSELRGLPILFAVLVAVWVGFMAEPYWSGHFNELFGGVGGVGGNVSSSVAGRIEGGSSTHKLVLYTRVLLAAGVMTLACYGWWRRRENKYRERSLLVLTFVPFLGFGMQSYGGEMALRVFMFALPGAAMLAALALFPRTGVTAKERDRDRVSLAPLAALLAGLVLMGGFLVARWGNEPFERIRPGEVAAMNYVYAHDDPTVRLLWMSNDTVENVTPSIPWGARDMEKVEYVPTLAPVDPVLVSGLVKALKDAGPNSYLMINRSQVVYLQLDVGYSPTWQTRLLKNLDERQELKKVLVNDDVTMYSLRKQPEGEIPKADPGPIGPQVTWTPWSVVGGLAAVALIVLLTVREAVRVAVRPSVRQLRWLQSSFWFSLPLLAVLLASLVQRFLTMK
;
A
#
# COMPACT_ATOMS: atom_id res chain seq x y z
N MET A 1 12.96 50.66 -32.00
CA MET A 1 12.98 51.92 -31.24
C MET A 1 13.06 51.59 -29.75
N SER A 2 13.75 52.32 -28.88
CA SER A 2 15.01 53.10 -29.01
C SER A 2 15.49 53.41 -27.58
N ASP A 3 16.78 53.73 -27.40
CA ASP A 3 17.32 54.65 -26.36
C ASP A 3 17.24 54.30 -24.84
N THR A 4 18.14 54.79 -23.97
CA THR A 4 19.64 54.90 -23.98
C THR A 4 20.16 55.14 -22.54
N THR A 5 21.48 55.37 -22.34
CA THR A 5 22.20 55.83 -21.11
C THR A 5 22.36 54.80 -19.97
N THR A 6 23.49 54.61 -19.24
CA THR A 6 24.61 55.45 -18.71
C THR A 6 24.17 56.39 -17.56
N THR A 7 24.95 56.81 -16.53
CA THR A 7 26.41 56.82 -16.19
C THR A 7 26.52 56.91 -14.61
N THR A 8 27.61 56.95 -13.80
CA THR A 8 29.10 57.05 -13.89
C THR A 8 29.82 56.44 -12.64
N GLN A 9 31.16 56.35 -12.71
CA GLN A 9 32.27 56.17 -11.74
C GLN A 9 32.17 56.37 -10.19
N ALA A 10 32.84 55.43 -9.49
CA ALA A 10 33.91 55.52 -8.47
C ALA A 10 34.25 56.79 -7.64
N SER A 11 34.55 56.59 -6.34
CA SER A 11 35.74 57.10 -5.61
C SER A 11 35.86 56.50 -4.18
N SER A 12 37.00 56.69 -3.51
CA SER A 12 37.37 56.21 -2.15
C SER A 12 38.45 57.16 -1.56
N PRO A 13 39.02 57.00 -0.34
CA PRO A 13 38.61 56.26 0.87
C PRO A 13 38.65 57.13 2.17
N THR A 14 38.22 56.60 3.33
CA THR A 14 38.87 56.78 4.67
C THR A 14 38.19 55.90 5.73
N ALA A 15 38.68 55.88 6.98
CA ALA A 15 38.52 54.75 7.91
C ALA A 15 37.98 55.12 9.32
N GLU A 16 37.78 54.05 10.10
CA GLU A 16 37.47 53.99 11.54
C GLU A 16 36.03 54.30 11.99
N ALA A 17 35.70 53.81 13.20
CA ALA A 17 34.33 53.59 13.67
C ALA A 17 34.10 54.27 15.04
N PRO A 18 32.84 54.37 15.51
CA PRO A 18 32.45 53.34 16.50
C PRO A 18 30.96 52.90 16.47
N ALA A 19 30.71 51.79 17.18
CA ALA A 19 29.45 51.41 17.84
C ALA A 19 28.11 51.52 17.07
N GLN A 20 27.63 50.40 16.50
CA GLN A 20 26.20 50.21 16.19
C GLN A 20 25.50 49.24 17.16
N ARG A 21 24.23 49.56 17.47
CA ARG A 21 23.40 48.92 18.51
C ARG A 21 23.00 47.49 18.14
N THR A 22 22.99 46.60 19.14
CA THR A 22 22.71 45.15 19.03
C THR A 22 21.22 44.80 18.84
N GLY A 23 20.66 45.17 17.69
CA GLY A 23 19.30 44.77 17.29
C GLY A 23 19.18 43.27 17.00
N ARG A 24 18.75 42.48 18.00
CA ARG A 24 18.52 41.02 17.88
C ARG A 24 17.43 40.67 16.82
N ARG A 25 17.82 40.44 15.58
CA ARG A 25 17.03 39.65 14.61
C ARG A 25 17.37 38.17 14.78
N LEU A 26 16.40 37.33 15.16
CA LEU A 26 16.61 35.88 15.24
C LEU A 26 16.92 35.30 13.85
N ARG A 27 18.12 34.75 13.68
CA ARG A 27 18.45 33.87 12.55
C ARG A 27 17.91 32.47 12.83
N LEU A 28 16.84 32.07 12.15
CA LEU A 28 16.36 30.68 12.15
C LEU A 28 17.44 29.75 11.54
N PRO A 29 17.78 28.62 12.20
CA PRO A 29 18.67 27.62 11.62
C PRO A 29 17.96 26.89 10.48
N GLY A 30 18.63 26.67 9.34
CA GLY A 30 18.07 25.85 8.26
C GLY A 30 18.38 26.22 6.81
N ARG A 31 19.36 27.11 6.51
CA ARG A 31 19.86 27.26 5.12
C ARG A 31 21.31 27.72 4.95
N GLY A 32 22.20 27.37 5.87
CA GLY A 32 23.64 27.51 5.65
C GLY A 32 24.16 26.52 4.61
N LYS A 33 24.95 26.98 3.64
CA LYS A 33 25.97 26.14 2.99
C LYS A 33 27.17 26.12 3.94
N GLY A 34 27.48 24.97 4.53
CA GLY A 34 28.70 24.78 5.32
C GLY A 34 28.63 23.62 6.33
N GLY A 35 29.72 22.88 6.46
CA GLY A 35 30.08 22.17 7.69
C GLY A 35 29.21 21.00 8.17
N SER A 36 28.79 20.06 7.30
CA SER A 36 28.32 18.72 7.75
C SER A 36 28.31 17.71 6.59
N GLY A 37 29.38 16.93 6.45
CA GLY A 37 29.55 15.97 5.33
C GLY A 37 28.78 14.66 5.49
N GLY A 38 28.89 14.01 6.66
CA GLY A 38 28.50 12.60 6.85
C GLY A 38 27.01 12.28 6.60
N ASN A 39 26.12 13.28 6.63
CA ASN A 39 24.67 13.08 6.51
C ASN A 39 24.13 13.22 5.06
N GLN A 40 24.98 13.55 4.08
CA GLN A 40 24.58 13.64 2.66
C GLN A 40 24.81 12.32 1.91
N LEU A 41 26.01 11.73 2.09
CA LEU A 41 26.42 10.39 1.65
C LEU A 41 25.25 9.39 1.61
N PHE A 42 24.70 9.07 2.78
CA PHE A 42 23.70 8.01 2.91
C PHE A 42 22.34 8.37 2.31
N ARG A 43 21.94 9.65 2.31
CA ARG A 43 20.64 10.03 1.74
C ARG A 43 20.62 9.97 0.22
N ASN A 44 21.77 10.18 -0.42
CA ASN A 44 21.94 9.98 -1.85
C ASN A 44 22.08 8.48 -2.18
N ALA A 45 22.89 7.74 -1.42
CA ALA A 45 23.03 6.28 -1.57
C ALA A 45 21.68 5.56 -1.48
N TYR A 46 20.89 5.78 -0.43
CA TYR A 46 19.58 5.12 -0.28
C TYR A 46 18.56 5.55 -1.34
N ALA A 47 18.64 6.78 -1.87
CA ALA A 47 17.77 7.21 -2.97
C ALA A 47 18.11 6.49 -4.29
N LEU A 48 19.41 6.31 -4.60
CA LEU A 48 19.87 5.54 -5.75
C LEU A 48 19.53 4.05 -5.59
N MET A 49 19.81 3.46 -4.42
CA MET A 49 19.46 2.07 -4.11
C MET A 49 17.94 1.81 -4.23
N LEU A 50 17.09 2.75 -3.80
CA LEU A 50 15.63 2.62 -3.96
C LEU A 50 15.20 2.67 -5.43
N ASN A 51 15.78 3.57 -6.23
CA ASN A 51 15.51 3.65 -7.68
C ASN A 51 15.96 2.35 -8.38
N THR A 52 17.17 1.88 -8.10
CA THR A 52 17.69 0.59 -8.58
C THR A 52 16.79 -0.57 -8.14
N GLY A 53 16.32 -0.59 -6.90
CA GLY A 53 15.40 -1.62 -6.40
C GLY A 53 14.08 -1.67 -7.17
N ILE A 54 13.48 -0.52 -7.47
CA ILE A 54 12.26 -0.44 -8.30
C ILE A 54 12.53 -0.97 -9.72
N SER A 55 13.62 -0.55 -10.35
CA SER A 55 14.02 -1.05 -11.67
C SER A 55 14.30 -2.56 -11.68
N ALA A 56 14.88 -3.09 -10.60
CA ALA A 56 15.17 -4.50 -10.43
C ALA A 56 13.91 -5.35 -10.22
N VAL A 57 12.96 -4.90 -9.40
CA VAL A 57 11.67 -5.59 -9.21
C VAL A 57 10.89 -5.66 -10.52
N LEU A 58 10.84 -4.56 -11.29
CA LEU A 58 10.23 -4.56 -12.63
C LEU A 58 11.00 -5.45 -13.63
N GLY A 59 12.33 -5.52 -13.51
CA GLY A 59 13.17 -6.40 -14.33
C GLY A 59 12.99 -7.89 -14.04
N LEU A 60 12.89 -8.26 -12.77
CA LEU A 60 12.62 -9.64 -12.34
C LEU A 60 11.19 -10.06 -12.67
N GLY A 61 10.20 -9.17 -12.47
CA GLY A 61 8.81 -9.39 -12.89
C GLY A 61 8.68 -9.63 -14.39
N TYR A 62 9.42 -8.89 -15.22
CA TYR A 62 9.50 -9.15 -16.67
C TYR A 62 10.02 -10.57 -16.98
N TRP A 63 11.09 -11.02 -16.33
CA TRP A 63 11.64 -12.36 -16.59
C TRP A 63 10.78 -13.49 -16.00
N LEU A 64 10.05 -13.24 -14.91
CA LEU A 64 9.06 -14.17 -14.38
C LEU A 64 7.87 -14.34 -15.34
N VAL A 65 7.34 -13.25 -15.89
CA VAL A 65 6.33 -13.31 -16.96
C VAL A 65 6.90 -14.02 -18.19
N ALA A 66 8.14 -13.75 -18.59
CA ALA A 66 8.77 -14.42 -19.73
C ALA A 66 8.83 -15.95 -19.53
N ALA A 67 9.32 -16.42 -18.36
CA ALA A 67 9.40 -17.84 -18.03
C ALA A 67 8.04 -18.56 -17.89
N ARG A 68 6.93 -17.81 -17.76
CA ARG A 68 5.57 -18.37 -17.64
C ARG A 68 4.75 -18.33 -18.92
N TYR A 69 5.05 -17.40 -19.84
CA TYR A 69 4.29 -17.20 -21.09
C TYR A 69 5.08 -17.57 -22.36
N TYR A 70 6.39 -17.85 -22.26
CA TYR A 70 7.25 -18.24 -23.37
C TYR A 70 8.01 -19.53 -23.05
N SER A 71 8.37 -20.30 -24.07
CA SER A 71 9.25 -21.46 -23.89
C SER A 71 10.64 -21.03 -23.43
N GLU A 72 11.32 -21.90 -22.67
CA GLU A 72 12.71 -21.71 -22.22
C GLU A 72 13.64 -21.42 -23.41
N THR A 73 13.39 -22.05 -24.56
CA THR A 73 14.11 -21.79 -25.81
C THR A 73 13.91 -20.37 -26.35
N ALA A 74 12.69 -19.82 -26.32
CA ALA A 74 12.39 -18.45 -26.77
C ALA A 74 12.92 -17.40 -25.77
N VAL A 75 12.81 -17.66 -24.45
CA VAL A 75 13.45 -16.86 -23.40
C VAL A 75 14.97 -16.85 -23.59
N GLY A 76 15.55 -18.00 -23.96
CA GLY A 76 16.97 -18.19 -24.26
C GLY A 76 17.47 -17.39 -25.47
N GLN A 77 16.78 -17.50 -26.59
CA GLN A 77 17.09 -16.76 -27.82
C GLN A 77 16.89 -15.25 -27.64
N GLY A 78 15.78 -14.84 -27.03
CA GLY A 78 15.51 -13.43 -26.73
C GLY A 78 16.55 -12.81 -25.80
N SER A 79 16.94 -13.52 -24.73
CA SER A 79 17.96 -13.04 -23.79
C SER A 79 19.37 -13.01 -24.40
N ALA A 80 19.73 -13.97 -25.26
CA ALA A 80 20.97 -13.96 -26.03
C ALA A 80 21.07 -12.71 -26.93
N ALA A 81 20.03 -12.43 -27.74
CA ALA A 81 20.01 -11.24 -28.58
C ALA A 81 20.00 -9.93 -27.77
N ILE A 82 19.30 -9.88 -26.62
CA ILE A 82 19.37 -8.74 -25.69
C ILE A 82 20.79 -8.56 -25.13
N ALA A 83 21.55 -9.63 -24.88
CA ALA A 83 22.95 -9.56 -24.45
C ALA A 83 23.85 -8.98 -25.53
N ALA A 84 23.80 -9.52 -26.76
CA ALA A 84 24.58 -9.03 -27.89
C ALA A 84 24.25 -7.56 -28.23
N MET A 85 22.96 -7.19 -28.22
CA MET A 85 22.50 -5.81 -28.41
C MET A 85 23.11 -4.84 -27.37
N LYS A 86 23.13 -5.23 -26.08
CA LYS A 86 23.73 -4.43 -25.00
C LYS A 86 25.25 -4.31 -25.15
N LEU A 87 25.94 -5.40 -25.51
CA LEU A 87 27.38 -5.43 -25.74
C LEU A 87 27.77 -4.46 -26.87
N LEU A 88 27.17 -4.63 -28.04
CA LEU A 88 27.50 -3.90 -29.27
C LEU A 88 27.23 -2.40 -29.14
N ALA A 89 26.08 -2.01 -28.59
CA ALA A 89 25.77 -0.61 -28.28
C ALA A 89 26.71 -0.01 -27.22
N GLY A 90 27.07 -0.83 -26.21
CA GLY A 90 27.92 -0.44 -25.10
C GLY A 90 29.33 0.01 -25.51
N LEU A 91 29.85 -0.50 -26.63
CA LEU A 91 31.15 -0.12 -27.21
C LEU A 91 31.32 1.40 -27.35
N THR A 92 30.23 2.10 -27.70
CA THR A 92 30.21 3.57 -27.79
C THR A 92 29.54 4.21 -26.58
N ALA A 93 28.51 3.58 -26.02
CA ALA A 93 27.65 4.23 -25.03
C ALA A 93 28.36 4.52 -23.70
N VAL A 94 29.20 3.62 -23.18
CA VAL A 94 29.78 3.77 -21.82
C VAL A 94 30.62 5.05 -21.71
N THR A 95 31.49 5.28 -22.68
CA THR A 95 32.49 6.37 -22.64
C THR A 95 31.91 7.69 -23.17
N LEU A 96 31.04 7.65 -24.19
CA LEU A 96 30.33 8.82 -24.68
C LEU A 96 29.30 9.36 -23.66
N THR A 97 28.67 8.52 -22.83
CA THR A 97 27.71 8.97 -21.81
C THR A 97 28.38 9.89 -20.78
N GLY A 98 29.56 9.51 -20.28
CA GLY A 98 30.36 10.35 -19.38
C GLY A 98 30.83 11.65 -20.04
N ALA A 99 31.29 11.57 -21.30
CA ALA A 99 31.69 12.75 -22.07
C ALA A 99 30.51 13.72 -22.33
N LEU A 100 29.33 13.22 -22.69
CA LEU A 100 28.13 14.04 -22.90
C LEU A 100 27.71 14.76 -21.60
N ALA A 101 27.68 14.04 -20.47
CA ALA A 101 27.37 14.63 -19.18
C ALA A 101 28.39 15.72 -18.75
N ARG A 102 29.67 15.56 -19.12
CA ARG A 102 30.74 16.54 -18.85
C ARG A 102 30.68 17.78 -19.76
N PHE A 103 30.52 17.58 -21.08
CA PHE A 103 30.75 18.64 -22.07
C PHE A 103 29.48 19.42 -22.46
N ILE A 104 28.28 18.82 -22.39
CA ILE A 104 27.02 19.54 -22.68
C ILE A 104 26.79 20.78 -21.80
N PRO A 105 27.10 20.78 -20.48
CA PRO A 105 27.01 22.00 -19.66
C PRO A 105 27.81 23.20 -20.20
N VAL A 106 28.88 22.96 -20.97
CA VAL A 106 29.80 23.99 -21.49
C VAL A 106 29.63 24.20 -23.00
N ALA A 107 28.95 23.30 -23.72
CA ALA A 107 28.85 23.33 -25.18
C ALA A 107 28.06 24.52 -25.76
N GLY A 108 27.48 25.40 -24.94
CA GLY A 108 26.89 26.67 -25.34
C GLY A 108 25.96 26.55 -26.55
N ARG A 109 26.19 27.41 -27.56
CA ARG A 109 25.45 27.42 -28.84
C ARG A 109 25.67 26.16 -29.68
N ALA A 110 26.77 25.42 -29.48
CA ALA A 110 27.09 24.18 -30.20
C ALA A 110 26.34 22.94 -29.68
N THR A 111 25.69 23.01 -28.51
CA THR A 111 25.03 21.89 -27.82
C THR A 111 24.21 20.97 -28.72
N GLY A 112 23.32 21.52 -29.57
CA GLY A 112 22.49 20.71 -30.47
C GLY A 112 23.30 19.97 -31.56
N ARG A 113 24.35 20.62 -32.08
CA ARG A 113 25.26 20.04 -33.08
C ARG A 113 26.16 18.97 -32.45
N LEU A 114 26.58 19.14 -31.20
CA LEU A 114 27.32 18.14 -30.43
C LEU A 114 26.47 16.87 -30.24
N ILE A 115 25.26 17.01 -29.67
CA ILE A 115 24.35 15.87 -29.43
C ILE A 115 24.05 15.12 -30.73
N PHE A 116 23.70 15.84 -31.81
CA PHE A 116 23.43 15.22 -33.11
C PHE A 116 24.64 14.47 -33.69
N ARG A 117 25.85 15.07 -33.64
CA ARG A 117 27.07 14.41 -34.12
C ARG A 117 27.42 13.17 -33.30
N THR A 118 27.26 13.21 -31.97
CA THR A 118 27.52 12.04 -31.12
C THR A 118 26.50 10.93 -31.37
N TYR A 119 25.21 11.26 -31.55
CA TYR A 119 24.18 10.28 -31.91
C TYR A 119 24.47 9.64 -33.28
N ALA A 120 24.71 10.44 -34.32
CA ALA A 120 25.00 9.94 -35.66
C ALA A 120 26.28 9.08 -35.71
N GLY A 121 27.38 9.55 -35.11
CA GLY A 121 28.64 8.82 -35.06
C GLY A 121 28.54 7.50 -34.27
N SER A 122 27.86 7.50 -33.13
CA SER A 122 27.57 6.27 -32.37
C SER A 122 26.72 5.30 -33.19
N SER A 123 25.64 5.77 -33.82
CA SER A 123 24.77 4.92 -34.65
C SER A 123 25.53 4.24 -35.78
N VAL A 124 26.45 4.94 -36.47
CA VAL A 124 27.28 4.34 -37.54
C VAL A 124 28.23 3.28 -36.98
N VAL A 125 28.98 3.58 -35.92
CA VAL A 125 29.93 2.63 -35.32
C VAL A 125 29.21 1.38 -34.79
N VAL A 126 28.07 1.57 -34.13
CA VAL A 126 27.26 0.48 -33.56
C VAL A 126 26.57 -0.34 -34.66
N ALA A 127 26.10 0.29 -35.75
CA ALA A 127 25.53 -0.43 -36.89
C ALA A 127 26.60 -1.26 -37.64
N LEU A 128 27.82 -0.74 -37.81
CA LEU A 128 28.95 -1.48 -38.37
C LEU A 128 29.35 -2.67 -37.49
N ALA A 129 29.40 -2.48 -36.16
CA ALA A 129 29.67 -3.56 -35.21
C ALA A 129 28.56 -4.63 -35.23
N ALA A 130 27.29 -4.23 -35.32
CA ALA A 130 26.17 -5.15 -35.49
C ALA A 130 26.21 -5.88 -36.84
N GLY A 131 26.62 -5.23 -37.93
CA GLY A 131 26.87 -5.86 -39.22
C GLY A 131 27.96 -6.93 -39.16
N ALA A 132 29.09 -6.64 -38.51
CA ALA A 132 30.17 -7.60 -38.30
C ALA A 132 29.74 -8.80 -37.41
N PHE A 133 28.89 -8.56 -36.40
CA PHE A 133 28.28 -9.63 -35.60
C PHE A 133 27.34 -10.51 -36.45
N LEU A 134 26.49 -9.90 -37.29
CA LEU A 134 25.58 -10.62 -38.19
C LEU A 134 26.34 -11.45 -39.24
N LEU A 135 27.43 -10.93 -39.80
CA LEU A 135 28.32 -11.66 -40.72
C LEU A 135 29.06 -12.84 -40.05
N THR A 136 29.16 -12.87 -38.72
CA THR A 136 29.84 -13.93 -37.96
C THR A 136 28.89 -14.88 -37.22
N LEU A 137 27.56 -14.78 -37.42
CA LEU A 137 26.54 -15.57 -36.70
C LEU A 137 26.81 -17.08 -36.61
N ASN A 138 27.37 -17.68 -37.66
CA ASN A 138 27.69 -19.11 -37.69
C ASN A 138 28.72 -19.54 -36.62
N ILE A 139 29.53 -18.60 -36.11
CA ILE A 139 30.52 -18.82 -35.05
C ILE A 139 29.88 -18.67 -33.65
N TRP A 140 28.79 -17.92 -33.53
CA TRP A 140 28.15 -17.59 -32.24
C TRP A 140 27.10 -18.62 -31.78
N GLY A 141 27.00 -19.78 -32.41
CA GLY A 141 26.20 -20.91 -31.93
C GLY A 141 24.68 -20.82 -32.13
N PRO A 142 23.90 -21.81 -31.65
CA PRO A 142 22.50 -21.97 -32.04
C PRO A 142 21.57 -20.82 -31.61
N SER A 143 21.84 -20.20 -30.46
CA SER A 143 20.95 -19.21 -29.82
C SER A 143 20.76 -17.92 -30.61
N TYR A 144 21.59 -17.65 -31.63
CA TYR A 144 21.47 -16.49 -32.51
C TYR A 144 20.94 -16.82 -33.92
N ARG A 145 20.67 -18.09 -34.24
CA ARG A 145 20.23 -18.51 -35.59
C ARG A 145 18.93 -17.84 -36.04
N PHE A 146 18.07 -17.42 -35.11
CA PHE A 146 16.83 -16.68 -35.42
C PHE A 146 17.05 -15.24 -35.93
N LEU A 147 18.29 -14.73 -35.87
CA LEU A 147 18.68 -13.45 -36.45
C LEU A 147 19.10 -13.55 -37.93
N ASN A 148 19.14 -14.77 -38.49
CA ASN A 148 19.43 -14.98 -39.92
C ASN A 148 18.31 -14.44 -40.82
N GLY A 149 18.70 -14.02 -42.02
CA GLY A 149 17.80 -13.43 -43.03
C GLY A 149 17.69 -11.90 -42.93
N PRO A 150 17.38 -11.22 -44.04
CA PRO A 150 17.53 -9.76 -44.15
C PRO A 150 16.63 -8.98 -43.20
N VAL A 151 15.39 -9.45 -42.97
CA VAL A 151 14.43 -8.77 -42.09
C VAL A 151 14.86 -8.85 -40.62
N ALA A 152 15.28 -10.04 -40.15
CA ALA A 152 15.73 -10.24 -38.78
C ALA A 152 17.06 -9.52 -38.51
N GLY A 153 18.01 -9.59 -39.44
CA GLY A 153 19.27 -8.85 -39.37
C GLY A 153 19.08 -7.32 -39.34
N PHE A 154 18.24 -6.77 -40.22
CA PHE A 154 17.94 -5.33 -40.22
C PHE A 154 17.22 -4.90 -38.92
N GLY A 155 16.25 -5.69 -38.45
CA GLY A 155 15.57 -5.46 -37.17
C GLY A 155 16.54 -5.49 -35.98
N PHE A 156 17.53 -6.39 -36.00
CA PHE A 156 18.59 -6.44 -34.99
C PHE A 156 19.47 -5.18 -35.03
N VAL A 157 19.98 -4.78 -36.21
CA VAL A 157 20.79 -3.54 -36.35
C VAL A 157 20.03 -2.32 -35.84
N LEU A 158 18.75 -2.18 -36.20
CA LEU A 158 17.89 -1.10 -35.72
C LEU A 158 17.73 -1.13 -34.19
N ALA A 159 17.59 -2.32 -33.58
CA ALA A 159 17.53 -2.49 -32.14
C ALA A 159 18.83 -2.08 -31.43
N VAL A 160 20.01 -2.46 -31.97
CA VAL A 160 21.31 -2.06 -31.40
C VAL A 160 21.51 -0.54 -31.46
N VAL A 161 21.16 0.09 -32.59
CA VAL A 161 21.18 1.54 -32.74
C VAL A 161 20.21 2.21 -31.76
N ALA A 162 18.97 1.72 -31.65
CA ALA A 162 17.96 2.29 -30.76
C ALA A 162 18.36 2.17 -29.28
N TRP A 163 18.95 1.05 -28.84
CA TRP A 163 19.47 0.88 -27.48
C TRP A 163 20.68 1.80 -27.21
N SER A 164 21.57 1.99 -28.19
CA SER A 164 22.67 2.96 -28.08
C SER A 164 22.13 4.39 -27.88
N LEU A 165 21.17 4.81 -28.71
CA LEU A 165 20.53 6.12 -28.60
C LEU A 165 19.80 6.32 -27.27
N LEU A 166 19.08 5.30 -26.76
CA LEU A 166 18.44 5.35 -25.45
C LEU A 166 19.47 5.52 -24.32
N THR A 167 20.59 4.80 -24.38
CA THR A 167 21.65 4.90 -23.37
C THR A 167 22.34 6.28 -23.40
N LEU A 168 22.61 6.82 -24.60
CA LEU A 168 23.19 8.16 -24.76
C LEU A 168 22.21 9.28 -24.34
N GLN A 169 20.90 9.06 -24.44
CA GLN A 169 19.89 10.03 -23.98
C GLN A 169 20.00 10.28 -22.48
N ASP A 170 20.32 9.29 -21.64
CA ASP A 170 20.48 9.49 -20.20
C ASP A 170 21.70 10.39 -19.89
N GLY A 171 22.79 10.26 -20.65
CA GLY A 171 23.93 11.19 -20.61
C GLY A 171 23.57 12.62 -21.04
N VAL A 172 22.78 12.75 -22.11
CA VAL A 172 22.30 14.05 -22.61
C VAL A 172 21.34 14.73 -21.63
N LEU A 173 20.37 14.01 -21.08
CA LEU A 173 19.43 14.51 -20.08
C LEU A 173 20.15 14.94 -18.79
N THR A 174 21.20 14.21 -18.40
CA THR A 174 22.07 14.57 -17.27
C THR A 174 22.85 15.84 -17.55
N GLY A 175 23.53 15.94 -18.70
CA GLY A 175 24.28 17.13 -19.12
C GLY A 175 23.42 18.39 -19.27
N LEU A 176 22.19 18.25 -19.77
CA LEU A 176 21.18 19.33 -19.85
C LEU A 176 20.53 19.68 -18.48
N ARG A 177 21.06 19.16 -17.36
CA ARG A 177 20.53 19.33 -15.99
C ARG A 177 19.05 18.94 -15.86
N SER A 178 18.61 17.99 -16.69
CA SER A 178 17.23 17.54 -16.86
C SER A 178 17.04 16.09 -16.39
N ALA A 179 17.92 15.59 -15.52
CA ALA A 179 18.02 14.20 -15.07
C ALA A 179 16.74 13.62 -14.43
N LEU A 180 15.73 14.44 -14.09
CA LEU A 180 14.40 13.96 -13.68
C LEU A 180 13.66 13.18 -14.78
N TRP A 181 14.03 13.32 -16.05
CA TRP A 181 13.44 12.56 -17.15
C TRP A 181 14.06 11.16 -17.33
N VAL A 182 15.27 10.92 -16.82
CA VAL A 182 15.97 9.62 -16.85
C VAL A 182 15.15 8.51 -16.16
N PRO A 183 14.71 8.65 -14.88
CA PRO A 183 13.87 7.62 -14.25
C PRO A 183 12.47 7.54 -14.88
N VAL A 184 11.94 8.62 -15.46
CA VAL A 184 10.66 8.60 -16.17
C VAL A 184 10.76 7.74 -17.44
N GLY A 185 11.77 7.96 -18.27
CA GLY A 185 12.04 7.16 -19.47
C GLY A 185 12.27 5.69 -19.15
N ASN A 186 13.14 5.40 -18.19
CA ASN A 186 13.43 4.03 -17.77
C ASN A 186 12.23 3.33 -17.11
N THR A 187 11.33 4.06 -16.45
CA THR A 187 10.06 3.51 -15.94
C THR A 187 9.09 3.22 -17.09
N VAL A 188 8.89 4.16 -18.02
CA VAL A 188 8.03 3.97 -19.20
C VAL A 188 8.50 2.77 -20.02
N PHE A 189 9.80 2.70 -20.34
CA PHE A 189 10.42 1.54 -21.00
C PHE A 189 10.12 0.23 -20.27
N SER A 190 10.28 0.20 -18.94
CA SER A 190 10.10 -1.02 -18.15
C SER A 190 8.64 -1.46 -18.01
N VAL A 191 7.68 -0.53 -18.00
CA VAL A 191 6.25 -0.85 -18.01
C VAL A 191 5.78 -1.25 -19.41
N VAL A 192 6.17 -0.51 -20.45
CA VAL A 192 5.75 -0.79 -21.83
C VAL A 192 6.25 -2.17 -22.28
N LYS A 193 7.52 -2.53 -22.02
CA LYS A 193 8.01 -3.87 -22.40
C LYS A 193 7.31 -5.01 -21.67
N LEU A 194 6.84 -4.79 -20.43
CA LEU A 194 6.11 -5.79 -19.65
C LEU A 194 4.70 -6.01 -20.21
N VAL A 195 3.99 -4.94 -20.55
CA VAL A 195 2.68 -5.01 -21.22
C VAL A 195 2.80 -5.65 -22.61
N LEU A 196 3.81 -5.23 -23.39
CA LEU A 196 4.05 -5.81 -24.71
C LEU A 196 4.50 -7.27 -24.66
N LEU A 197 5.21 -7.72 -23.62
CA LEU A 197 5.58 -9.13 -23.46
C LEU A 197 4.32 -10.01 -23.31
N VAL A 198 3.34 -9.59 -22.50
CA VAL A 198 2.08 -10.32 -22.35
C VAL A 198 1.27 -10.28 -23.66
N ALA A 199 1.15 -9.09 -24.28
CA ALA A 199 0.37 -8.92 -25.51
C ALA A 199 0.97 -9.66 -26.74
N LEU A 200 2.28 -9.92 -26.75
CA LEU A 200 2.98 -10.64 -27.82
C LEU A 200 3.14 -12.14 -27.55
N ALA A 201 2.67 -12.66 -26.40
CA ALA A 201 2.86 -14.07 -26.02
C ALA A 201 2.16 -15.02 -27.00
N SER A 202 0.88 -14.77 -27.29
CA SER A 202 0.11 -15.54 -28.28
C SER A 202 0.45 -15.18 -29.73
N ALA A 203 0.73 -13.91 -30.01
CA ALA A 203 0.92 -13.41 -31.38
C ALA A 203 2.31 -13.72 -31.97
N ILE A 204 3.39 -13.70 -31.17
CA ILE A 204 4.76 -13.91 -31.63
C ILE A 204 5.56 -14.75 -30.60
N PRO A 205 5.18 -16.02 -30.36
CA PRO A 205 5.76 -16.86 -29.29
C PRO A 205 7.26 -17.17 -29.47
N ALA A 206 7.82 -17.09 -30.68
CA ALA A 206 9.24 -17.37 -30.89
C ALA A 206 10.16 -16.19 -30.53
N THR A 207 9.77 -14.95 -30.84
CA THR A 207 10.66 -13.77 -30.76
C THR A 207 10.11 -12.62 -29.91
N GLY A 208 8.90 -12.73 -29.36
CA GLY A 208 8.25 -11.67 -28.57
C GLY A 208 9.06 -11.17 -27.36
N VAL A 209 9.90 -12.02 -26.75
CA VAL A 209 10.87 -11.65 -25.70
C VAL A 209 11.89 -10.60 -26.20
N PHE A 210 12.31 -10.66 -27.46
CA PHE A 210 13.16 -9.64 -28.08
C PHE A 210 12.33 -8.45 -28.59
N VAL A 211 11.24 -8.72 -29.32
CA VAL A 211 10.41 -7.69 -29.97
C VAL A 211 9.80 -6.72 -28.95
N SER A 212 9.35 -7.20 -27.78
CA SER A 212 8.84 -6.36 -26.69
C SER A 212 9.88 -5.37 -26.14
N TRP A 213 11.16 -5.75 -26.10
CA TRP A 213 12.25 -4.81 -25.79
C TRP A 213 12.42 -3.78 -26.90
N VAL A 214 12.51 -4.20 -28.17
CA VAL A 214 12.72 -3.28 -29.31
C VAL A 214 11.61 -2.23 -29.42
N ALA A 215 10.35 -2.66 -29.34
CA ALA A 215 9.19 -1.78 -29.38
C ALA A 215 9.15 -0.82 -28.19
N ALA A 216 9.47 -1.29 -26.98
CA ALA A 216 9.52 -0.42 -25.79
C ALA A 216 10.70 0.58 -25.83
N ILE A 217 11.83 0.23 -26.44
CA ILE A 217 12.94 1.17 -26.67
C ILE A 217 12.44 2.30 -27.59
N ALA A 218 11.77 1.99 -28.70
CA ALA A 218 11.23 3.00 -29.61
C ALA A 218 10.23 3.93 -28.91
N MET A 219 9.29 3.36 -28.14
CA MET A 219 8.28 4.11 -27.37
C MET A 219 8.85 5.01 -26.27
N SER A 220 10.08 4.77 -25.80
CA SER A 220 10.79 5.65 -24.86
C SER A 220 11.69 6.66 -25.58
N ALA A 221 12.56 6.17 -26.48
CA ALA A 221 13.62 6.95 -27.10
C ALA A 221 13.10 8.02 -28.08
N VAL A 222 11.98 7.77 -28.78
CA VAL A 222 11.43 8.75 -29.75
C VAL A 222 10.80 9.97 -29.04
N PRO A 223 9.91 9.82 -28.04
CA PRO A 223 9.39 10.97 -27.29
C PRO A 223 10.47 11.75 -26.52
N LEU A 224 11.45 11.06 -25.94
CA LEU A 224 12.58 11.70 -25.24
C LEU A 224 13.51 12.45 -26.21
N GLY A 225 13.85 11.86 -27.35
CA GLY A 225 14.62 12.54 -28.41
C GLY A 225 13.91 13.80 -28.93
N TRP A 226 12.61 13.71 -29.16
CA TRP A 226 11.77 14.86 -29.56
C TRP A 226 11.76 15.96 -28.49
N LEU A 227 11.61 15.60 -27.21
CA LEU A 227 11.69 16.53 -26.07
C LEU A 227 13.07 17.21 -25.96
N VAL A 228 14.15 16.45 -26.15
CA VAL A 228 15.52 16.96 -26.16
C VAL A 228 15.70 18.01 -27.25
N PHE A 229 15.44 17.67 -28.51
CA PHE A 229 15.71 18.57 -29.64
C PHE A 229 14.72 19.74 -29.75
N ARG A 230 13.41 19.55 -29.51
CA ARG A 230 12.42 20.64 -29.61
C ARG A 230 12.34 21.56 -28.39
N ARG A 231 12.72 21.09 -27.19
CA ARG A 231 12.45 21.85 -25.95
C ARG A 231 13.65 22.04 -25.02
N LEU A 232 14.46 21.02 -24.79
CA LEU A 232 15.57 21.12 -23.81
C LEU A 232 16.79 21.82 -24.42
N VAL A 233 17.22 21.43 -25.62
CA VAL A 233 18.36 22.05 -26.32
C VAL A 233 18.12 23.54 -26.63
N PRO A 234 16.98 23.98 -27.20
CA PRO A 234 16.73 25.40 -27.45
C PRO A 234 16.63 26.24 -26.16
N ARG A 235 16.22 25.62 -25.04
CA ARG A 235 16.20 26.27 -23.72
C ARG A 235 17.60 26.42 -23.13
N HIS A 236 18.44 25.40 -23.26
CA HIS A 236 19.85 25.44 -22.80
C HIS A 236 20.63 26.50 -23.59
N VAL A 237 20.56 26.47 -24.93
CA VAL A 237 21.22 27.45 -25.82
C VAL A 237 20.79 28.90 -25.53
N LYS A 238 19.55 29.13 -25.10
CA LYS A 238 19.08 30.46 -24.65
C LYS A 238 19.61 30.88 -23.28
N ALA A 239 19.95 29.92 -22.41
CA ALA A 239 20.42 30.17 -21.03
C ALA A 239 21.94 30.24 -20.92
N THR A 240 22.70 29.69 -21.87
CA THR A 240 24.17 29.70 -21.92
C THR A 240 24.65 30.47 -23.16
N LYS A 241 24.02 31.63 -23.46
CA LYS A 241 24.24 32.36 -24.71
C LYS A 241 25.50 33.26 -24.68
N GLU A 242 25.96 33.60 -23.46
CA GLU A 242 26.94 34.67 -23.18
C GLU A 242 28.22 34.17 -22.47
N ASP A 243 28.19 33.06 -21.71
CA ASP A 243 29.26 32.67 -20.77
C ASP A 243 30.23 31.54 -21.22
N THR A 244 30.07 30.91 -22.39
CA THR A 244 30.78 29.65 -22.70
C THR A 244 31.31 29.52 -24.14
N GLU A 245 32.62 29.31 -24.27
CA GLU A 245 33.24 28.76 -25.48
C GLU A 245 32.95 27.26 -25.64
N ALA A 246 32.93 26.76 -26.88
CA ALA A 246 32.63 25.36 -27.16
C ALA A 246 33.90 24.48 -27.02
N PRO A 247 33.84 23.33 -26.34
CA PRO A 247 35.00 22.47 -26.10
C PRO A 247 35.57 21.89 -27.40
N SER A 248 36.90 21.82 -27.50
CA SER A 248 37.57 21.34 -28.71
C SER A 248 37.48 19.82 -28.85
N VAL A 249 37.53 19.34 -30.10
CA VAL A 249 37.57 17.88 -30.40
C VAL A 249 38.80 17.21 -29.77
N LYS A 250 39.92 17.94 -29.65
CA LYS A 250 41.17 17.47 -29.03
C LYS A 250 41.01 17.23 -27.52
N GLU A 251 40.26 18.07 -26.82
CA GLU A 251 39.97 17.89 -25.39
C GLU A 251 38.97 16.75 -25.15
N ILE A 252 37.93 16.66 -25.99
CA ILE A 252 36.96 15.55 -25.94
C ILE A 252 37.68 14.22 -26.19
N GLY A 253 38.55 14.15 -27.20
CA GLY A 253 39.36 12.97 -27.50
C GLY A 253 40.32 12.60 -26.36
N ARG A 254 41.04 13.57 -25.77
CA ARG A 254 41.94 13.33 -24.63
C ARG A 254 41.18 12.89 -23.37
N PHE A 255 39.97 13.40 -23.14
CA PHE A 255 39.11 12.93 -22.04
C PHE A 255 38.65 11.49 -22.26
N LEU A 256 38.14 11.17 -23.46
CA LEU A 256 37.70 9.82 -23.81
C LEU A 256 38.83 8.80 -23.65
N ALA A 257 40.02 9.08 -24.19
CA ALA A 257 41.16 8.17 -24.15
C ALA A 257 41.60 7.75 -22.73
N GLY A 258 41.43 8.62 -21.73
CA GLY A 258 41.78 8.31 -20.34
C GLY A 258 40.78 7.44 -19.58
N ASP A 259 39.52 7.41 -20.03
CA ASP A 259 38.41 6.67 -19.39
C ASP A 259 38.05 5.38 -20.16
N TYR A 260 38.54 5.24 -21.40
CA TYR A 260 38.18 4.19 -22.35
C TYR A 260 38.52 2.78 -21.87
N THR A 261 39.76 2.57 -21.41
CA THR A 261 40.32 1.21 -21.22
C THR A 261 39.67 0.44 -20.07
N GLY A 262 39.56 1.04 -18.88
CA GLY A 262 38.90 0.40 -17.73
C GLY A 262 37.39 0.20 -17.96
N SER A 263 36.76 1.15 -18.66
CA SER A 263 35.36 1.07 -19.07
C SER A 263 35.09 -0.09 -20.04
N LEU A 264 35.97 -0.32 -21.03
CA LEU A 264 35.86 -1.46 -21.95
C LEU A 264 36.04 -2.81 -21.25
N PHE A 265 37.01 -2.94 -20.34
CA PHE A 265 37.14 -4.18 -19.56
C PHE A 265 35.91 -4.46 -18.70
N SER A 266 35.32 -3.42 -18.09
CA SER A 266 34.07 -3.55 -17.35
C SER A 266 32.87 -3.88 -18.25
N LEU A 267 32.83 -3.34 -19.48
CA LEU A 267 31.80 -3.65 -20.48
C LEU A 267 31.86 -5.13 -20.90
N ALA A 268 33.06 -5.64 -21.17
CA ALA A 268 33.28 -7.03 -21.56
C ALA A 268 32.86 -8.00 -20.44
N VAL A 269 33.28 -7.79 -19.20
CA VAL A 269 32.83 -8.63 -18.06
C VAL A 269 31.31 -8.64 -17.91
N VAL A 270 30.63 -7.51 -18.12
CA VAL A 270 29.18 -7.40 -17.89
C VAL A 270 28.32 -7.94 -19.05
N TYR A 271 28.76 -7.80 -20.31
CA TYR A 271 27.93 -8.17 -21.47
C TYR A 271 28.54 -9.20 -22.43
N LEU A 272 29.86 -9.41 -22.46
CA LEU A 272 30.46 -10.48 -23.27
C LEU A 272 30.32 -11.85 -22.60
N VAL A 273 30.32 -11.93 -21.26
CA VAL A 273 30.11 -13.21 -20.54
C VAL A 273 28.78 -13.87 -20.90
N PRO A 274 27.61 -13.19 -20.87
CA PRO A 274 26.35 -13.80 -21.33
C PRO A 274 26.35 -14.16 -22.83
N VAL A 275 27.11 -13.45 -23.67
CA VAL A 275 27.23 -13.76 -25.10
C VAL A 275 28.07 -15.03 -25.33
N ILE A 276 29.15 -15.21 -24.56
CA ILE A 276 29.98 -16.44 -24.54
C ILE A 276 29.18 -17.64 -24.00
N VAL A 277 28.35 -17.44 -22.98
CA VAL A 277 27.47 -18.53 -22.49
C VAL A 277 26.46 -18.90 -23.58
N ALA A 278 25.74 -17.92 -24.13
CA ALA A 278 24.72 -18.14 -25.17
C ALA A 278 25.24 -18.82 -26.45
N SER A 279 26.54 -18.75 -26.74
CA SER A 279 27.17 -19.43 -27.89
C SER A 279 27.67 -20.85 -27.61
N GLN A 280 27.89 -21.22 -26.34
CA GLN A 280 28.43 -22.53 -25.95
C GLN A 280 27.39 -23.48 -25.34
N VAL A 281 26.28 -22.99 -24.78
CA VAL A 281 25.20 -23.82 -24.20
C VAL A 281 23.93 -23.80 -25.04
N THR A 282 22.96 -24.67 -24.74
CA THR A 282 21.67 -24.65 -25.43
C THR A 282 20.89 -23.37 -25.14
N SER A 283 19.89 -23.03 -25.97
CA SER A 283 19.08 -21.84 -25.68
C SER A 283 18.32 -21.95 -24.36
N ALA A 284 17.85 -23.14 -23.97
CA ALA A 284 17.22 -23.35 -22.65
C ALA A 284 18.22 -23.11 -21.50
N ASP A 285 19.44 -23.66 -21.59
CA ASP A 285 20.51 -23.41 -20.62
C ASP A 285 20.88 -21.93 -20.53
N ASN A 286 20.85 -21.20 -21.66
CA ASN A 286 21.07 -19.76 -21.66
C ASN A 286 19.93 -19.00 -20.96
N ALA A 287 18.68 -19.47 -21.04
CA ALA A 287 17.58 -18.89 -20.25
C ALA A 287 17.79 -19.10 -18.75
N TYR A 288 18.17 -20.32 -18.34
CA TYR A 288 18.52 -20.64 -16.96
C TYR A 288 19.67 -19.77 -16.44
N PHE A 289 20.74 -19.63 -17.24
CA PHE A 289 21.85 -18.73 -16.96
C PHE A 289 21.42 -17.27 -16.83
N TYR A 290 20.68 -16.73 -17.81
CA TYR A 290 20.41 -15.30 -17.90
C TYR A 290 19.49 -14.80 -16.79
N ILE A 291 18.46 -15.57 -16.42
CA ILE A 291 17.61 -15.22 -15.26
C ILE A 291 18.44 -15.26 -13.98
N THR A 292 19.25 -16.31 -13.79
CA THR A 292 20.11 -16.46 -12.59
C THR A 292 21.17 -15.36 -12.49
N ALA A 293 21.79 -14.98 -13.60
CA ALA A 293 22.73 -13.86 -13.70
C ALA A 293 22.02 -12.50 -13.51
N THR A 294 20.74 -12.38 -13.88
CA THR A 294 19.93 -11.18 -13.59
C THR A 294 19.62 -11.05 -12.10
N ILE A 295 19.37 -12.16 -11.39
CA ILE A 295 19.20 -12.19 -9.93
C ILE A 295 20.52 -11.82 -9.22
N GLY A 296 21.64 -12.47 -9.58
CA GLY A 296 22.96 -12.16 -9.01
C GLY A 296 23.41 -10.72 -9.33
N GLY A 297 23.25 -10.28 -10.58
CA GLY A 297 23.54 -8.93 -11.04
C GLY A 297 22.73 -7.85 -10.29
N THR A 298 21.46 -8.14 -9.99
CA THR A 298 20.61 -7.27 -9.16
C THR A 298 21.20 -7.02 -7.78
N VAL A 299 21.74 -8.07 -7.12
CA VAL A 299 22.40 -7.93 -5.82
C VAL A 299 23.73 -7.20 -5.93
N ASN A 300 24.52 -7.48 -6.98
CA ASN A 300 25.79 -6.79 -7.26
C ASN A 300 25.62 -5.26 -7.42
N LEU A 301 24.48 -4.78 -7.93
CA LEU A 301 24.21 -3.35 -8.04
C LEU A 301 24.16 -2.61 -6.68
N LEU A 302 23.89 -3.29 -5.57
CA LEU A 302 23.95 -2.66 -4.23
C LEU A 302 25.39 -2.33 -3.84
N ALA A 303 26.35 -3.21 -4.17
CA ALA A 303 27.77 -2.95 -3.95
C ALA A 303 28.29 -1.82 -4.86
N ILE A 304 27.89 -1.81 -6.14
CA ILE A 304 28.26 -0.77 -7.10
C ILE A 304 27.71 0.61 -6.69
N ASN A 305 26.45 0.68 -6.27
CA ASN A 305 25.83 1.93 -5.77
C ASN A 305 26.54 2.48 -4.53
N MET A 306 26.92 1.61 -3.58
CA MET A 306 27.70 2.02 -2.41
C MET A 306 29.10 2.51 -2.81
N GLY A 307 29.76 1.82 -3.74
CA GLY A 307 31.06 2.20 -4.28
C GLY A 307 31.02 3.57 -4.95
N ALA A 308 30.01 3.84 -5.79
CA ALA A 308 29.81 5.16 -6.39
C ALA A 308 29.64 6.26 -5.32
N SER A 309 28.85 5.99 -4.28
CA SER A 309 28.63 6.96 -3.19
C SER A 309 29.90 7.21 -2.36
N LEU A 310 30.70 6.17 -2.08
CA LEU A 310 31.99 6.30 -1.39
C LEU A 310 33.02 7.05 -2.24
N THR A 311 33.01 6.88 -3.56
CA THR A 311 33.87 7.63 -4.48
C THR A 311 33.60 9.14 -4.41
N VAL A 312 32.33 9.56 -4.40
CA VAL A 312 31.97 11.00 -4.39
C VAL A 312 32.41 11.66 -3.09
N GLU A 313 32.07 11.12 -1.93
CA GLU A 313 32.37 11.80 -0.67
C GLU A 313 33.85 11.62 -0.27
N GLY A 314 34.48 10.52 -0.68
CA GLY A 314 35.92 10.29 -0.53
C GLY A 314 36.81 11.22 -1.37
N SER A 315 36.28 11.82 -2.45
CA SER A 315 36.99 12.85 -3.21
C SER A 315 36.76 14.28 -2.69
N HIS A 316 35.68 14.50 -1.90
CA HIS A 316 35.42 15.78 -1.22
C HIS A 316 36.12 15.89 0.14
N ASP A 317 36.26 14.78 0.89
CA ASP A 317 36.98 14.73 2.16
C ASP A 317 37.96 13.53 2.21
N PRO A 318 39.20 13.72 1.70
CA PRO A 318 40.23 12.69 1.74
C PRO A 318 40.69 12.32 3.16
N ALA A 319 40.58 13.23 4.13
CA ALA A 319 41.00 12.99 5.51
C ALA A 319 40.06 11.98 6.21
N ARG A 320 38.76 12.01 5.87
CA ARG A 320 37.76 11.07 6.37
C ARG A 320 37.66 9.77 5.55
N LEU A 321 38.45 9.60 4.49
CA LEU A 321 38.36 8.45 3.57
C LEU A 321 38.44 7.10 4.28
N ALA A 322 39.35 6.93 5.25
CA ALA A 322 39.49 5.67 6.01
C ALA A 322 38.25 5.35 6.87
N ALA A 323 37.67 6.37 7.53
CA ALA A 323 36.44 6.24 8.32
C ALA A 323 35.22 5.95 7.43
N ASN A 324 35.06 6.69 6.33
CA ASN A 324 34.00 6.48 5.33
C ASN A 324 34.07 5.06 4.74
N THR A 325 35.27 4.57 4.43
CA THR A 325 35.51 3.20 3.93
C THR A 325 35.12 2.14 4.98
N ARG A 326 35.50 2.35 6.25
CA ARG A 326 35.15 1.46 7.37
C ARG A 326 33.62 1.41 7.58
N ALA A 327 32.96 2.56 7.53
CA ALA A 327 31.50 2.67 7.65
C ALA A 327 30.78 2.01 6.48
N ALA A 328 31.25 2.19 5.23
CA ALA A 328 30.71 1.55 4.04
C ALA A 328 30.78 0.02 4.13
N LEU A 329 31.94 -0.55 4.47
CA LEU A 329 32.11 -2.01 4.64
C LEU A 329 31.18 -2.56 5.73
N LYS A 330 31.15 -1.93 6.91
CA LYS A 330 30.30 -2.36 8.05
C LYS A 330 28.81 -2.33 7.69
N ARG A 331 28.38 -1.38 6.85
CA ARG A 331 26.99 -1.26 6.37
C ARG A 331 26.68 -2.26 5.25
N MET A 332 27.59 -2.48 4.30
CA MET A 332 27.39 -3.47 3.24
C MET A 332 27.42 -4.91 3.76
N ALA A 333 28.31 -5.26 4.71
CA ALA A 333 28.30 -6.57 5.34
C ALA A 333 26.96 -6.88 6.02
N ARG A 334 26.38 -5.92 6.75
CA ARG A 334 25.05 -6.03 7.39
C ARG A 334 23.88 -6.25 6.43
N ILE A 335 24.03 -5.88 5.15
CA ILE A 335 22.98 -6.05 4.12
C ILE A 335 23.25 -7.29 3.27
N MET A 336 24.49 -7.49 2.85
CA MET A 336 24.87 -8.54 1.90
C MET A 336 25.04 -9.90 2.55
N LEU A 337 25.36 -10.01 3.85
CA LEU A 337 25.38 -11.30 4.54
C LEU A 337 23.96 -11.92 4.63
N PRO A 338 22.92 -11.20 5.09
CA PRO A 338 21.54 -11.71 5.01
C PRO A 338 21.08 -12.01 3.58
N VAL A 339 21.31 -11.10 2.62
CA VAL A 339 20.89 -11.31 1.21
C VAL A 339 21.62 -12.49 0.58
N GLY A 340 22.92 -12.65 0.82
CA GLY A 340 23.72 -13.78 0.35
C GLY A 340 23.28 -15.11 0.98
N ALA A 341 22.99 -15.12 2.28
CA ALA A 341 22.44 -16.31 2.94
C ALA A 341 21.06 -16.71 2.39
N ILE A 342 20.16 -15.73 2.16
CA ILE A 342 18.85 -15.94 1.55
C ILE A 342 19.00 -16.46 0.11
N LEU A 343 19.90 -15.90 -0.70
CA LEU A 343 20.15 -16.43 -2.05
C LEU A 343 20.75 -17.84 -2.03
N PHE A 344 21.68 -18.14 -1.12
CA PHE A 344 22.40 -19.42 -1.11
C PHE A 344 21.53 -20.58 -0.60
N LEU A 345 20.80 -20.36 0.50
CA LEU A 345 19.89 -21.34 1.10
C LEU A 345 18.58 -21.42 0.30
N GLY A 346 18.04 -20.27 -0.09
CA GLY A 346 16.80 -20.14 -0.83
C GLY A 346 16.89 -20.44 -2.33
N ALA A 347 18.09 -20.61 -2.90
CA ALA A 347 18.32 -20.82 -4.34
C ALA A 347 17.28 -21.73 -5.06
N PRO A 348 17.02 -22.97 -4.63
CA PRO A 348 16.06 -23.84 -5.32
C PRO A 348 14.61 -23.33 -5.23
N PHE A 349 14.23 -22.71 -4.12
CA PHE A 349 12.89 -22.13 -3.95
C PHE A 349 12.71 -20.87 -4.82
N ILE A 350 13.73 -20.00 -4.87
CA ILE A 350 13.73 -18.76 -5.65
C ILE A 350 13.63 -19.07 -7.15
N LEU A 351 14.38 -20.07 -7.63
CA LEU A 351 14.39 -20.45 -9.05
C LEU A 351 13.12 -21.21 -9.45
N ARG A 352 12.54 -22.04 -8.56
CA ARG A 352 11.29 -22.77 -8.79
C ARG A 352 10.09 -21.86 -9.14
N VAL A 353 10.12 -20.59 -8.69
CA VAL A 353 9.10 -19.59 -9.08
C VAL A 353 9.07 -19.35 -10.60
N PHE A 354 10.22 -19.44 -11.27
CA PHE A 354 10.35 -19.33 -12.73
C PHE A 354 10.01 -20.66 -13.43
N GLY A 355 10.41 -21.80 -12.85
CA GLY A 355 10.05 -23.14 -13.30
C GLY A 355 10.94 -24.21 -12.64
N GLN A 356 10.59 -25.50 -12.77
CA GLN A 356 11.42 -26.57 -12.20
C GLN A 356 12.77 -26.69 -12.92
N GLY A 357 12.81 -26.62 -14.26
CA GLY A 357 14.07 -26.63 -15.03
C GLY A 357 15.06 -25.54 -14.59
N TYR A 358 14.56 -24.34 -14.27
CA TYR A 358 15.36 -23.26 -13.67
C TYR A 358 15.96 -23.65 -12.31
N ALA A 359 15.18 -24.32 -11.44
CA ALA A 359 15.64 -24.76 -10.13
C ALA A 359 16.71 -25.85 -10.26
N ASP A 360 16.45 -26.86 -11.08
CA ASP A 360 17.31 -28.05 -11.21
C ASP A 360 18.64 -27.70 -11.89
N ALA A 361 18.62 -26.92 -12.98
CA ALA A 361 19.83 -26.57 -13.72
C ALA A 361 20.67 -25.45 -13.08
N ALA A 362 20.05 -24.46 -12.43
CA ALA A 362 20.75 -23.22 -12.02
C ALA A 362 20.90 -23.00 -10.50
N THR A 363 20.39 -23.88 -9.63
CA THR A 363 20.63 -23.78 -8.18
C THR A 363 22.13 -23.70 -7.80
N PRO A 364 23.05 -24.49 -8.39
CA PRO A 364 24.48 -24.36 -8.11
C PRO A 364 25.06 -23.00 -8.56
N LEU A 365 24.61 -22.49 -9.71
CA LEU A 365 25.04 -21.20 -10.25
C LEU A 365 24.60 -20.03 -9.34
N LEU A 366 23.36 -20.03 -8.87
CA LEU A 366 22.86 -18.98 -7.96
C LEU A 366 23.61 -18.97 -6.62
N ARG A 367 23.98 -20.15 -6.10
CA ARG A 367 24.83 -20.29 -4.91
C ARG A 367 26.22 -19.69 -5.11
N TRP A 368 26.85 -19.90 -6.27
CA TRP A 368 28.11 -19.23 -6.60
C TRP A 368 27.94 -17.72 -6.72
N PHE A 369 26.91 -17.20 -7.40
CA PHE A 369 26.66 -15.75 -7.45
C PHE A 369 26.39 -15.13 -6.07
N ALA A 370 25.78 -15.85 -5.14
CA ALA A 370 25.61 -15.40 -3.75
C ALA A 370 26.96 -15.20 -3.03
N ILE A 371 27.91 -16.13 -3.20
CA ILE A 371 29.29 -16.00 -2.71
C ILE A 371 30.01 -14.85 -3.43
N GLY A 372 29.87 -14.77 -4.76
CA GLY A 372 30.43 -13.72 -5.59
C GLY A 372 30.01 -12.33 -5.13
N GLY A 373 28.74 -12.13 -4.78
CA GLY A 373 28.23 -10.86 -4.24
C GLY A 373 28.93 -10.40 -2.96
N LEU A 374 29.30 -11.34 -2.06
CA LEU A 374 30.07 -11.01 -0.85
C LEU A 374 31.50 -10.54 -1.20
N LEU A 375 32.17 -11.21 -2.13
CA LEU A 375 33.49 -10.80 -2.63
C LEU A 375 33.43 -9.44 -3.37
N ARG A 376 32.35 -9.22 -4.14
CA ARG A 376 32.08 -7.99 -4.90
C ARG A 376 32.06 -6.75 -4.00
N VAL A 377 31.56 -6.86 -2.75
CA VAL A 377 31.60 -5.76 -1.77
C VAL A 377 33.02 -5.28 -1.50
N VAL A 378 33.96 -6.19 -1.28
CA VAL A 378 35.36 -5.86 -0.97
C VAL A 378 36.04 -5.24 -2.18
N MET A 379 35.80 -5.80 -3.37
CA MET A 379 36.30 -5.28 -4.63
C MET A 379 35.78 -3.86 -4.93
N GLU A 380 34.46 -3.64 -4.96
CA GLU A 380 33.88 -2.33 -5.30
C GLU A 380 34.23 -1.25 -4.27
N THR A 381 34.38 -1.62 -2.99
CA THR A 381 34.89 -0.70 -1.96
C THR A 381 36.32 -0.27 -2.28
N TYR A 382 37.23 -1.20 -2.60
CA TYR A 382 38.60 -0.85 -2.94
C TYR A 382 38.71 -0.07 -4.27
N PHE A 383 37.90 -0.42 -5.27
CA PHE A 383 37.76 0.34 -6.51
C PHE A 383 37.22 1.75 -6.25
N ALA A 384 36.27 1.92 -5.32
CA ALA A 384 35.78 3.23 -4.92
C ALA A 384 36.85 4.11 -4.25
N VAL A 385 37.71 3.51 -3.43
CA VAL A 385 38.88 4.20 -2.85
C VAL A 385 39.91 4.58 -3.91
N LEU A 386 40.21 3.71 -4.88
CA LEU A 386 41.09 4.05 -6.00
C LEU A 386 40.52 5.19 -6.86
N ARG A 387 39.20 5.19 -7.10
CA ARG A 387 38.50 6.29 -7.79
C ARG A 387 38.56 7.59 -6.99
N ALA A 388 38.31 7.56 -5.68
CA ALA A 388 38.42 8.74 -4.79
C ALA A 388 39.83 9.32 -4.75
N GLN A 389 40.86 8.47 -4.75
CA GLN A 389 42.28 8.86 -4.80
C GLN A 389 42.78 9.21 -6.22
N SER A 390 41.91 9.24 -7.24
CA SER A 390 42.25 9.47 -8.66
C SER A 390 43.32 8.51 -9.23
N ARG A 391 43.49 7.31 -8.64
CA ARG A 391 44.49 6.30 -9.05
C ARG A 391 43.98 5.41 -10.19
N THR A 392 43.57 6.04 -11.29
CA THR A 392 42.88 5.41 -12.44
C THR A 392 43.68 4.27 -13.07
N ALA A 393 44.99 4.40 -13.24
CA ALA A 393 45.84 3.35 -13.82
C ALA A 393 45.81 2.04 -13.00
N GLY A 394 45.83 2.13 -11.67
CA GLY A 394 45.75 0.97 -10.79
C GLY A 394 44.37 0.30 -10.77
N LEU A 395 43.31 1.09 -11.01
CA LEU A 395 41.95 0.58 -11.22
C LEU A 395 41.84 -0.15 -12.55
N ALA A 396 42.31 0.46 -13.65
CA ALA A 396 42.27 -0.11 -14.99
C ALA A 396 43.04 -1.44 -15.08
N TRP A 397 44.18 -1.57 -14.39
CA TRP A 397 44.92 -2.83 -14.29
C TRP A 397 44.11 -3.94 -13.58
N LEU A 398 43.44 -3.62 -12.47
CA LEU A 398 42.60 -4.59 -11.74
C LEU A 398 41.36 -4.98 -12.55
N GLN A 399 40.75 -4.05 -13.29
CA GLN A 399 39.64 -4.33 -14.20
C GLN A 399 40.09 -5.18 -15.39
N GLY A 400 41.29 -4.93 -15.95
CA GLY A 400 41.88 -5.74 -17.02
C GLY A 400 42.21 -7.17 -16.55
N LEU A 401 42.80 -7.32 -15.36
CA LEU A 401 43.05 -8.63 -14.75
C LEU A 401 41.74 -9.39 -14.48
N LEU A 402 40.73 -8.72 -13.92
CA LEU A 402 39.40 -9.32 -13.73
C LEU A 402 38.80 -9.76 -15.08
N CYS A 403 38.92 -8.93 -16.12
CA CYS A 403 38.42 -9.25 -17.45
C CYS A 403 39.11 -10.46 -18.08
N ALA A 404 40.44 -10.55 -17.97
CA ALA A 404 41.21 -11.68 -18.48
C ALA A 404 40.85 -12.99 -17.74
N LEU A 405 40.76 -12.94 -16.41
CA LEU A 405 40.40 -14.08 -15.58
C LEU A 405 38.96 -14.55 -15.82
N VAL A 406 37.97 -13.65 -15.78
CA VAL A 406 36.55 -14.04 -15.93
C VAL A 406 36.30 -14.61 -17.33
N LEU A 407 36.77 -13.96 -18.40
CA LEU A 407 36.54 -14.45 -19.76
C LEU A 407 37.29 -15.77 -20.01
N GLY A 408 38.57 -15.84 -19.62
CA GLY A 408 39.38 -17.04 -19.79
C GLY A 408 38.84 -18.24 -19.02
N LEU A 409 38.53 -18.07 -17.73
CA LEU A 409 37.96 -19.15 -16.91
C LEU A 409 36.54 -19.53 -17.38
N THR A 410 35.72 -18.59 -17.88
CA THR A 410 34.40 -18.95 -18.43
C THR A 410 34.56 -19.88 -19.63
N VAL A 411 35.41 -19.53 -20.60
CA VAL A 411 35.67 -20.37 -21.79
C VAL A 411 36.29 -21.73 -21.44
N ILE A 412 37.08 -21.82 -20.36
CA ILE A 412 37.76 -23.06 -19.93
C ILE A 412 36.87 -23.97 -19.07
N LEU A 413 35.96 -23.41 -18.25
CA LEU A 413 35.15 -24.16 -17.28
C LEU A 413 33.73 -24.44 -17.74
N LEU A 414 33.12 -23.57 -18.54
CA LEU A 414 31.74 -23.74 -19.04
C LEU A 414 31.55 -25.07 -19.81
N PRO A 415 32.47 -25.51 -20.70
CA PRO A 415 32.34 -26.81 -21.38
C PRO A 415 32.56 -28.04 -20.48
N ARG A 416 33.07 -27.85 -19.25
CA ARG A 416 33.46 -28.95 -18.33
C ARG A 416 32.53 -29.09 -17.12
N MET A 417 31.89 -28.00 -16.72
CA MET A 417 31.06 -27.92 -15.50
C MET A 417 29.64 -27.40 -15.79
N GLY A 418 29.28 -27.24 -17.06
CA GLY A 418 28.02 -26.61 -17.48
C GLY A 418 27.87 -25.21 -16.89
N LEU A 419 26.63 -24.80 -16.62
CA LEU A 419 26.30 -23.48 -16.05
C LEU A 419 27.06 -23.15 -14.77
N THR A 420 27.33 -24.15 -13.93
CA THR A 420 28.15 -24.02 -12.70
C THR A 420 29.55 -23.48 -13.00
N GLY A 421 30.14 -23.82 -14.15
CA GLY A 421 31.45 -23.37 -14.58
C GLY A 421 31.56 -21.85 -14.74
N ALA A 422 30.51 -21.17 -15.20
CA ALA A 422 30.46 -19.71 -15.27
C ALA A 422 30.42 -19.07 -13.87
N GLY A 423 29.68 -19.67 -12.93
CA GLY A 423 29.64 -19.23 -11.53
C GLY A 423 31.01 -19.38 -10.84
N VAL A 424 31.66 -20.52 -11.03
CA VAL A 424 33.02 -20.77 -10.53
C VAL A 424 34.03 -19.81 -11.18
N ALA A 425 33.92 -19.55 -12.49
CA ALA A 425 34.78 -18.60 -13.20
C ALA A 425 34.68 -17.17 -12.64
N GLU A 426 33.46 -16.63 -12.41
CA GLU A 426 33.32 -15.30 -11.79
C GLU A 426 33.87 -15.30 -10.36
N VAL A 427 33.49 -16.29 -9.52
CA VAL A 427 33.88 -16.31 -8.11
C VAL A 427 35.38 -16.50 -7.90
N ALA A 428 36.03 -17.38 -8.66
CA ALA A 428 37.48 -17.56 -8.61
C ALA A 428 38.23 -16.28 -9.03
N SER A 429 37.74 -15.60 -10.08
CA SER A 429 38.30 -14.33 -10.53
C SER A 429 38.13 -13.23 -9.48
N LEU A 430 36.95 -13.11 -8.87
CA LEU A 430 36.68 -12.20 -7.77
C LEU A 430 37.56 -12.53 -6.54
N ALA A 431 37.77 -13.80 -6.22
CA ALA A 431 38.63 -14.21 -5.11
C ALA A 431 40.09 -13.79 -5.31
N VAL A 432 40.65 -13.92 -6.52
CA VAL A 432 42.00 -13.43 -6.86
C VAL A 432 42.08 -11.91 -6.72
N ILE A 433 41.11 -11.16 -7.25
CA ILE A 433 41.08 -9.69 -7.13
C ILE A 433 40.92 -9.25 -5.67
N VAL A 434 40.13 -9.97 -4.87
CA VAL A 434 39.96 -9.70 -3.43
C VAL A 434 41.23 -10.06 -2.65
N ALA A 435 41.95 -11.13 -2.98
CA ALA A 435 43.23 -11.46 -2.35
C ALA A 435 44.29 -10.37 -2.58
N ILE A 436 44.31 -9.73 -3.77
CA ILE A 436 45.18 -8.59 -4.08
C ILE A 436 44.69 -7.31 -3.39
N SER A 437 43.37 -7.10 -3.30
CA SER A 437 42.75 -5.85 -2.84
C SER A 437 42.64 -5.75 -1.31
N ALA A 438 42.28 -6.84 -0.63
CA ALA A 438 41.98 -6.84 0.81
C ALA A 438 43.19 -6.45 1.68
N PRO A 439 44.45 -6.89 1.44
CA PRO A 439 45.59 -6.42 2.21
C PRO A 439 45.88 -4.92 2.02
N ARG A 440 45.60 -4.38 0.82
CA ARG A 440 45.77 -2.95 0.49
C ARG A 440 44.67 -2.12 1.17
N LEU A 441 43.42 -2.57 1.06
CA LEU A 441 42.26 -2.00 1.75
C LEU A 441 42.43 -2.03 3.28
N TYR A 442 43.01 -3.11 3.85
CA TYR A 442 43.29 -3.23 5.27
C TYR A 442 44.35 -2.23 5.77
N ARG A 443 45.39 -1.94 4.96
CA ARG A 443 46.34 -0.85 5.26
C ARG A 443 45.64 0.51 5.28
N ILE A 444 44.74 0.78 4.34
CA ILE A 444 43.92 2.01 4.30
C ILE A 444 42.94 2.09 5.48
N LEU A 445 42.41 0.96 5.97
CA LEU A 445 41.58 0.91 7.18
C LEU A 445 42.37 1.11 8.48
N ARG A 446 43.71 0.97 8.44
CA ARG A 446 44.63 1.12 9.58
C ARG A 446 45.28 2.51 9.69
N THR A 447 45.18 3.38 8.69
CA THR A 447 45.64 4.77 8.85
C THR A 447 44.83 5.45 9.96
N ALA A 448 45.50 6.10 10.91
CA ALA A 448 44.83 6.79 12.00
C ALA A 448 43.81 7.83 11.47
N PRO A 449 42.64 8.00 12.10
CA PRO A 449 41.78 9.12 11.80
C PRO A 449 42.54 10.43 12.11
N ALA A 450 42.42 11.43 11.25
CA ALA A 450 42.94 12.76 11.56
C ALA A 450 42.23 13.30 12.81
N GLU A 451 42.99 13.87 13.75
CA GLU A 451 42.43 14.42 14.98
C GLU A 451 41.37 15.48 14.68
N LEU A 452 40.21 15.34 15.31
CA LEU A 452 39.13 16.31 15.17
C LEU A 452 39.51 17.60 15.91
N PRO A 453 39.40 18.78 15.28
CA PRO A 453 39.48 20.05 16.00
C PRO A 453 38.45 20.06 17.15
N ALA A 454 38.83 20.56 18.32
CA ALA A 454 38.14 20.38 19.61
C ALA A 454 36.72 21.02 19.72
N GLY A 455 36.10 21.41 18.60
CA GLY A 455 34.70 21.84 18.49
C GLY A 455 33.92 21.13 17.37
N ALA A 456 34.47 20.07 16.76
CA ALA A 456 33.74 19.28 15.76
C ALA A 456 32.64 18.44 16.43
N ALA A 457 31.40 18.60 15.97
CA ALA A 457 30.27 17.81 16.48
C ALA A 457 30.40 16.32 16.08
N PRO A 458 30.08 15.37 16.98
CA PRO A 458 30.29 13.94 16.75
C PRO A 458 29.47 13.41 15.58
N ASP A 459 30.08 12.50 14.82
CA ASP A 459 29.67 12.02 13.50
C ASP A 459 28.34 11.23 13.46
N GLY A 460 27.79 10.87 14.61
CA GLY A 460 26.54 10.13 14.74
C GLY A 460 26.62 8.63 14.46
N ASP A 461 27.82 8.03 14.38
CA ASP A 461 27.97 6.58 14.41
C ASP A 461 27.97 6.08 15.87
N LEU A 462 27.24 4.99 16.13
CA LEU A 462 27.14 4.38 17.45
C LEU A 462 28.42 3.63 17.87
N ALA A 463 29.40 3.53 16.98
CA ALA A 463 30.67 2.86 17.24
C ALA A 463 31.62 3.69 18.14
N ASP A 464 31.63 5.01 18.02
CA ASP A 464 32.64 5.87 18.64
C ASP A 464 32.35 6.12 20.14
N LEU A 465 31.12 5.83 20.58
CA LEU A 465 30.69 5.89 21.98
C LEU A 465 31.32 4.79 22.87
N GLY A 466 32.01 3.82 22.29
CA GLY A 466 32.67 2.72 23.03
C GLY A 466 34.15 2.95 23.37
N ALA A 467 34.80 3.96 22.79
CA ALA A 467 36.26 4.12 22.84
C ALA A 467 36.70 5.33 23.68
N ARG A 468 36.63 5.19 25.02
CA ARG A 468 37.44 6.05 25.91
C ARG A 468 38.82 5.44 26.07
N GLU A 469 39.85 6.16 25.64
CA GLU A 469 41.23 5.79 25.97
C GLU A 469 41.45 5.88 27.48
N VAL A 470 41.89 4.77 28.08
CA VAL A 470 42.29 4.73 29.49
C VAL A 470 43.78 5.08 29.58
N PRO A 471 44.19 6.08 30.39
CA PRO A 471 45.60 6.43 30.53
C PRO A 471 46.45 5.24 31.02
N LYS A 472 47.63 5.05 30.41
CA LYS A 472 48.56 3.95 30.76
C LYS A 472 49.04 4.07 32.22
N SER A 473 48.62 3.15 33.08
CA SER A 473 49.08 3.07 34.48
C SER A 473 49.48 1.66 34.89
N LYS A 474 50.81 1.42 34.86
CA LYS A 474 51.65 0.43 35.57
C LYS A 474 51.24 -1.06 35.66
N ARG A 475 52.28 -1.91 35.79
CA ARG A 475 52.24 -3.38 35.69
C ARG A 475 51.56 -4.07 36.89
N GLY A 476 50.86 -5.17 36.60
CA GLY A 476 50.48 -6.24 37.54
C GLY A 476 50.17 -7.52 36.74
N PRO A 477 50.39 -8.74 37.28
CA PRO A 477 50.20 -9.99 36.55
C PRO A 477 48.72 -10.38 36.44
N ALA A 478 48.38 -11.17 35.41
CA ALA A 478 47.00 -11.54 35.08
C ALA A 478 46.70 -13.02 35.31
N TRP A 479 45.70 -13.34 36.15
CA TRP A 479 44.98 -14.62 36.16
C TRP A 479 43.61 -14.58 36.90
N ALA A 480 42.99 -13.41 37.06
CA ALA A 480 41.68 -13.27 37.72
C ALA A 480 40.78 -12.26 36.99
N LEU A 481 39.96 -12.76 36.04
CA LEU A 481 38.87 -12.03 35.40
C LEU A 481 37.77 -13.04 35.02
N ASP A 482 36.78 -13.19 35.90
CA ASP A 482 35.51 -13.82 35.52
C ASP A 482 34.77 -12.93 34.52
N ALA A 483 34.12 -13.55 33.54
CA ALA A 483 33.28 -12.87 32.58
C ALA A 483 31.81 -12.99 33.00
N ASP A 484 31.08 -11.87 33.05
CA ASP A 484 29.88 -11.70 32.21
C ASP A 484 29.18 -10.34 32.38
N THR A 485 29.13 -9.56 31.30
CA THR A 485 27.91 -8.82 30.86
C THR A 485 28.13 -8.13 29.51
N LEU A 486 27.37 -8.53 28.49
CA LEU A 486 27.43 -7.93 27.15
C LEU A 486 26.65 -6.61 27.07
N ALA A 487 27.36 -5.49 27.12
CA ALA A 487 26.79 -4.14 27.03
C ALA A 487 26.27 -3.76 25.62
N LEU A 488 25.08 -4.23 25.27
CA LEU A 488 24.33 -3.84 24.06
C LEU A 488 23.71 -2.43 24.18
N GLY A 489 24.57 -1.41 24.14
CA GLY A 489 24.17 -0.01 24.25
C GLY A 489 23.60 0.59 22.95
N VAL A 490 22.30 0.91 22.94
CA VAL A 490 21.71 1.85 21.98
C VAL A 490 21.02 2.99 22.75
N HIS A 491 21.72 4.12 22.87
CA HIS A 491 21.13 5.37 23.35
C HIS A 491 20.46 6.09 22.19
N VAL A 492 19.19 6.48 22.35
CA VAL A 492 18.58 7.53 21.52
C VAL A 492 18.50 8.78 22.38
N ASP A 493 19.37 9.74 22.09
CA ASP A 493 19.30 11.08 22.68
C ASP A 493 18.27 11.93 21.94
N PHE A 494 17.61 12.84 22.66
CA PHE A 494 16.46 13.62 22.18
C PHE A 494 16.52 15.10 22.62
N ASP A 495 17.71 15.65 22.77
CA ASP A 495 17.91 17.07 23.05
C ASP A 495 17.60 17.97 21.84
N HIS A 496 16.30 18.22 21.62
CA HIS A 496 15.82 19.31 20.78
C HIS A 496 15.52 20.54 21.65
N LEU A 497 16.51 21.44 21.72
CA LEU A 497 16.41 22.75 22.36
C LEU A 497 15.35 23.67 21.71
N GLU A 498 14.11 23.59 22.18
CA GLU A 498 13.12 24.67 21.99
C GLU A 498 12.05 24.69 23.10
N ARG A 499 12.49 24.86 24.37
CA ARG A 499 11.65 25.17 25.54
C ARG A 499 12.48 25.69 26.73
N ARG A 500 12.71 27.00 26.78
CA ARG A 500 12.83 27.75 28.04
C ARG A 500 11.77 28.86 28.00
N PRO A 501 10.87 28.96 28.98
CA PRO A 501 10.18 30.21 29.26
C PRO A 501 11.20 31.22 29.80
N ASP A 502 11.07 32.48 29.43
CA ASP A 502 11.76 33.56 30.14
C ASP A 502 11.15 33.70 31.54
N VAL A 503 11.97 33.62 32.58
CA VAL A 503 11.61 33.98 33.95
C VAL A 503 12.61 35.04 34.41
N ARG A 504 12.11 36.25 34.67
CA ARG A 504 12.92 37.32 35.29
C ARG A 504 13.15 36.96 36.76
N PRO A 505 14.39 37.05 37.28
CA PRO A 505 14.59 36.98 38.73
C PRO A 505 13.92 38.19 39.40
N GLY A 506 13.16 37.94 40.47
CA GLY A 506 12.94 38.96 41.50
C GLY A 506 14.22 39.12 42.34
N PRO A 507 14.44 40.28 42.98
CA PRO A 507 15.62 40.50 43.81
C PRO A 507 15.52 39.77 45.16
N GLY A 508 16.65 39.24 45.63
CA GLY A 508 16.83 38.85 47.04
C GLY A 508 16.92 37.35 47.34
N THR A 509 18.12 36.78 47.20
CA THR A 509 18.78 35.98 48.26
C THR A 509 20.26 35.71 47.91
N PRO A 510 21.17 35.52 48.90
CA PRO A 510 22.63 35.55 48.71
C PRO A 510 23.26 34.17 48.37
N PRO A 511 24.58 34.11 48.04
CA PRO A 511 25.20 32.94 47.40
C PRO A 511 26.02 32.01 48.31
N THR A 512 26.21 30.78 47.83
CA THR A 512 27.38 29.86 48.01
C THR A 512 28.03 29.64 49.39
N GLY A 513 28.08 28.37 49.84
CA GLY A 513 28.99 27.93 50.91
C GLY A 513 29.12 26.40 51.05
N THR A 514 30.29 25.84 50.71
CA THR A 514 30.83 24.55 51.21
C THR A 514 31.97 24.89 52.20
N PRO A 515 32.20 24.13 53.29
CA PRO A 515 32.74 22.75 53.30
C PRO A 515 31.90 21.79 54.20
N ALA A 516 32.11 20.48 54.38
CA ALA A 516 33.11 19.45 54.00
C ALA A 516 33.95 18.84 55.16
N VAL A 517 34.14 17.51 55.07
CA VAL A 517 35.11 16.61 55.77
C VAL A 517 34.85 16.19 57.23
N VAL A 518 34.85 14.86 57.46
CA VAL A 518 35.61 14.05 58.47
C VAL A 518 34.81 12.77 58.88
N ARG A 519 35.54 11.66 59.15
CA ARG A 519 35.06 10.31 59.61
C ARG A 519 35.37 10.17 61.13
N PRO A 520 35.46 9.00 61.84
CA PRO A 520 35.16 7.59 61.51
C PRO A 520 34.42 6.73 62.58
N VAL A 521 33.88 5.59 62.14
CA VAL A 521 33.94 4.24 62.79
C VAL A 521 33.09 3.89 64.05
N HIS A 522 32.70 2.60 64.08
CA HIS A 522 32.15 1.72 65.13
C HIS A 522 30.77 1.96 65.82
N ARG A 523 29.84 1.07 65.42
CA ARG A 523 28.78 0.36 66.19
C ARG A 523 29.28 -0.22 67.55
N PRO A 524 28.42 -0.54 68.55
CA PRO A 524 27.26 -1.43 68.37
C PRO A 524 25.96 -1.11 69.15
N THR A 525 25.02 -2.07 69.10
CA THR A 525 23.59 -1.96 69.42
C THR A 525 23.15 -2.86 70.58
N TRP A 526 22.33 -2.33 71.50
CA TRP A 526 21.36 -3.03 72.37
C TRP A 526 20.57 -1.96 73.18
N ALA A 527 19.49 -2.23 73.91
CA ALA A 527 18.28 -3.01 73.60
C ALA A 527 17.15 -2.57 74.57
N LEU A 528 15.99 -2.17 74.03
CA LEU A 528 14.64 -2.08 74.63
C LEU A 528 14.47 -2.02 76.17
N GLY A 529 13.92 -0.91 76.69
CA GLY A 529 13.39 -0.77 78.07
C GLY A 529 12.32 0.34 78.19
N LYS A 530 11.37 0.20 79.11
CA LYS A 530 10.17 1.05 79.37
C LYS A 530 10.01 1.26 80.91
N PRO A 531 9.11 2.13 81.44
CA PRO A 531 8.58 3.42 80.94
C PRO A 531 8.46 4.53 82.05
N SER A 532 7.80 5.65 81.69
CA SER A 532 6.86 6.46 82.51
C SER A 532 7.32 7.57 83.49
N VAL A 533 6.78 8.80 83.26
CA VAL A 533 6.51 9.99 84.14
C VAL A 533 7.65 10.56 85.03
N VAL A 534 7.76 11.88 85.35
CA VAL A 534 6.93 13.08 85.15
C VAL A 534 7.84 14.29 84.79
N GLY A 535 7.35 15.29 84.04
CA GLY A 535 7.97 16.63 83.99
C GLY A 535 7.74 17.41 82.69
N LEU A 536 6.90 18.46 82.73
CA LEU A 536 6.63 19.39 81.63
C LEU A 536 7.10 20.81 81.99
N PRO A 537 7.50 21.62 80.99
CA PRO A 537 6.54 22.63 80.52
C PRO A 537 6.46 22.82 78.99
N VAL A 538 5.21 22.84 78.49
CA VAL A 538 4.64 23.67 77.40
C VAL A 538 5.35 23.75 76.02
N GLU A 539 4.93 22.87 75.11
CA GLU A 539 4.66 23.10 73.67
C GLU A 539 3.80 21.91 73.18
N ALA A 540 2.85 21.97 72.24
CA ALA A 540 2.17 23.06 71.54
C ALA A 540 0.64 22.72 71.42
N ARG A 541 -0.19 23.55 70.79
CA ARG A 541 -1.67 23.54 70.99
C ARG A 541 -2.51 23.43 69.69
N GLU A 542 -3.56 22.60 69.70
CA GLU A 542 -4.72 22.71 68.78
C GLU A 542 -5.81 23.66 69.36
N PRO A 543 -6.84 24.04 68.57
CA PRO A 543 -8.08 23.24 68.56
C PRO A 543 -8.75 23.13 67.16
N GLY A 544 -9.62 22.14 66.87
CA GLY A 544 -10.04 20.96 67.64
C GLY A 544 -11.48 20.53 67.29
N SER A 545 -11.83 19.24 67.45
CA SER A 545 -13.24 18.76 67.46
C SER A 545 -13.40 17.34 68.03
N GLU A 546 -14.07 17.23 69.18
CA GLU A 546 -14.75 16.02 69.68
C GLU A 546 -16.25 16.08 69.21
N ALA A 547 -17.19 15.15 69.43
CA ALA A 547 -17.23 13.86 70.13
C ALA A 547 -18.34 12.98 69.47
N SER A 548 -18.16 11.66 69.29
CA SER A 548 -18.70 10.56 70.13
C SER A 548 -20.18 10.13 69.98
N VAL A 549 -20.38 8.85 69.60
CA VAL A 549 -21.41 7.88 70.10
C VAL A 549 -22.92 8.14 69.85
N GLY A 550 -23.62 7.09 69.37
CA GLY A 550 -25.10 6.96 69.46
C GLY A 550 -25.76 6.29 68.23
N PRO A 551 -26.42 5.10 68.36
CA PRO A 551 -27.07 4.42 67.22
C PRO A 551 -28.59 4.23 67.37
N SER A 552 -29.35 4.34 66.27
CA SER A 552 -30.63 3.62 66.05
C SER A 552 -31.23 3.81 64.64
N GLU A 553 -31.53 2.69 63.98
CA GLU A 553 -32.72 2.46 63.13
C GLU A 553 -32.98 3.31 61.86
N ALA A 554 -34.08 2.99 61.16
CA ALA A 554 -34.56 3.45 59.85
C ALA A 554 -36.12 3.46 59.89
N PRO A 555 -36.91 3.62 58.79
CA PRO A 555 -36.63 4.01 57.39
C PRO A 555 -37.58 5.15 56.88
N GLU A 556 -37.87 5.17 55.57
CA GLU A 556 -39.10 5.69 54.88
C GLU A 556 -39.16 7.08 54.17
N ILE A 557 -39.50 6.99 52.85
CA ILE A 557 -40.56 7.68 52.08
C ILE A 557 -40.45 9.17 51.60
N ASP A 558 -40.65 9.32 50.27
CA ASP A 558 -41.20 10.38 49.39
C ASP A 558 -41.09 11.92 49.67
N ALA A 559 -40.53 12.65 48.66
CA ALA A 559 -41.20 13.60 47.73
C ALA A 559 -42.11 14.78 48.23
N PRO A 560 -42.56 15.77 47.40
CA PRO A 560 -41.97 16.50 46.26
C PRO A 560 -42.31 18.04 46.24
N PHE A 561 -42.31 18.68 45.04
CA PHE A 561 -43.12 19.85 44.58
C PHE A 561 -42.63 21.33 44.66
N GLU A 562 -42.86 22.05 43.52
CA GLU A 562 -43.32 23.46 43.26
C GLU A 562 -42.90 24.70 44.10
N ALA A 563 -43.20 25.98 43.75
CA ALA A 563 -43.19 26.76 42.48
C ALA A 563 -43.51 28.27 42.76
N GLN A 564 -43.30 29.18 41.77
CA GLN A 564 -43.72 30.62 41.75
C GLN A 564 -43.01 31.56 42.78
N GLY A 565 -43.00 32.91 42.68
CA GLY A 565 -43.39 33.86 41.62
C GLY A 565 -43.39 35.35 42.09
N SER A 566 -43.31 36.34 41.18
CA SER A 566 -43.48 37.83 41.38
C SER A 566 -42.46 38.57 42.29
N GLU A 567 -42.38 39.91 42.41
CA GLU A 567 -42.41 41.09 41.48
C GLU A 567 -41.79 42.32 42.22
N GLY A 568 -41.47 43.44 41.54
CA GLY A 568 -41.25 44.77 42.19
C GLY A 568 -39.99 45.58 41.80
N ALA A 569 -40.07 46.92 41.92
CA ALA A 569 -39.04 47.96 41.62
C ALA A 569 -39.11 49.09 42.72
N PRO A 570 -38.64 50.37 42.62
CA PRO A 570 -38.04 51.16 41.51
C PRO A 570 -36.93 52.23 41.87
N THR A 571 -36.60 53.13 40.92
CA THR A 571 -35.86 54.45 41.00
C THR A 571 -34.30 54.47 41.00
N GLY A 572 -33.58 55.47 40.41
CA GLY A 572 -34.00 56.56 39.49
C GLY A 572 -32.90 57.62 39.07
N ALA A 573 -33.19 58.39 38.00
CA ALA A 573 -32.74 59.78 37.65
C ALA A 573 -31.34 60.21 37.06
N ARG A 574 -31.39 60.74 35.80
CA ARG A 574 -30.77 61.99 35.22
C ARG A 574 -29.24 62.18 34.92
N GLY A 575 -28.94 62.81 33.76
CA GLY A 575 -27.72 63.63 33.47
C GLY A 575 -27.18 63.58 32.01
N VAL A 576 -26.97 64.72 31.30
CA VAL A 576 -26.50 64.77 29.87
C VAL A 576 -25.73 66.09 29.52
N THR A 577 -24.89 66.06 28.45
CA THR A 577 -24.24 67.18 27.68
C THR A 577 -22.89 67.74 28.23
N PHE A 578 -22.04 68.48 27.50
CA PHE A 578 -22.09 69.10 26.14
C PHE A 578 -20.72 68.99 25.37
N SER A 579 -20.62 69.53 24.14
CA SER A 579 -19.48 69.45 23.19
C SER A 579 -18.54 70.70 23.14
N GLY A 580 -17.43 70.62 22.40
CA GLY A 580 -16.56 71.75 22.00
C GLY A 580 -15.33 71.33 21.17
N SER A 581 -14.78 72.20 20.29
CA SER A 581 -13.64 71.86 19.39
C SER A 581 -12.70 73.04 19.05
N ALA A 582 -11.41 72.76 18.84
CA ALA A 582 -10.40 73.68 18.29
C ALA A 582 -9.36 72.91 17.42
N ALA A 583 -8.41 73.58 16.75
CA ALA A 583 -7.79 73.04 15.52
C ALA A 583 -6.27 73.31 15.29
N TRP A 584 -5.71 72.53 14.34
CA TRP A 584 -4.51 72.74 13.48
C TRP A 584 -3.07 72.36 13.95
N ALA A 585 -2.50 71.38 13.21
CA ALA A 585 -1.22 71.41 12.47
C ALA A 585 0.12 70.80 13.02
N ARG A 586 0.44 69.59 12.49
CA ARG A 586 1.79 69.05 12.11
C ARG A 586 2.77 68.61 13.25
N PRO A 587 3.83 67.81 12.97
CA PRO A 587 3.73 66.41 12.49
C PRO A 587 4.74 65.41 13.13
N ALA A 588 4.61 64.10 12.81
CA ALA A 588 5.61 63.02 12.98
C ALA A 588 5.95 62.56 14.42
N THR A 589 6.29 61.30 14.72
CA THR A 589 6.38 60.06 13.91
C THR A 589 6.12 58.79 14.75
N GLU A 590 5.52 57.78 14.13
CA GLU A 590 5.57 56.33 14.42
C GLU A 590 5.85 55.82 15.86
N ASN A 591 4.84 55.21 16.49
CA ASN A 591 4.72 53.73 16.54
C ASN A 591 3.32 53.30 17.04
N PRO A 592 2.71 52.23 16.49
CA PRO A 592 1.35 51.83 16.86
C PRO A 592 1.31 50.88 18.06
N HIS A 593 0.57 51.26 19.11
CA HIS A 593 0.05 50.29 20.08
C HIS A 593 -1.07 49.46 19.41
N PRO A 594 -1.10 48.12 19.56
CA PRO A 594 -2.25 47.33 19.18
C PRO A 594 -3.38 47.56 20.19
N ALA A 595 -4.51 48.09 19.72
CA ALA A 595 -5.69 48.27 20.56
C ALA A 595 -6.32 46.92 20.95
N ASP A 596 -6.92 46.88 22.14
CA ASP A 596 -7.67 45.75 22.64
C ASP A 596 -8.81 45.37 21.70
N LYS A 597 -9.16 44.08 21.71
CA LYS A 597 -10.38 43.56 21.09
C LYS A 597 -11.23 42.93 22.16
N GLU A 598 -12.40 43.52 22.37
CA GLU A 598 -13.45 42.93 23.18
C GLU A 598 -13.80 41.55 22.64
N ASP A 599 -13.90 40.55 23.53
CA ASP A 599 -14.39 39.23 23.16
C ASP A 599 -15.89 39.31 22.83
N PRO A 600 -16.34 38.69 21.72
CA PRO A 600 -17.76 38.67 21.39
C PRO A 600 -18.53 37.83 22.43
N PRO A 601 -19.73 38.26 22.87
CA PRO A 601 -20.50 37.55 23.88
C PRO A 601 -20.87 36.13 23.44
N PRO A 602 -20.99 35.17 24.37
CA PRO A 602 -21.26 33.77 24.05
C PRO A 602 -22.62 33.61 23.34
N PRO A 603 -22.73 32.68 22.37
CA PRO A 603 -23.96 32.49 21.61
C PRO A 603 -25.07 31.90 22.51
N SER A 604 -26.15 32.65 22.68
CA SER A 604 -27.38 32.19 23.36
C SER A 604 -27.96 30.93 22.67
N PRO A 605 -28.42 29.90 23.43
CA PRO A 605 -28.93 28.66 22.83
C PRO A 605 -30.14 28.83 21.90
N HIS A 606 -30.95 29.87 22.15
CA HIS A 606 -32.22 30.10 21.45
C HIS A 606 -32.06 31.13 20.32
N LYS A 607 -31.54 30.69 19.17
CA LYS A 607 -31.82 31.36 17.89
C LYS A 607 -32.82 30.51 17.11
N GLY A 608 -34.05 31.01 17.05
CA GLY A 608 -35.17 30.32 16.43
C GLY A 608 -34.96 30.01 14.95
N LEU A 609 -35.81 29.11 14.45
CA LEU A 609 -35.86 28.69 13.05
C LEU A 609 -35.94 29.91 12.13
N THR A 610 -34.84 30.22 11.42
CA THR A 610 -34.85 31.27 10.41
C THR A 610 -35.88 30.90 9.33
N PRO A 611 -36.79 31.81 8.93
CA PRO A 611 -37.86 31.49 7.99
C PRO A 611 -37.28 30.91 6.70
N PRO A 612 -37.90 29.86 6.12
CA PRO A 612 -37.28 29.08 5.07
C PRO A 612 -37.12 29.92 3.79
N ASN A 613 -35.88 30.01 3.30
CA ASN A 613 -35.58 30.69 2.03
C ASN A 613 -36.42 30.05 0.91
N LYS A 614 -37.14 30.87 0.12
CA LYS A 614 -37.97 30.41 -1.02
C LYS A 614 -37.34 29.27 -1.87
N PRO A 615 -36.07 29.34 -2.35
CA PRO A 615 -35.48 28.24 -3.12
C PRO A 615 -35.22 26.97 -2.31
N GLY A 616 -35.09 27.05 -0.98
CA GLY A 616 -35.02 25.88 -0.10
C GLY A 616 -36.37 25.16 0.03
N VAL A 617 -37.47 25.92 0.08
CA VAL A 617 -38.83 25.35 0.03
C VAL A 617 -39.06 24.63 -1.31
N ILE A 618 -38.72 25.28 -2.43
CA ILE A 618 -38.87 24.71 -3.77
C ILE A 618 -38.09 23.39 -3.93
N LEU A 619 -36.82 23.35 -3.46
CA LEU A 619 -36.05 22.10 -3.48
C LEU A 619 -36.56 21.04 -2.49
N GLY A 620 -37.20 21.44 -1.39
CA GLY A 620 -37.91 20.54 -0.48
C GLY A 620 -39.15 19.91 -1.14
N CYS A 621 -39.97 20.71 -1.83
CA CYS A 621 -41.11 20.21 -2.60
C CYS A 621 -40.65 19.27 -3.73
N LEU A 622 -39.59 19.63 -4.48
CA LEU A 622 -39.03 18.77 -5.52
C LEU A 622 -38.44 17.47 -4.96
N LEU A 623 -37.89 17.47 -3.74
CA LEU A 623 -37.46 16.25 -3.05
C LEU A 623 -38.64 15.33 -2.71
N ILE A 624 -39.75 15.89 -2.24
CA ILE A 624 -40.99 15.14 -1.99
C ILE A 624 -41.54 14.58 -3.30
N SER A 625 -41.60 15.39 -4.37
CA SER A 625 -41.99 14.91 -5.71
C SER A 625 -41.08 13.79 -6.22
N ALA A 626 -39.76 13.90 -6.02
CA ALA A 626 -38.80 12.87 -6.41
C ALA A 626 -39.04 11.55 -5.65
N LEU A 627 -39.29 11.61 -4.34
CA LEU A 627 -39.59 10.44 -3.51
C LEU A 627 -40.95 9.81 -3.86
N LEU A 628 -41.98 10.60 -4.12
CA LEU A 628 -43.29 10.11 -4.55
C LEU A 628 -43.21 9.43 -5.92
N LEU A 629 -42.54 10.06 -6.90
CA LEU A 629 -42.28 9.47 -8.22
C LEU A 629 -41.41 8.21 -8.14
N TYR A 630 -40.49 8.13 -7.16
CA TYR A 630 -39.66 6.95 -6.95
C TYR A 630 -40.48 5.78 -6.37
N TRP A 631 -41.10 5.98 -5.21
CA TRP A 631 -41.62 4.90 -4.38
C TRP A 631 -43.05 4.49 -4.71
N VAL A 632 -43.97 5.41 -4.99
CA VAL A 632 -45.38 5.06 -5.23
C VAL A 632 -45.56 4.11 -6.43
N PRO A 633 -44.84 4.27 -7.56
CA PRO A 633 -44.88 3.31 -8.67
C PRO A 633 -44.07 2.04 -8.40
N ALA A 634 -42.98 2.11 -7.63
CA ALA A 634 -42.19 0.93 -7.28
C ALA A 634 -42.98 -0.05 -6.40
N LEU A 635 -43.87 0.46 -5.55
CA LEU A 635 -44.79 -0.32 -4.71
C LEU A 635 -45.91 -1.03 -5.50
N THR A 636 -46.04 -0.83 -6.82
CA THR A 636 -46.97 -1.59 -7.67
C THR A 636 -46.28 -2.72 -8.46
N LEU A 637 -45.06 -3.09 -8.09
CA LEU A 637 -44.37 -4.25 -8.63
C LEU A 637 -44.71 -5.49 -7.80
N ASP A 638 -45.18 -6.54 -8.48
CA ASP A 638 -45.43 -7.86 -7.92
C ASP A 638 -44.33 -8.85 -8.33
N ASP A 639 -44.27 -10.01 -7.67
CA ASP A 639 -43.31 -11.08 -8.03
C ASP A 639 -43.44 -11.51 -9.51
N GLY A 640 -44.65 -11.42 -10.07
CA GLY A 640 -44.93 -11.66 -11.49
C GLY A 640 -44.36 -10.61 -12.45
N ALA A 641 -44.21 -9.35 -12.03
CA ALA A 641 -43.46 -8.32 -12.76
C ALA A 641 -41.95 -8.50 -12.64
N LEU A 642 -41.45 -8.82 -11.44
CA LEU A 642 -40.03 -9.12 -11.21
C LEU A 642 -39.56 -10.34 -12.01
N ASP A 643 -40.45 -11.31 -12.23
CA ASP A 643 -40.21 -12.48 -13.09
C ASP A 643 -40.06 -12.16 -14.58
N ARG A 644 -40.38 -10.93 -15.01
CA ARG A 644 -40.16 -10.45 -16.39
C ARG A 644 -38.84 -9.69 -16.57
N MET A 645 -37.96 -9.68 -15.57
CA MET A 645 -36.64 -9.05 -15.68
C MET A 645 -35.78 -9.68 -16.79
N GLY A 646 -35.33 -8.83 -17.73
CA GLY A 646 -34.35 -9.22 -18.75
C GLY A 646 -32.91 -9.15 -18.23
N GLY A 647 -31.93 -9.47 -19.07
CA GLY A 647 -30.49 -9.46 -18.72
C GLY A 647 -29.84 -8.08 -18.45
N LEU A 648 -30.64 -7.05 -18.20
CA LEU A 648 -30.21 -5.80 -17.54
C LEU A 648 -30.64 -5.74 -16.07
N GLY A 649 -31.34 -6.78 -15.60
CA GLY A 649 -31.91 -6.90 -14.26
C GLY A 649 -32.97 -5.86 -13.95
N LEU A 650 -33.03 -5.40 -12.70
CA LEU A 650 -34.20 -4.67 -12.16
C LEU A 650 -34.60 -3.43 -12.97
N ILE A 651 -33.63 -2.70 -13.55
CA ILE A 651 -33.89 -1.53 -14.41
C ILE A 651 -34.79 -1.85 -15.63
N SER A 652 -34.87 -3.11 -16.06
CA SER A 652 -35.75 -3.54 -17.17
C SER A 652 -37.24 -3.62 -16.82
N VAL A 653 -37.60 -3.65 -15.54
CA VAL A 653 -39.00 -3.72 -15.06
C VAL A 653 -39.43 -2.51 -14.23
N LEU A 654 -38.49 -1.64 -13.82
CA LEU A 654 -38.83 -0.43 -13.07
C LEU A 654 -39.72 0.53 -13.88
N PRO A 655 -40.81 1.05 -13.30
CA PRO A 655 -41.64 2.05 -13.96
C PRO A 655 -40.83 3.29 -14.36
N LEU A 656 -41.10 3.83 -15.55
CA LEU A 656 -40.46 5.07 -16.02
C LEU A 656 -40.57 6.24 -15.01
N PRO A 657 -41.70 6.45 -14.30
CA PRO A 657 -41.77 7.43 -13.21
C PRO A 657 -40.74 7.22 -12.10
N THR A 658 -40.42 5.97 -11.73
CA THR A 658 -39.39 5.66 -10.73
C THR A 658 -37.99 6.07 -11.21
N LEU A 659 -37.70 5.88 -12.50
CA LEU A 659 -36.45 6.35 -13.12
C LEU A 659 -36.39 7.89 -13.20
N VAL A 660 -37.52 8.56 -13.43
CA VAL A 660 -37.63 10.03 -13.35
C VAL A 660 -37.43 10.52 -11.91
N GLY A 661 -38.01 9.85 -10.92
CA GLY A 661 -37.77 10.12 -9.50
C GLY A 661 -36.29 9.99 -9.12
N ALA A 662 -35.61 8.94 -9.61
CA ALA A 662 -34.17 8.74 -9.45
C ALA A 662 -33.35 9.91 -10.02
N ALA A 663 -33.64 10.32 -11.26
CA ALA A 663 -32.97 11.46 -11.89
C ALA A 663 -33.27 12.79 -11.16
N LEU A 664 -34.47 12.95 -10.59
CA LEU A 664 -34.86 14.14 -9.84
C LEU A 664 -34.18 14.22 -8.46
N LEU A 665 -33.99 13.09 -7.75
CA LEU A 665 -33.18 13.03 -6.51
C LEU A 665 -31.75 13.56 -6.76
N ILE A 666 -31.12 13.08 -7.84
CA ILE A 666 -29.79 13.52 -8.26
C ILE A 666 -29.77 15.01 -8.62
N THR A 667 -30.81 15.47 -9.32
CA THR A 667 -30.98 16.88 -9.71
C THR A 667 -31.11 17.79 -8.49
N VAL A 668 -31.95 17.43 -7.51
CA VAL A 668 -32.11 18.18 -6.26
C VAL A 668 -30.78 18.28 -5.50
N PHE A 669 -30.03 17.19 -5.38
CA PHE A 669 -28.72 17.22 -4.72
C PHE A 669 -27.73 18.18 -5.42
N ALA A 670 -27.67 18.15 -6.76
CA ALA A 670 -26.82 19.05 -7.52
C ALA A 670 -27.29 20.53 -7.45
N SER A 671 -28.60 20.79 -7.43
CA SER A 671 -29.15 22.14 -7.21
C SER A 671 -28.81 22.70 -5.83
N LEU A 672 -28.79 21.87 -4.78
CA LEU A 672 -28.33 22.28 -3.44
C LEU A 672 -26.84 22.70 -3.46
N LEU A 673 -26.00 22.06 -4.27
CA LEU A 673 -24.60 22.50 -4.46
C LEU A 673 -24.50 23.87 -5.15
N TRP A 674 -25.49 24.28 -5.96
CA TRP A 674 -25.50 25.60 -6.60
C TRP A 674 -25.77 26.74 -5.60
N MET A 675 -26.41 26.47 -4.47
CA MET A 675 -26.78 27.48 -3.48
C MET A 675 -25.57 28.21 -2.88
N ALA A 676 -25.73 29.49 -2.57
CA ALA A 676 -24.67 30.34 -2.01
C ALA A 676 -24.31 30.00 -0.55
N ARG A 677 -25.20 29.30 0.18
CA ARG A 677 -25.01 28.83 1.56
C ARG A 677 -25.36 27.34 1.67
N GLU A 678 -24.66 26.65 2.56
CA GLU A 678 -24.84 25.22 2.84
C GLU A 678 -26.19 24.96 3.56
N HIS A 679 -27.12 24.25 2.94
CA HIS A 679 -28.40 23.86 3.54
C HIS A 679 -28.29 22.43 4.12
N LYS A 680 -27.58 22.30 5.25
CA LYS A 680 -27.17 21.01 5.84
C LYS A 680 -28.30 19.99 6.00
N GLY A 681 -29.45 20.41 6.53
CA GLY A 681 -30.60 19.52 6.74
C GLY A 681 -31.11 18.93 5.43
N LEU A 682 -31.34 19.77 4.42
CA LEU A 682 -31.86 19.31 3.13
C LEU A 682 -30.82 18.48 2.36
N LEU A 683 -29.53 18.83 2.41
CA LEU A 683 -28.43 18.01 1.89
C LEU A 683 -28.36 16.63 2.56
N LEU A 684 -28.57 16.56 3.88
CA LEU A 684 -28.59 15.30 4.62
C LEU A 684 -29.80 14.45 4.23
N VAL A 685 -31.00 15.03 4.18
CA VAL A 685 -32.23 14.30 3.82
C VAL A 685 -32.16 13.82 2.37
N THR A 686 -31.66 14.61 1.40
CA THR A 686 -31.46 14.14 0.02
C THR A 686 -30.39 13.04 -0.09
N LEU A 687 -29.31 13.11 0.71
CA LEU A 687 -28.31 12.03 0.77
C LEU A 687 -28.89 10.74 1.34
N LEU A 688 -29.63 10.82 2.45
CA LEU A 688 -30.30 9.67 3.07
C LEU A 688 -31.36 9.09 2.13
N ALA A 689 -32.17 9.92 1.48
CA ALA A 689 -33.10 9.51 0.43
C ALA A 689 -32.39 8.77 -0.73
N THR A 690 -31.20 9.23 -1.13
CA THR A 690 -30.40 8.55 -2.17
C THR A 690 -29.96 7.15 -1.71
N VAL A 691 -29.48 7.01 -0.46
CA VAL A 691 -29.11 5.70 0.11
C VAL A 691 -30.31 4.77 0.23
N VAL A 692 -31.43 5.27 0.76
CA VAL A 692 -32.67 4.51 0.95
C VAL A 692 -33.21 4.04 -0.40
N SER A 693 -33.35 4.92 -1.40
CA SER A 693 -33.73 4.51 -2.76
C SER A 693 -32.81 3.45 -3.34
N LEU A 694 -31.48 3.60 -3.25
CA LEU A 694 -30.55 2.65 -3.90
C LEU A 694 -30.42 1.29 -3.21
N HIS A 695 -30.56 1.21 -1.88
CA HIS A 695 -30.28 -0.02 -1.12
C HIS A 695 -31.49 -0.61 -0.37
N ALA A 696 -32.60 0.12 -0.23
CA ALA A 696 -33.84 -0.42 0.32
C ALA A 696 -34.80 -0.98 -0.74
N LEU A 697 -34.69 -0.54 -2.00
CA LEU A 697 -35.65 -0.91 -3.05
C LEU A 697 -35.84 -2.43 -3.21
N PRO A 698 -34.79 -3.27 -3.34
CA PRO A 698 -34.91 -4.72 -3.32
C PRO A 698 -35.69 -5.25 -2.11
N ALA A 699 -35.33 -4.81 -0.89
CA ALA A 699 -35.96 -5.23 0.35
C ALA A 699 -37.46 -4.89 0.45
N VAL A 700 -37.93 -3.89 -0.31
CA VAL A 700 -39.33 -3.44 -0.35
C VAL A 700 -40.17 -4.19 -1.40
N ILE A 701 -39.57 -4.59 -2.53
CA ILE A 701 -40.31 -5.18 -3.67
C ILE A 701 -40.12 -6.69 -3.82
N GLU A 702 -39.02 -7.25 -3.34
CA GLU A 702 -38.75 -8.70 -3.35
C GLU A 702 -39.30 -9.32 -2.08
N THR A 703 -40.04 -10.42 -2.20
CA THR A 703 -40.69 -11.12 -1.08
C THR A 703 -39.67 -11.74 -0.11
N GLU A 704 -38.58 -12.31 -0.62
CA GLU A 704 -37.56 -13.05 0.13
C GLU A 704 -36.21 -12.30 0.19
N PRO A 705 -35.36 -12.55 1.20
CA PRO A 705 -33.98 -12.07 1.20
C PRO A 705 -33.15 -12.50 0.00
N ARG A 706 -32.67 -11.50 -0.77
CA ARG A 706 -31.66 -11.65 -1.82
C ARG A 706 -30.32 -12.22 -1.32
N PHE A 707 -29.53 -12.72 -2.27
CA PHE A 707 -28.21 -13.36 -2.10
C PHE A 707 -28.23 -14.73 -1.40
N ALA A 708 -28.03 -15.79 -2.17
CA ALA A 708 -27.81 -17.18 -1.70
C ALA A 708 -26.80 -17.28 -0.54
N THR A 709 -25.67 -16.56 -0.60
CA THR A 709 -24.63 -16.59 0.45
C THR A 709 -25.07 -15.98 1.78
N ALA A 710 -26.09 -15.12 1.81
CA ALA A 710 -26.64 -14.59 3.06
C ALA A 710 -27.42 -15.66 3.83
N TRP A 711 -28.13 -16.55 3.13
CA TRP A 711 -28.81 -17.72 3.71
C TRP A 711 -27.80 -18.70 4.31
N GLN A 712 -26.70 -18.99 3.62
CA GLN A 712 -25.65 -19.88 4.14
C GLN A 712 -25.03 -19.36 5.45
N HIS A 713 -24.94 -18.04 5.61
CA HIS A 713 -24.51 -17.43 6.88
C HIS A 713 -25.53 -17.59 8.01
N LEU A 714 -26.81 -17.89 7.74
CA LEU A 714 -27.79 -18.24 8.77
C LEU A 714 -27.51 -19.62 9.38
N GLY A 715 -27.15 -20.64 8.58
CA GLY A 715 -26.78 -21.95 9.11
C GLY A 715 -25.51 -21.92 9.96
N PHE A 716 -24.58 -21.00 9.68
CA PHE A 716 -23.43 -20.76 10.56
C PHE A 716 -23.88 -20.22 11.93
N LEU A 717 -24.89 -19.33 11.97
CA LEU A 717 -25.44 -18.79 13.22
C LEU A 717 -26.27 -19.84 13.97
N ASP A 718 -27.10 -20.62 13.26
CA ASP A 718 -27.87 -21.74 13.79
C ASP A 718 -26.96 -22.78 14.46
N TYR A 719 -25.90 -23.23 13.76
CA TYR A 719 -24.96 -24.19 14.32
C TYR A 719 -24.22 -23.64 15.55
N ILE A 720 -23.84 -22.35 15.55
CA ILE A 720 -23.26 -21.70 16.75
C ILE A 720 -24.28 -21.66 17.89
N ASP A 721 -25.56 -21.36 17.63
CA ASP A 721 -26.55 -21.22 18.69
C ASP A 721 -26.98 -22.58 19.28
N ARG A 722 -27.04 -23.62 18.44
CA ARG A 722 -27.30 -25.02 18.83
C ARG A 722 -26.13 -25.66 19.59
N THR A 723 -24.89 -25.46 19.14
CA THR A 723 -23.71 -26.21 19.67
C THR A 723 -22.77 -25.37 20.55
N GLY A 724 -22.90 -24.05 20.54
CA GLY A 724 -21.93 -23.11 21.15
C GLY A 724 -20.57 -23.09 20.45
N SER A 725 -20.46 -23.67 19.25
CA SER A 725 -19.18 -24.06 18.66
C SER A 725 -19.02 -23.71 17.17
N ALA A 726 -17.83 -23.92 16.64
CA ALA A 726 -17.45 -23.65 15.25
C ALA A 726 -16.77 -24.88 14.64
N VAL A 727 -16.89 -25.10 13.33
CA VAL A 727 -16.31 -26.29 12.67
C VAL A 727 -15.57 -25.89 11.39
N PRO A 728 -14.23 -25.74 11.44
CA PRO A 728 -13.41 -25.31 10.30
C PRO A 728 -13.53 -26.17 9.05
N ASP A 729 -13.79 -27.46 9.21
CA ASP A 729 -13.75 -28.46 8.14
C ASP A 729 -15.03 -28.42 7.25
N LEU A 730 -16.15 -27.88 7.75
CA LEU A 730 -17.38 -27.68 6.97
C LEU A 730 -17.29 -26.51 5.97
N ASP A 731 -16.58 -25.43 6.32
CA ASP A 731 -16.38 -24.26 5.45
C ASP A 731 -15.19 -23.42 5.94
N ALA A 732 -14.30 -23.04 5.03
CA ALA A 732 -13.11 -22.22 5.31
C ALA A 732 -13.39 -20.95 6.14
N ARG A 733 -14.57 -20.34 6.01
CA ARG A 733 -14.98 -19.15 6.80
C ARG A 733 -15.05 -19.40 8.30
N TRP A 734 -15.22 -20.64 8.76
CA TRP A 734 -15.22 -20.99 10.19
C TRP A 734 -13.85 -20.82 10.86
N SER A 735 -12.75 -20.69 10.10
CA SER A 735 -11.44 -20.21 10.61
C SER A 735 -11.44 -18.70 10.96
N TRP A 736 -12.53 -18.00 10.67
CA TRP A 736 -12.82 -16.61 11.06
C TRP A 736 -14.23 -16.49 11.66
N PRO A 737 -14.51 -17.15 12.80
CA PRO A 737 -15.86 -17.26 13.35
C PRO A 737 -16.35 -15.96 14.02
N GLY A 738 -15.50 -14.94 14.17
CA GLY A 738 -15.73 -13.77 15.01
C GLY A 738 -16.92 -12.89 14.61
N PHE A 739 -17.29 -12.85 13.33
CA PHE A 739 -18.54 -12.20 12.90
C PHE A 739 -19.76 -13.03 13.27
N PHE A 740 -19.74 -14.32 12.95
CA PHE A 740 -20.87 -15.23 13.14
C PHE A 740 -21.19 -15.42 14.63
N ALA A 741 -20.17 -15.61 15.47
CA ALA A 741 -20.32 -15.72 16.92
C ALA A 741 -20.85 -14.43 17.56
N ALA A 742 -20.39 -13.25 17.09
CA ALA A 742 -20.91 -11.97 17.57
C ALA A 742 -22.38 -11.74 17.14
N ALA A 743 -22.74 -12.14 15.92
CA ALA A 743 -24.10 -12.02 15.41
C ALA A 743 -25.07 -12.99 16.10
N ALA A 744 -24.68 -14.25 16.31
CA ALA A 744 -25.45 -15.22 17.11
C ALA A 744 -25.66 -14.71 18.54
N PHE A 745 -24.60 -14.23 19.21
CA PHE A 745 -24.69 -13.65 20.55
C PHE A 745 -25.68 -12.47 20.61
N VAL A 746 -25.64 -11.54 19.65
CA VAL A 746 -26.58 -10.41 19.60
C VAL A 746 -28.01 -10.87 19.30
N ALA A 747 -28.21 -11.83 18.38
CA ALA A 747 -29.53 -12.38 18.08
C ALA A 747 -30.16 -13.02 19.34
N LYS A 748 -29.40 -13.90 20.02
CA LYS A 748 -29.81 -14.57 21.26
C LYS A 748 -30.09 -13.57 22.39
N ALA A 749 -29.24 -12.55 22.55
CA ALA A 749 -29.41 -11.49 23.56
C ALA A 749 -30.62 -10.57 23.29
N CYS A 750 -31.02 -10.42 22.02
CA CYS A 750 -32.22 -9.68 21.61
C CYS A 750 -33.49 -10.56 21.55
N GLY A 751 -33.39 -11.88 21.82
CA GLY A 751 -34.51 -12.82 21.69
C GLY A 751 -34.96 -13.08 20.25
N VAL A 752 -34.11 -12.82 19.26
CA VAL A 752 -34.42 -12.92 17.83
C VAL A 752 -34.08 -14.34 17.33
N THR A 753 -35.12 -15.14 17.09
CA THR A 753 -34.99 -16.53 16.59
C THR A 753 -35.05 -16.65 15.07
N ASP A 754 -35.54 -15.63 14.37
CA ASP A 754 -35.54 -15.54 12.91
C ASP A 754 -34.82 -14.26 12.46
N LEU A 755 -33.84 -14.44 11.58
CA LEU A 755 -32.98 -13.39 11.04
C LEU A 755 -33.30 -13.05 9.58
N THR A 756 -34.34 -13.65 8.99
CA THR A 756 -34.79 -13.42 7.60
C THR A 756 -34.97 -11.92 7.32
N GLU A 757 -35.74 -11.20 8.14
CA GLU A 757 -35.88 -9.73 8.03
C GLU A 757 -34.58 -8.98 8.34
N VAL A 758 -33.74 -9.47 9.27
CA VAL A 758 -32.45 -8.83 9.57
C VAL A 758 -31.54 -8.87 8.34
N ILE A 759 -31.45 -9.99 7.62
CA ILE A 759 -30.63 -10.09 6.41
C ILE A 759 -31.26 -9.35 5.21
N ARG A 760 -32.60 -9.26 5.13
CA ARG A 760 -33.34 -8.45 4.13
C ARG A 760 -32.95 -6.98 4.18
N TRP A 761 -32.94 -6.38 5.39
CA TRP A 761 -32.66 -4.95 5.59
C TRP A 761 -31.19 -4.62 5.84
N TRP A 762 -30.32 -5.62 6.02
CA TRP A 762 -28.89 -5.44 6.31
C TRP A 762 -28.12 -4.54 5.32
N PRO A 763 -28.31 -4.64 3.98
CA PRO A 763 -27.59 -3.76 3.04
C PRO A 763 -27.86 -2.28 3.28
N LEU A 764 -29.13 -1.92 3.55
CA LEU A 764 -29.51 -0.56 3.90
C LEU A 764 -28.85 -0.12 5.22
N ALA A 765 -28.94 -0.97 6.25
CA ALA A 765 -28.37 -0.69 7.57
C ALA A 765 -26.85 -0.45 7.49
N MET A 766 -26.12 -1.28 6.76
CA MET A 766 -24.68 -1.12 6.55
C MET A 766 -24.34 0.19 5.83
N GLN A 767 -25.05 0.53 4.74
CA GLN A 767 -24.79 1.74 3.97
C GLN A 767 -25.08 3.03 4.78
N LEU A 768 -26.13 3.03 5.60
CA LEU A 768 -26.42 4.10 6.54
C LEU A 768 -25.32 4.21 7.61
N LEU A 769 -24.85 3.08 8.17
CA LEU A 769 -23.74 3.06 9.13
C LEU A 769 -22.41 3.52 8.52
N TYR A 770 -22.12 3.22 7.25
CA TYR A 770 -20.92 3.70 6.54
C TYR A 770 -20.88 5.24 6.43
N LEU A 771 -22.03 5.94 6.44
CA LEU A 771 -22.06 7.41 6.40
C LEU A 771 -21.38 8.04 7.62
N ALA A 772 -21.54 7.47 8.82
CA ALA A 772 -20.99 8.04 10.06
C ALA A 772 -19.44 8.19 10.04
N PRO A 773 -18.64 7.14 9.75
CA PRO A 773 -17.20 7.29 9.60
C PRO A 773 -16.81 8.10 8.35
N MET A 774 -17.65 8.17 7.30
CA MET A 774 -17.40 9.03 6.14
C MET A 774 -17.57 10.53 6.47
N PHE A 775 -18.60 10.90 7.24
CA PHE A 775 -18.76 12.26 7.80
C PHE A 775 -17.61 12.63 8.75
N LEU A 776 -17.08 11.66 9.51
CA LEU A 776 -15.87 11.84 10.31
C LEU A 776 -14.63 12.03 9.42
N LEU A 777 -14.43 11.18 8.40
CA LEU A 777 -13.29 11.23 7.49
C LEU A 777 -13.18 12.58 6.77
N VAL A 778 -14.29 13.19 6.35
CA VAL A 778 -14.24 14.51 5.70
C VAL A 778 -13.83 15.65 6.65
N ARG A 779 -13.84 15.48 7.98
CA ARG A 779 -13.22 16.45 8.91
C ARG A 779 -11.70 16.52 8.69
N SER A 780 -11.05 15.40 8.34
CA SER A 780 -9.61 15.35 8.05
C SER A 780 -9.16 16.17 6.83
N MET A 781 -10.09 16.58 5.95
CA MET A 781 -9.82 17.21 4.64
C MET A 781 -9.94 18.74 4.66
N ARG A 782 -8.95 19.43 4.06
CA ARG A 782 -8.97 20.88 3.81
C ARG A 782 -9.67 21.16 2.47
N ALA A 783 -10.99 21.10 2.50
CA ALA A 783 -11.89 21.23 1.36
C ALA A 783 -13.14 22.06 1.72
N GLY A 784 -13.75 22.74 0.75
CA GLY A 784 -15.03 23.44 0.96
C GLY A 784 -16.21 22.48 1.15
N TRP A 785 -17.32 22.96 1.70
CA TRP A 785 -18.50 22.12 2.02
C TRP A 785 -19.00 21.32 0.81
N ARG A 786 -19.08 21.94 -0.39
CA ARG A 786 -19.46 21.26 -1.63
C ARG A 786 -18.63 20.01 -1.90
N ALA A 787 -17.30 20.11 -1.82
CA ALA A 787 -16.41 18.96 -1.99
C ALA A 787 -16.65 17.85 -0.95
N LYS A 788 -16.99 18.20 0.30
CA LYS A 788 -17.25 17.21 1.35
C LYS A 788 -18.56 16.46 1.07
N TRP A 789 -19.64 17.19 0.79
CA TRP A 789 -20.95 16.61 0.45
C TRP A 789 -20.89 15.80 -0.85
N THR A 790 -20.30 16.33 -1.92
CA THR A 790 -20.09 15.61 -3.18
C THR A 790 -19.22 14.36 -3.01
N GLY A 791 -18.23 14.37 -2.09
CA GLY A 791 -17.39 13.20 -1.82
C GLY A 791 -18.13 12.05 -1.14
N ILE A 792 -19.01 12.34 -0.18
CA ILE A 792 -19.85 11.33 0.47
C ILE A 792 -20.93 10.83 -0.50
N TRP A 793 -21.47 11.71 -1.34
CA TRP A 793 -22.47 11.35 -2.35
C TRP A 793 -21.88 10.49 -3.48
N ILE A 794 -20.70 10.81 -4.01
CA ILE A 794 -19.99 9.94 -4.98
C ILE A 794 -19.67 8.58 -4.37
N PHE A 795 -19.34 8.50 -3.07
CA PHE A 795 -19.15 7.23 -2.38
C PHE A 795 -20.42 6.37 -2.40
N VAL A 796 -21.58 6.95 -2.05
CA VAL A 796 -22.88 6.25 -2.14
C VAL A 796 -23.19 5.80 -3.56
N LEU A 797 -23.13 6.71 -4.55
CA LEU A 797 -23.43 6.38 -5.96
C LEU A 797 -22.42 5.41 -6.61
N SER A 798 -21.31 5.10 -5.94
CA SER A 798 -20.33 4.11 -6.39
C SER A 798 -20.39 2.79 -5.60
N GLY A 799 -21.35 2.65 -4.67
CA GLY A 799 -21.51 1.48 -3.78
C GLY A 799 -22.06 0.22 -4.47
N TRP A 800 -21.93 0.09 -5.78
CA TRP A 800 -22.56 -0.97 -6.58
C TRP A 800 -21.96 -2.38 -6.36
N VAL A 801 -20.88 -2.50 -5.60
CA VAL A 801 -20.03 -3.70 -5.47
C VAL A 801 -20.74 -4.91 -4.83
N GLY A 802 -21.86 -4.72 -4.13
CA GLY A 802 -22.71 -5.80 -3.64
C GLY A 802 -22.22 -6.54 -2.39
N GLN A 803 -21.01 -6.26 -1.90
CA GLN A 803 -20.45 -6.81 -0.65
C GLN A 803 -21.05 -6.16 0.61
N ASP A 804 -22.26 -5.57 0.51
CA ASP A 804 -23.03 -4.96 1.58
C ASP A 804 -24.09 -5.90 2.21
N TYR A 805 -24.21 -7.14 1.71
CA TYR A 805 -25.05 -8.20 2.30
C TYR A 805 -24.60 -8.65 3.70
N PHE A 806 -25.45 -9.44 4.38
CA PHE A 806 -25.17 -10.02 5.69
C PHE A 806 -23.93 -10.90 5.64
N SER A 807 -22.79 -10.33 6.04
CA SER A 807 -21.48 -10.88 5.75
C SER A 807 -20.41 -10.29 6.67
N PRO A 808 -19.33 -11.05 6.93
CA PRO A 808 -18.18 -10.48 7.60
C PRO A 808 -17.47 -9.41 6.76
N GLN A 809 -17.61 -9.41 5.43
CA GLN A 809 -16.95 -8.41 4.58
C GLN A 809 -17.59 -7.03 4.73
N GLY A 810 -18.92 -6.92 4.71
CA GLY A 810 -19.63 -5.65 4.95
C GLY A 810 -19.38 -5.13 6.37
N PHE A 811 -19.51 -6.01 7.37
CA PHE A 811 -19.24 -5.66 8.77
C PHE A 811 -17.80 -5.14 8.97
N THR A 812 -16.79 -5.86 8.50
CA THR A 812 -15.39 -5.41 8.64
C THR A 812 -15.05 -4.18 7.78
N TYR A 813 -15.79 -3.91 6.71
CA TYR A 813 -15.65 -2.66 5.96
C TYR A 813 -16.13 -1.44 6.77
N LEU A 814 -17.18 -1.56 7.59
CA LEU A 814 -17.55 -0.53 8.57
C LEU A 814 -16.40 -0.27 9.56
N LEU A 815 -15.77 -1.34 10.08
CA LEU A 815 -14.63 -1.23 10.99
C LEU A 815 -13.42 -0.56 10.30
N TYR A 816 -13.12 -0.90 9.04
CA TYR A 816 -12.09 -0.26 8.22
C TYR A 816 -12.35 1.26 8.04
N LEU A 817 -13.57 1.66 7.70
CA LEU A 817 -13.93 3.07 7.53
C LEU A 817 -13.76 3.84 8.86
N ALA A 818 -14.25 3.28 9.97
CA ALA A 818 -14.09 3.88 11.31
C ALA A 818 -12.60 4.01 11.71
N PHE A 819 -11.82 2.95 11.51
CA PHE A 819 -10.39 2.89 11.77
C PHE A 819 -9.61 3.95 10.97
N VAL A 820 -9.86 4.05 9.66
CA VAL A 820 -9.25 5.04 8.78
C VAL A 820 -9.66 6.47 9.17
N ALA A 821 -10.93 6.69 9.50
CA ALA A 821 -11.41 7.99 9.94
C ALA A 821 -10.75 8.42 11.26
N ILE A 822 -10.67 7.54 12.27
CA ILE A 822 -10.01 7.84 13.55
C ILE A 822 -8.51 8.14 13.35
N LEU A 823 -7.80 7.32 12.58
CA LEU A 823 -6.38 7.54 12.24
C LEU A 823 -6.16 8.91 11.58
N LEU A 824 -6.98 9.25 10.58
CA LEU A 824 -6.81 10.46 9.79
C LEU A 824 -7.40 11.72 10.43
N VAL A 825 -8.21 11.62 11.49
CA VAL A 825 -8.69 12.80 12.21
C VAL A 825 -7.74 13.19 13.35
N TRP A 826 -7.31 12.22 14.18
CA TRP A 826 -6.58 12.51 15.43
C TRP A 826 -5.09 12.11 15.48
N PHE A 827 -4.63 11.14 14.68
CA PHE A 827 -3.29 10.54 14.86
C PHE A 827 -2.25 10.95 13.80
N ARG A 828 -2.36 12.17 13.29
CA ARG A 828 -1.43 12.74 12.29
C ARG A 828 -0.44 13.71 12.95
N ALA A 829 0.73 13.90 12.34
CA ALA A 829 1.75 14.80 12.86
C ALA A 829 1.28 16.28 12.89
N PRO A 830 1.19 16.94 14.07
CA PRO A 830 0.70 18.30 14.19
C PRO A 830 1.79 19.31 13.82
N ARG A 831 1.88 19.65 12.52
CA ARG A 831 2.78 20.72 12.04
C ARG A 831 2.40 21.26 10.65
N VAL A 832 1.70 22.40 10.60
CA VAL A 832 1.55 23.18 9.35
C VAL A 832 2.82 24.00 9.13
N LEU A 833 3.84 23.37 8.58
CA LEU A 833 4.97 24.11 7.99
C LEU A 833 4.47 24.84 6.74
N TRP A 834 4.35 26.17 6.82
CA TRP A 834 3.88 27.05 5.74
C TRP A 834 4.87 27.12 4.57
N THR A 835 4.92 26.07 3.77
CA THR A 835 5.70 26.03 2.52
C THR A 835 4.94 26.69 1.36
N LYS A 836 5.58 26.83 0.18
CA LYS A 836 4.96 27.32 -1.07
C LYS A 836 3.77 26.47 -1.58
N ARG A 837 3.37 25.40 -0.89
CA ARG A 837 2.15 24.62 -1.12
C ARG A 837 1.45 24.32 0.21
N ARG A 838 0.12 24.43 0.23
CA ARG A 838 -0.75 24.10 1.38
C ARG A 838 -0.84 22.56 1.52
N PRO A 839 -0.89 21.99 2.73
CA PRO A 839 -1.35 20.61 2.91
C PRO A 839 -2.77 20.44 2.37
N GLY A 840 -3.07 19.30 1.76
CA GLY A 840 -4.44 18.93 1.39
C GLY A 840 -5.28 18.53 2.61
N GLU A 841 -4.59 18.06 3.65
CA GLU A 841 -5.13 17.74 4.95
C GLU A 841 -5.50 19.00 5.76
N ALA A 842 -6.61 18.92 6.51
CA ALA A 842 -6.91 19.83 7.60
C ALA A 842 -5.90 19.67 8.75
N GLU A 843 -5.94 20.56 9.73
CA GLU A 843 -5.24 20.34 10.99
C GLU A 843 -5.86 19.19 11.80
N VAL A 844 -5.14 18.72 12.81
CA VAL A 844 -5.55 17.61 13.68
C VAL A 844 -6.60 18.14 14.66
N GLU A 845 -7.70 17.41 14.83
CA GLU A 845 -8.72 17.79 15.83
C GLU A 845 -8.10 17.73 17.24
N PRO A 846 -8.30 18.76 18.08
CA PRO A 846 -7.69 18.81 19.41
C PRO A 846 -8.26 17.69 20.30
N ALA A 847 -7.38 16.83 20.79
CA ALA A 847 -7.71 15.77 21.75
C ALA A 847 -6.73 15.82 22.93
N ASN A 848 -7.24 15.75 24.15
CA ASN A 848 -6.42 15.57 25.34
C ASN A 848 -5.89 14.12 25.41
N ARG A 849 -4.89 13.84 26.24
CA ARG A 849 -4.22 12.52 26.21
C ARG A 849 -5.06 11.36 26.75
N ARG A 850 -6.09 11.62 27.57
CA ARG A 850 -7.07 10.58 27.94
C ARG A 850 -7.92 10.22 26.71
N GLN A 851 -8.39 11.22 25.96
CA GLN A 851 -9.09 11.01 24.68
C GLN A 851 -8.20 10.30 23.66
N GLN A 852 -6.92 10.69 23.51
CA GLN A 852 -5.99 10.00 22.61
C GLN A 852 -5.70 8.56 23.04
N ALA A 853 -5.63 8.28 24.35
CA ALA A 853 -5.48 6.91 24.85
C ALA A 853 -6.73 6.06 24.58
N VAL A 854 -7.93 6.59 24.81
CA VAL A 854 -9.20 5.92 24.47
C VAL A 854 -9.31 5.67 22.96
N LEU A 855 -9.02 6.67 22.12
CA LEU A 855 -9.02 6.51 20.66
C LEU A 855 -7.97 5.51 20.17
N LEU A 856 -6.83 5.37 20.86
CA LEU A 856 -5.85 4.33 20.57
C LEU A 856 -6.40 2.94 20.93
N MET A 857 -7.03 2.78 22.10
CA MET A 857 -7.65 1.51 22.48
C MET A 857 -8.81 1.14 21.54
N VAL A 858 -9.58 2.11 21.05
CA VAL A 858 -10.58 1.89 20.00
C VAL A 858 -9.92 1.44 18.69
N LEU A 859 -8.82 2.06 18.25
CA LEU A 859 -8.09 1.59 17.06
C LEU A 859 -7.56 0.16 17.19
N ILE A 860 -7.06 -0.21 18.37
CA ILE A 860 -6.58 -1.56 18.66
C ILE A 860 -7.76 -2.54 18.70
N GLY A 861 -8.87 -2.18 19.36
CA GLY A 861 -10.09 -3.00 19.41
C GLY A 861 -10.74 -3.21 18.04
N LEU A 862 -10.86 -2.16 17.22
CA LEU A 862 -11.35 -2.26 15.85
C LEU A 862 -10.49 -3.22 15.01
N PHE A 863 -9.16 -3.16 15.13
CA PHE A 863 -8.29 -4.08 14.42
C PHE A 863 -8.39 -5.51 14.96
N ALA A 864 -8.36 -5.67 16.29
CA ALA A 864 -8.46 -6.97 16.96
C ALA A 864 -9.81 -7.67 16.76
N ALA A 865 -10.90 -6.92 16.53
CA ALA A 865 -12.20 -7.47 16.14
C ALA A 865 -12.26 -7.86 14.65
N THR A 866 -11.56 -7.14 13.77
CA THR A 866 -11.46 -7.51 12.34
C THR A 866 -10.67 -8.81 12.13
N VAL A 867 -9.57 -9.01 12.86
CA VAL A 867 -8.68 -10.19 12.73
C VAL A 867 -9.40 -11.55 12.77
N PRO A 868 -10.25 -11.86 13.77
CA PRO A 868 -11.01 -13.11 13.83
C PRO A 868 -12.30 -13.10 13.00
N ALA A 869 -12.68 -11.96 12.39
CA ALA A 869 -13.95 -11.81 11.68
C ALA A 869 -13.81 -11.92 10.16
N HIS A 870 -12.68 -11.53 9.55
CA HIS A 870 -12.53 -11.62 8.09
C HIS A 870 -11.07 -11.77 7.64
N GLN A 871 -10.81 -12.72 6.75
CA GLN A 871 -9.46 -13.00 6.24
C GLN A 871 -8.73 -11.81 5.58
N LEU A 872 -9.35 -11.12 4.60
CA LEU A 872 -8.65 -10.08 3.81
C LEU A 872 -8.50 -8.70 4.50
N THR A 873 -9.52 -8.21 5.20
CA THR A 873 -9.60 -6.82 5.69
C THR A 873 -8.48 -6.39 6.65
N PRO A 874 -7.97 -7.24 7.58
CA PRO A 874 -6.83 -6.90 8.43
C PRO A 874 -5.58 -6.52 7.64
N PHE A 875 -5.29 -7.21 6.52
CA PHE A 875 -4.13 -6.92 5.67
C PHE A 875 -4.24 -5.54 5.00
N VAL A 876 -5.46 -5.15 4.58
CA VAL A 876 -5.72 -3.83 3.99
C VAL A 876 -5.58 -2.73 5.07
N MET A 877 -6.15 -2.92 6.26
CA MET A 877 -6.00 -2.01 7.41
C MET A 877 -4.52 -1.82 7.79
N LEU A 878 -3.77 -2.92 7.88
CA LEU A 878 -2.34 -2.95 8.19
C LEU A 878 -1.52 -2.23 7.10
N GLY A 879 -1.78 -2.53 5.82
CA GLY A 879 -1.10 -1.90 4.69
C GLY A 879 -1.32 -0.38 4.64
N VAL A 880 -2.57 0.07 4.81
CA VAL A 880 -2.92 1.50 4.83
C VAL A 880 -2.20 2.20 6.00
N LEU A 881 -2.22 1.61 7.20
CA LEU A 881 -1.52 2.17 8.36
C LEU A 881 -0.01 2.21 8.15
N ALA A 882 0.60 1.13 7.65
CA ALA A 882 2.04 1.05 7.40
C ALA A 882 2.51 2.12 6.40
N VAL A 883 1.78 2.30 5.29
CA VAL A 883 2.10 3.34 4.31
C VAL A 883 1.83 4.74 4.86
N LEU A 884 0.78 4.96 5.67
CA LEU A 884 0.59 6.23 6.39
C LEU A 884 1.75 6.53 7.35
N VAL A 885 2.32 5.53 8.03
CA VAL A 885 3.52 5.68 8.88
C VAL A 885 4.75 6.01 8.01
N LEU A 886 5.03 5.24 6.96
CA LEU A 886 6.18 5.43 6.06
C LEU A 886 6.18 6.81 5.36
N VAL A 887 5.00 7.30 4.96
CA VAL A 887 4.84 8.61 4.31
C VAL A 887 4.84 9.78 5.33
N GLY A 888 5.01 9.48 6.62
CA GLY A 888 5.11 10.46 7.71
C GLY A 888 3.78 11.14 8.03
N ARG A 889 2.67 10.41 7.93
CA ARG A 889 1.30 10.91 8.13
C ARG A 889 0.57 10.31 9.33
N SER A 890 0.98 9.14 9.83
CA SER A 890 0.57 8.61 11.13
C SER A 890 1.70 8.74 12.15
N GLU A 891 1.38 9.14 13.38
CA GLU A 891 2.34 9.14 14.49
C GLU A 891 2.45 7.76 15.19
N LEU A 892 1.53 6.83 14.93
CA LEU A 892 1.43 5.53 15.60
C LEU A 892 2.41 4.48 15.02
N ARG A 893 3.70 4.82 15.02
CA ARG A 893 4.80 4.04 14.41
C ARG A 893 4.93 2.59 14.93
N GLY A 894 4.48 2.26 16.13
CA GLY A 894 4.54 0.89 16.66
C GLY A 894 3.32 0.03 16.31
N LEU A 895 2.16 0.62 15.99
CA LEU A 895 0.96 -0.15 15.67
C LEU A 895 1.12 -1.09 14.46
N PRO A 896 1.82 -0.75 13.36
CA PRO A 896 2.09 -1.71 12.28
C PRO A 896 2.74 -3.02 12.76
N ILE A 897 3.57 -2.96 13.82
CA ILE A 897 4.24 -4.15 14.37
C ILE A 897 3.24 -4.96 15.23
N LEU A 898 2.50 -4.29 16.11
CA LEU A 898 1.44 -4.94 16.92
C LEU A 898 0.40 -5.63 16.03
N PHE A 899 -0.05 -4.95 14.97
CA PHE A 899 -1.07 -5.44 14.05
C PHE A 899 -0.55 -6.55 13.12
N ALA A 900 0.71 -6.48 12.69
CA ALA A 900 1.36 -7.59 12.00
C ALA A 900 1.49 -8.83 12.91
N VAL A 901 1.83 -8.65 14.19
CA VAL A 901 1.87 -9.75 15.17
C VAL A 901 0.48 -10.35 15.38
N LEU A 902 -0.56 -9.54 15.59
CA LEU A 902 -1.94 -10.04 15.76
C LEU A 902 -2.41 -10.89 14.55
N VAL A 903 -2.16 -10.43 13.32
CA VAL A 903 -2.50 -11.19 12.10
C VAL A 903 -1.65 -12.46 11.98
N ALA A 904 -0.34 -12.39 12.20
CA ALA A 904 0.55 -13.55 12.11
C ALA A 904 0.23 -14.63 13.17
N VAL A 905 -0.20 -14.22 14.36
CA VAL A 905 -0.66 -15.13 15.41
C VAL A 905 -2.01 -15.75 15.06
N TRP A 906 -2.99 -14.98 14.56
CA TRP A 906 -4.27 -15.57 14.15
C TRP A 906 -4.10 -16.57 13.00
N VAL A 907 -3.41 -16.17 11.93
CA VAL A 907 -3.17 -17.06 10.78
C VAL A 907 -2.33 -18.26 11.20
N GLY A 908 -1.24 -18.04 11.92
CA GLY A 908 -0.30 -19.11 12.27
C GLY A 908 -0.75 -20.08 13.37
N PHE A 909 -1.80 -19.75 14.13
CA PHE A 909 -2.35 -20.60 15.19
C PHE A 909 -3.84 -20.90 14.97
N MET A 910 -4.71 -19.90 15.02
CA MET A 910 -6.17 -20.09 15.06
C MET A 910 -6.77 -20.53 13.70
N ALA A 911 -6.20 -20.09 12.59
CA ALA A 911 -6.63 -20.48 11.24
C ALA A 911 -5.82 -21.64 10.64
N GLU A 912 -5.21 -22.49 11.48
CA GLU A 912 -4.45 -23.67 11.07
C GLU A 912 -5.24 -24.61 10.12
N PRO A 913 -6.50 -25.00 10.41
CA PRO A 913 -7.24 -25.92 9.53
C PRO A 913 -7.43 -25.40 8.10
N TYR A 914 -7.57 -24.09 7.93
CA TYR A 914 -7.69 -23.52 6.59
C TYR A 914 -6.36 -23.58 5.83
N TRP A 915 -5.25 -23.09 6.40
CA TRP A 915 -4.01 -22.98 5.63
C TRP A 915 -3.26 -24.30 5.43
N SER A 916 -3.47 -25.31 6.29
CA SER A 916 -2.87 -26.63 6.12
C SER A 916 -3.32 -27.29 4.81
N GLY A 917 -4.63 -27.30 4.52
CA GLY A 917 -5.17 -27.77 3.25
C GLY A 917 -4.93 -26.81 2.08
N HIS A 918 -5.18 -25.50 2.28
CA HIS A 918 -5.30 -24.53 1.18
C HIS A 918 -4.02 -23.72 0.92
N PHE A 919 -2.83 -24.27 1.26
CA PHE A 919 -1.55 -23.56 1.15
C PHE A 919 -1.26 -23.01 -0.26
N ASN A 920 -1.60 -23.77 -1.31
CA ASN A 920 -1.38 -23.36 -2.70
C ASN A 920 -2.32 -22.22 -3.15
N GLU A 921 -3.54 -22.14 -2.62
CA GLU A 921 -4.48 -21.04 -2.91
C GLU A 921 -4.04 -19.75 -2.21
N LEU A 922 -3.69 -19.87 -0.92
CA LEU A 922 -3.21 -18.76 -0.08
C LEU A 922 -1.92 -18.12 -0.60
N PHE A 923 -0.95 -18.95 -1.03
CA PHE A 923 0.40 -18.48 -1.34
C PHE A 923 0.78 -18.59 -2.84
N GLY A 924 0.09 -19.40 -3.64
CA GLY A 924 0.38 -19.54 -5.09
C GLY A 924 0.05 -18.28 -5.90
N GLY A 925 -0.90 -17.46 -5.43
CA GLY A 925 -1.22 -16.16 -6.01
C GLY A 925 -0.20 -15.04 -5.70
N VAL A 926 0.76 -15.27 -4.78
CA VAL A 926 1.68 -14.22 -4.30
C VAL A 926 2.67 -13.84 -5.40
N GLY A 927 2.72 -12.55 -5.73
CA GLY A 927 3.47 -12.03 -6.87
C GLY A 927 2.82 -12.25 -8.24
N GLY A 928 1.74 -13.04 -8.33
CA GLY A 928 1.00 -13.38 -9.54
C GLY A 928 0.14 -12.24 -10.13
N VAL A 929 0.57 -10.98 -10.02
CA VAL A 929 -0.22 -9.76 -10.31
C VAL A 929 -0.96 -9.82 -11.64
N GLY A 930 -0.31 -10.29 -12.71
CA GLY A 930 -0.93 -10.43 -14.03
C GLY A 930 -2.10 -11.42 -14.05
N GLY A 931 -1.91 -12.61 -13.46
CA GLY A 931 -2.96 -13.63 -13.36
C GLY A 931 -4.11 -13.21 -12.45
N ASN A 932 -3.80 -12.59 -11.30
CA ASN A 932 -4.80 -12.09 -10.35
C ASN A 932 -5.66 -10.97 -10.97
N VAL A 933 -5.06 -10.08 -11.78
CA VAL A 933 -5.81 -9.06 -12.54
C VAL A 933 -6.59 -9.66 -13.70
N SER A 934 -6.02 -10.62 -14.44
CA SER A 934 -6.69 -11.24 -15.60
C SER A 934 -7.91 -12.04 -15.19
N SER A 935 -7.80 -12.91 -14.19
CA SER A 935 -8.94 -13.66 -13.62
C SER A 935 -10.00 -12.74 -13.02
N SER A 936 -9.59 -11.64 -12.37
CA SER A 936 -10.55 -10.69 -11.76
C SER A 936 -11.25 -9.74 -12.75
N VAL A 937 -10.85 -9.69 -14.02
CA VAL A 937 -11.38 -8.70 -14.99
C VAL A 937 -11.69 -9.32 -16.35
N ALA A 938 -10.73 -9.98 -17.00
CA ALA A 938 -10.92 -10.58 -18.32
C ALA A 938 -11.73 -11.89 -18.22
N GLY A 939 -11.35 -12.80 -17.32
CA GLY A 939 -12.05 -14.09 -17.15
C GLY A 939 -13.52 -13.94 -16.75
N ARG A 940 -13.89 -12.85 -16.06
CA ARG A 940 -15.29 -12.52 -15.73
C ARG A 940 -16.09 -11.91 -16.90
N ILE A 941 -15.47 -11.61 -18.04
CA ILE A 941 -16.10 -11.06 -19.26
C ILE A 941 -16.13 -12.11 -20.39
N GLU A 942 -15.32 -13.18 -20.27
CA GLU A 942 -15.17 -14.29 -21.22
C GLU A 942 -16.32 -15.33 -21.14
N GLY A 943 -17.57 -14.88 -20.99
CA GLY A 943 -18.75 -15.74 -20.90
C GLY A 943 -20.08 -15.01 -21.14
N GLY A 944 -21.15 -15.75 -21.41
CA GLY A 944 -22.53 -15.24 -21.24
C GLY A 944 -23.10 -14.32 -22.32
N SER A 945 -24.32 -13.87 -22.02
CA SER A 945 -25.21 -13.09 -22.89
C SER A 945 -24.67 -11.68 -23.20
N SER A 946 -25.09 -11.12 -24.34
CA SER A 946 -24.70 -9.76 -24.77
C SER A 946 -25.21 -8.65 -23.83
N THR A 947 -26.36 -8.86 -23.19
CA THR A 947 -26.94 -7.96 -22.18
C THR A 947 -26.19 -8.03 -20.86
N HIS A 948 -25.88 -9.22 -20.34
CA HIS A 948 -25.08 -9.34 -19.10
C HIS A 948 -23.64 -8.82 -19.30
N LYS A 949 -23.05 -9.03 -20.47
CA LYS A 949 -21.77 -8.37 -20.84
C LYS A 949 -21.82 -6.85 -20.71
N LEU A 950 -22.95 -6.19 -21.02
CA LEU A 950 -23.10 -4.75 -20.80
C LEU A 950 -23.09 -4.38 -19.31
N VAL A 951 -23.68 -5.20 -18.43
CA VAL A 951 -23.58 -5.03 -16.96
C VAL A 951 -22.12 -5.08 -16.51
N LEU A 952 -21.37 -6.09 -16.97
CA LEU A 952 -19.96 -6.30 -16.65
C LEU A 952 -19.07 -5.16 -17.16
N TYR A 953 -19.25 -4.71 -18.41
CA TYR A 953 -18.55 -3.53 -18.92
C TYR A 953 -18.93 -2.25 -18.15
N THR A 954 -20.19 -2.09 -17.73
CA THR A 954 -20.63 -0.94 -16.93
C THR A 954 -19.94 -0.91 -15.56
N ARG A 955 -19.79 -2.06 -14.89
CA ARG A 955 -19.01 -2.19 -13.65
C ARG A 955 -17.56 -1.71 -13.84
N VAL A 956 -16.88 -2.16 -14.89
CA VAL A 956 -15.50 -1.75 -15.22
C VAL A 956 -15.41 -0.26 -15.53
N LEU A 957 -16.33 0.28 -16.34
CA LEU A 957 -16.37 1.69 -16.73
C LEU A 957 -16.62 2.63 -15.54
N LEU A 958 -17.48 2.23 -14.59
CA LEU A 958 -17.72 3.00 -13.36
C LEU A 958 -16.48 3.03 -12.46
N ALA A 959 -15.84 1.88 -12.20
CA ALA A 959 -14.61 1.83 -11.42
C ALA A 959 -13.50 2.68 -12.07
N ALA A 960 -13.27 2.51 -13.37
CA ALA A 960 -12.30 3.29 -14.14
C ALA A 960 -12.63 4.79 -14.16
N GLY A 961 -13.91 5.16 -14.27
CA GLY A 961 -14.38 6.55 -14.26
C GLY A 961 -14.13 7.23 -12.91
N VAL A 962 -14.52 6.59 -11.80
CA VAL A 962 -14.29 7.12 -10.44
C VAL A 962 -12.79 7.25 -10.15
N MET A 963 -11.98 6.26 -10.53
CA MET A 963 -10.52 6.30 -10.38
C MET A 963 -9.86 7.36 -11.29
N THR A 964 -10.38 7.58 -12.50
CA THR A 964 -9.91 8.64 -13.41
C THR A 964 -10.23 10.03 -12.85
N LEU A 965 -11.44 10.23 -12.31
CA LEU A 965 -11.82 11.45 -11.61
C LEU A 965 -10.96 11.66 -10.35
N ALA A 966 -10.62 10.61 -9.60
CA ALA A 966 -9.70 10.69 -8.46
C ALA A 966 -8.29 11.17 -8.87
N CYS A 967 -7.72 10.57 -9.93
CA CYS A 967 -6.45 10.99 -10.51
C CYS A 967 -6.48 12.45 -10.99
N TYR A 968 -7.55 12.85 -11.69
CA TYR A 968 -7.74 14.22 -12.16
C TYR A 968 -7.91 15.22 -10.99
N GLY A 969 -8.58 14.81 -9.91
CA GLY A 969 -8.74 15.62 -8.70
C GLY A 969 -7.44 15.85 -7.94
N TRP A 970 -6.61 14.82 -7.81
CA TRP A 970 -5.24 14.99 -7.32
C TRP A 970 -4.43 15.99 -8.17
N TRP A 971 -4.52 15.88 -9.50
CA TRP A 971 -3.85 16.78 -10.43
C TRP A 971 -4.35 18.23 -10.26
N ARG A 972 -5.67 18.46 -10.29
CA ARG A 972 -6.29 19.79 -10.14
C ARG A 972 -6.01 20.41 -8.77
N ARG A 973 -5.91 19.61 -7.70
CA ARG A 973 -5.46 20.06 -6.37
C ARG A 973 -3.99 20.46 -6.36
N ARG A 974 -3.11 19.69 -7.02
CA ARG A 974 -1.68 19.99 -7.20
C ARG A 974 -1.44 21.31 -7.95
N GLU A 975 -2.25 21.61 -8.97
CA GLU A 975 -2.24 22.90 -9.68
C GLU A 975 -2.68 24.06 -8.78
N ASN A 976 -3.76 23.87 -8.00
CA ASN A 976 -4.24 24.83 -6.99
C ASN A 976 -3.33 24.88 -5.73
N LYS A 977 -2.08 24.41 -5.83
CA LYS A 977 -1.01 24.46 -4.81
C LYS A 977 -1.30 23.66 -3.54
N TYR A 978 -2.22 22.70 -3.57
CA TYR A 978 -2.40 21.72 -2.50
C TYR A 978 -1.43 20.54 -2.61
N ARG A 979 -1.34 19.75 -1.54
CA ARG A 979 -0.54 18.53 -1.43
C ARG A 979 -1.35 17.47 -0.68
N GLU A 980 -2.16 16.70 -1.41
CA GLU A 980 -2.73 15.47 -0.87
C GLU A 980 -1.61 14.45 -0.63
N ARG A 981 -1.66 13.74 0.50
CA ARG A 981 -1.04 12.41 0.62
C ARG A 981 -2.00 11.39 1.19
N SER A 982 -2.73 11.70 2.27
CA SER A 982 -3.56 10.71 2.96
C SER A 982 -4.59 10.04 2.05
N LEU A 983 -5.31 10.81 1.22
CA LEU A 983 -6.30 10.26 0.28
C LEU A 983 -5.68 9.35 -0.81
N LEU A 984 -4.44 9.62 -1.23
CA LEU A 984 -3.73 8.76 -2.18
C LEU A 984 -3.38 7.41 -1.56
N VAL A 985 -3.04 7.39 -0.27
CA VAL A 985 -2.77 6.14 0.45
C VAL A 985 -4.04 5.29 0.52
N LEU A 986 -5.19 5.89 0.83
CA LEU A 986 -6.48 5.17 0.81
C LEU A 986 -6.84 4.66 -0.59
N THR A 987 -6.60 5.46 -1.64
CA THR A 987 -6.97 5.11 -3.02
C THR A 987 -6.07 4.02 -3.62
N PHE A 988 -4.76 4.03 -3.33
CA PHE A 988 -3.79 3.20 -4.06
C PHE A 988 -3.14 2.07 -3.26
N VAL A 989 -3.22 2.05 -1.92
CA VAL A 989 -2.74 0.89 -1.15
C VAL A 989 -3.57 -0.37 -1.37
N PRO A 990 -4.92 -0.32 -1.52
CA PRO A 990 -5.71 -1.51 -1.82
C PRO A 990 -5.22 -2.29 -3.04
N PHE A 991 -4.70 -1.62 -4.07
CA PHE A 991 -4.14 -2.26 -5.28
C PHE A 991 -2.93 -3.18 -5.00
N LEU A 992 -2.32 -3.13 -3.82
CA LEU A 992 -1.32 -4.12 -3.40
C LEU A 992 -1.95 -5.52 -3.18
N GLY A 993 -3.28 -5.61 -3.02
CA GLY A 993 -4.02 -6.88 -2.92
C GLY A 993 -3.83 -7.79 -4.12
N PHE A 994 -3.72 -7.23 -5.34
CA PHE A 994 -3.38 -8.00 -6.55
C PHE A 994 -2.00 -8.68 -6.47
N GLY A 995 -1.10 -8.23 -5.59
CA GLY A 995 0.19 -8.87 -5.34
C GLY A 995 0.15 -10.01 -4.32
N MET A 996 -0.99 -10.23 -3.65
CA MET A 996 -1.14 -11.25 -2.60
C MET A 996 -1.87 -12.50 -3.09
N GLN A 997 -3.08 -12.36 -3.63
CA GLN A 997 -3.92 -13.51 -4.04
C GLN A 997 -5.02 -13.09 -5.02
N SER A 998 -5.67 -14.05 -5.69
CA SER A 998 -6.79 -13.79 -6.62
C SER A 998 -8.16 -13.71 -5.92
N TYR A 999 -8.36 -14.44 -4.82
CA TYR A 999 -9.63 -14.50 -4.07
C TYR A 999 -10.82 -14.81 -5.00
N GLY A 1000 -10.85 -15.97 -5.66
CA GLY A 1000 -11.93 -16.37 -6.59
C GLY A 1000 -12.19 -15.37 -7.73
N GLY A 1001 -11.18 -14.61 -8.16
CA GLY A 1001 -11.34 -13.51 -9.11
C GLY A 1001 -12.17 -12.32 -8.59
N GLU A 1002 -12.46 -12.22 -7.29
CA GLU A 1002 -13.12 -11.05 -6.70
C GLU A 1002 -12.14 -9.92 -6.35
N MET A 1003 -10.82 -10.15 -6.42
CA MET A 1003 -9.84 -9.18 -5.93
C MET A 1003 -10.02 -7.78 -6.54
N ALA A 1004 -10.37 -7.66 -7.83
CA ALA A 1004 -10.65 -6.35 -8.43
C ALA A 1004 -11.83 -5.59 -7.79
N LEU A 1005 -12.91 -6.30 -7.43
CA LEU A 1005 -14.09 -5.74 -6.76
C LEU A 1005 -13.73 -5.28 -5.35
N ARG A 1006 -13.02 -6.13 -4.60
CA ARG A 1006 -12.58 -5.84 -3.22
C ARG A 1006 -11.56 -4.69 -3.18
N VAL A 1007 -10.62 -4.64 -4.14
CA VAL A 1007 -9.67 -3.51 -4.32
C VAL A 1007 -10.41 -2.20 -4.58
N PHE A 1008 -11.41 -2.18 -5.46
CA PHE A 1008 -12.20 -0.97 -5.74
C PHE A 1008 -12.98 -0.51 -4.49
N MET A 1009 -13.64 -1.44 -3.78
CA MET A 1009 -14.36 -1.14 -2.53
C MET A 1009 -13.44 -0.49 -1.49
N PHE A 1010 -12.27 -1.07 -1.19
CA PHE A 1010 -11.33 -0.49 -0.22
C PHE A 1010 -10.72 0.84 -0.66
N ALA A 1011 -10.58 1.07 -1.98
CA ALA A 1011 -10.08 2.31 -2.55
C ALA A 1011 -11.11 3.45 -2.57
N LEU A 1012 -12.41 3.11 -2.63
CA LEU A 1012 -13.52 4.04 -2.81
C LEU A 1012 -13.57 5.24 -1.83
N PRO A 1013 -13.37 5.10 -0.50
CA PRO A 1013 -13.38 6.26 0.41
C PRO A 1013 -12.26 7.28 0.12
N GLY A 1014 -11.14 6.83 -0.45
CA GLY A 1014 -10.11 7.74 -0.97
C GLY A 1014 -10.48 8.32 -2.35
N ALA A 1015 -10.96 7.45 -3.25
CA ALA A 1015 -11.23 7.78 -4.63
C ALA A 1015 -12.38 8.79 -4.78
N ALA A 1016 -13.52 8.56 -4.10
CA ALA A 1016 -14.68 9.45 -4.12
C ALA A 1016 -14.34 10.86 -3.60
N MET A 1017 -13.50 10.94 -2.57
CA MET A 1017 -13.02 12.22 -2.01
C MET A 1017 -12.10 12.96 -2.97
N LEU A 1018 -11.22 12.26 -3.70
CA LEU A 1018 -10.41 12.86 -4.75
C LEU A 1018 -11.25 13.26 -5.96
N ALA A 1019 -12.25 12.46 -6.36
CA ALA A 1019 -13.18 12.78 -7.45
C ALA A 1019 -14.00 14.04 -7.16
N ALA A 1020 -14.50 14.21 -5.93
CA ALA A 1020 -15.15 15.45 -5.51
C ALA A 1020 -14.21 16.66 -5.50
N LEU A 1021 -12.92 16.47 -5.18
CA LEU A 1021 -11.88 17.50 -5.33
C LEU A 1021 -11.51 17.78 -6.81
N ALA A 1022 -11.85 16.89 -7.74
CA ALA A 1022 -11.76 17.15 -9.18
C ALA A 1022 -12.81 18.16 -9.64
N LEU A 1023 -14.01 18.12 -9.05
CA LEU A 1023 -15.09 19.09 -9.30
C LEU A 1023 -14.85 20.39 -8.51
N PHE A 1024 -14.53 20.28 -7.21
CA PHE A 1024 -14.40 21.39 -6.26
C PHE A 1024 -13.01 21.41 -5.57
N PRO A 1025 -11.91 21.77 -6.27
CA PRO A 1025 -10.54 21.68 -5.73
C PRO A 1025 -10.21 22.76 -4.68
N ARG A 1026 -11.00 23.82 -4.58
CA ARG A 1026 -10.71 25.01 -3.75
C ARG A 1026 -11.29 24.87 -2.35
N THR A 1027 -10.92 25.81 -1.48
CA THR A 1027 -11.34 25.83 -0.07
C THR A 1027 -12.44 26.84 0.22
N GLY A 1028 -12.65 27.83 -0.65
CA GLY A 1028 -13.65 28.89 -0.44
C GLY A 1028 -13.33 29.81 0.73
N VAL A 1029 -12.08 29.81 1.22
CA VAL A 1029 -11.66 30.59 2.40
C VAL A 1029 -11.48 32.07 2.05
N THR A 1030 -10.88 32.37 0.89
CA THR A 1030 -10.72 33.74 0.40
C THR A 1030 -11.91 34.15 -0.48
N ALA A 1031 -12.25 35.45 -0.50
CA ALA A 1031 -13.30 35.97 -1.39
C ALA A 1031 -13.03 35.59 -2.87
N LYS A 1032 -11.80 35.80 -3.36
CA LYS A 1032 -11.38 35.44 -4.72
C LYS A 1032 -11.45 33.94 -5.03
N GLU A 1033 -11.42 33.03 -4.03
CA GLU A 1033 -11.78 31.62 -4.22
C GLU A 1033 -13.30 31.47 -4.37
N ARG A 1034 -14.10 32.06 -3.46
CA ARG A 1034 -15.58 31.97 -3.47
C ARG A 1034 -16.21 32.51 -4.75
N ASP A 1035 -15.75 33.66 -5.25
CA ASP A 1035 -16.34 34.29 -6.44
C ASP A 1035 -15.98 33.51 -7.72
N ARG A 1036 -14.78 32.92 -7.79
CA ARG A 1036 -14.39 31.98 -8.87
C ARG A 1036 -15.05 30.60 -8.76
N ASP A 1037 -15.69 30.28 -7.63
CA ASP A 1037 -16.50 29.06 -7.45
C ASP A 1037 -18.00 29.34 -7.69
N ARG A 1038 -18.45 30.60 -7.61
CA ARG A 1038 -19.82 31.04 -7.96
C ARG A 1038 -20.08 30.99 -9.47
N VAL A 1039 -19.09 31.35 -10.29
CA VAL A 1039 -19.18 31.37 -11.77
C VAL A 1039 -18.55 30.10 -12.37
N SER A 1040 -18.82 28.94 -11.77
CA SER A 1040 -18.18 27.67 -12.16
C SER A 1040 -19.20 26.63 -12.59
N LEU A 1041 -18.94 25.96 -13.71
CA LEU A 1041 -19.69 24.79 -14.19
C LEU A 1041 -19.53 23.54 -13.29
N ALA A 1042 -18.84 23.65 -12.16
CA ALA A 1042 -18.58 22.53 -11.26
C ALA A 1042 -19.84 21.81 -10.72
N PRO A 1043 -20.96 22.49 -10.36
CA PRO A 1043 -22.17 21.79 -9.96
C PRO A 1043 -22.94 21.16 -11.13
N LEU A 1044 -22.81 21.70 -12.36
CA LEU A 1044 -23.32 21.04 -13.57
C LEU A 1044 -22.52 19.77 -13.89
N ALA A 1045 -21.20 19.82 -13.74
CA ALA A 1045 -20.36 18.63 -13.83
C ALA A 1045 -20.64 17.62 -12.70
N ALA A 1046 -21.05 18.09 -11.51
CA ALA A 1046 -21.54 17.22 -10.43
C ALA A 1046 -22.90 16.59 -10.76
N LEU A 1047 -23.82 17.32 -11.41
CA LEU A 1047 -25.09 16.78 -11.91
C LEU A 1047 -24.84 15.67 -12.95
N LEU A 1048 -24.03 15.95 -13.97
CA LEU A 1048 -23.69 14.97 -15.01
C LEU A 1048 -22.98 13.73 -14.44
N ALA A 1049 -22.01 13.92 -13.54
CA ALA A 1049 -21.36 12.81 -12.84
C ALA A 1049 -22.35 12.02 -11.98
N GLY A 1050 -23.26 12.69 -11.25
CA GLY A 1050 -24.29 12.06 -10.45
C GLY A 1050 -25.28 11.25 -11.28
N LEU A 1051 -25.72 11.76 -12.44
CA LEU A 1051 -26.64 11.04 -13.34
C LEU A 1051 -25.97 9.80 -13.96
N VAL A 1052 -24.71 9.92 -14.39
CA VAL A 1052 -23.92 8.80 -14.92
C VAL A 1052 -23.65 7.74 -13.85
N LEU A 1053 -23.28 8.14 -12.63
CA LEU A 1053 -23.07 7.20 -11.51
C LEU A 1053 -24.38 6.56 -11.07
N MET A 1054 -25.49 7.30 -11.00
CA MET A 1054 -26.81 6.77 -10.64
C MET A 1054 -27.30 5.75 -11.67
N GLY A 1055 -27.40 6.14 -12.95
CA GLY A 1055 -27.84 5.24 -14.02
C GLY A 1055 -26.93 4.02 -14.17
N GLY A 1056 -25.62 4.25 -14.04
CA GLY A 1056 -24.63 3.17 -14.00
C GLY A 1056 -24.79 2.25 -12.79
N PHE A 1057 -25.09 2.76 -11.59
CA PHE A 1057 -25.39 1.96 -10.41
C PHE A 1057 -26.59 1.06 -10.64
N LEU A 1058 -27.68 1.57 -11.23
CA LEU A 1058 -28.89 0.78 -11.45
C LEU A 1058 -28.60 -0.46 -12.33
N VAL A 1059 -27.74 -0.29 -13.35
CA VAL A 1059 -27.27 -1.39 -14.21
C VAL A 1059 -26.23 -2.28 -13.50
N ALA A 1060 -25.25 -1.68 -12.81
CA ALA A 1060 -24.11 -2.41 -12.23
C ALA A 1060 -24.43 -3.15 -10.93
N ARG A 1061 -25.36 -2.65 -10.10
CA ARG A 1061 -25.79 -3.28 -8.85
C ARG A 1061 -26.90 -4.30 -9.09
N TRP A 1062 -27.92 -3.93 -9.85
CA TRP A 1062 -29.11 -4.77 -10.07
C TRP A 1062 -29.08 -5.57 -11.38
N GLY A 1063 -28.02 -5.48 -12.20
CA GLY A 1063 -27.90 -6.31 -13.41
C GLY A 1063 -27.85 -7.81 -13.16
N ASN A 1064 -27.47 -8.22 -11.93
CA ASN A 1064 -27.48 -9.62 -11.46
C ASN A 1064 -28.84 -10.06 -10.86
N GLU A 1065 -29.79 -9.13 -10.64
CA GLU A 1065 -31.03 -9.43 -9.89
C GLU A 1065 -31.84 -10.65 -10.38
N PRO A 1066 -31.88 -10.99 -11.69
CA PRO A 1066 -32.62 -12.16 -12.17
C PRO A 1066 -32.19 -13.50 -11.54
N PHE A 1067 -30.95 -13.60 -11.05
CA PHE A 1067 -30.40 -14.77 -10.34
C PHE A 1067 -29.94 -14.49 -8.89
N GLU A 1068 -29.79 -13.23 -8.48
CA GLU A 1068 -29.54 -12.87 -7.06
C GLU A 1068 -30.82 -12.83 -6.20
N ARG A 1069 -31.99 -12.58 -6.82
CA ARG A 1069 -33.32 -12.67 -6.19
C ARG A 1069 -33.69 -14.13 -5.93
N ILE A 1070 -33.84 -14.48 -4.65
CA ILE A 1070 -34.43 -15.75 -4.22
C ILE A 1070 -35.96 -15.65 -4.34
N ARG A 1071 -36.64 -16.74 -4.70
CA ARG A 1071 -38.11 -16.81 -4.79
C ARG A 1071 -38.73 -17.71 -3.71
N PRO A 1072 -39.99 -17.47 -3.28
CA PRO A 1072 -40.65 -18.29 -2.26
C PRO A 1072 -40.70 -19.78 -2.58
N GLY A 1073 -40.83 -20.18 -3.85
CA GLY A 1073 -40.78 -21.59 -4.26
C GLY A 1073 -39.41 -22.24 -4.02
N GLU A 1074 -38.32 -21.45 -4.05
CA GLU A 1074 -36.95 -21.90 -3.80
C GLU A 1074 -36.69 -22.06 -2.29
N VAL A 1075 -37.24 -21.15 -1.46
CA VAL A 1075 -37.23 -21.27 0.02
C VAL A 1075 -38.08 -22.45 0.48
N ALA A 1076 -39.29 -22.62 -0.08
CA ALA A 1076 -40.15 -23.78 0.20
C ALA A 1076 -39.48 -25.12 -0.17
N ALA A 1077 -38.73 -25.17 -1.27
CA ALA A 1077 -37.99 -26.36 -1.67
C ALA A 1077 -36.80 -26.67 -0.75
N MET A 1078 -36.07 -25.66 -0.28
CA MET A 1078 -35.03 -25.88 0.73
C MET A 1078 -35.61 -26.29 2.09
N ASN A 1079 -36.75 -25.73 2.50
CA ASN A 1079 -37.48 -26.19 3.69
C ASN A 1079 -37.96 -27.64 3.58
N TYR A 1080 -38.31 -28.12 2.38
CA TYR A 1080 -38.56 -29.55 2.15
C TYR A 1080 -37.29 -30.40 2.36
N VAL A 1081 -36.12 -29.94 1.91
CA VAL A 1081 -34.83 -30.64 2.11
C VAL A 1081 -34.50 -30.73 3.60
N TYR A 1082 -34.54 -29.63 4.35
CA TYR A 1082 -34.27 -29.63 5.80
C TYR A 1082 -35.30 -30.48 6.59
N ALA A 1083 -36.53 -30.64 6.08
CA ALA A 1083 -37.53 -31.53 6.69
C ALA A 1083 -37.29 -33.04 6.42
N HIS A 1084 -36.30 -33.40 5.60
CA HIS A 1084 -35.97 -34.77 5.20
C HIS A 1084 -34.45 -35.04 5.21
N ASP A 1085 -33.70 -34.30 6.02
CA ASP A 1085 -32.24 -34.35 6.07
C ASP A 1085 -31.67 -35.40 7.04
N ASP A 1086 -32.49 -36.03 7.87
CA ASP A 1086 -32.06 -37.10 8.78
C ASP A 1086 -31.85 -38.45 8.04
N PRO A 1087 -30.72 -39.16 8.28
CA PRO A 1087 -29.55 -38.77 9.07
C PRO A 1087 -28.52 -37.91 8.32
N THR A 1088 -28.53 -37.95 6.98
CA THR A 1088 -27.92 -36.99 6.04
C THR A 1088 -28.70 -36.98 4.72
N VAL A 1089 -28.52 -35.94 3.91
CA VAL A 1089 -29.12 -35.79 2.58
C VAL A 1089 -28.13 -35.18 1.58
N ARG A 1090 -28.18 -35.65 0.32
CA ARG A 1090 -27.38 -35.10 -0.78
C ARG A 1090 -28.23 -34.27 -1.72
N LEU A 1091 -27.86 -33.00 -1.92
CA LEU A 1091 -28.55 -32.09 -2.83
C LEU A 1091 -27.67 -31.78 -4.05
N LEU A 1092 -27.96 -32.47 -5.16
CA LEU A 1092 -27.33 -32.26 -6.45
C LEU A 1092 -27.94 -31.01 -7.11
N TRP A 1093 -27.07 -30.08 -7.52
CA TRP A 1093 -27.47 -28.78 -8.07
C TRP A 1093 -26.69 -28.44 -9.35
N MET A 1094 -27.23 -27.55 -10.19
CA MET A 1094 -26.74 -27.32 -11.54
C MET A 1094 -25.62 -26.28 -11.60
N SER A 1095 -24.39 -26.73 -11.88
CA SER A 1095 -23.23 -25.87 -12.15
C SER A 1095 -22.69 -26.07 -13.57
N ASN A 1096 -22.11 -25.03 -14.16
CA ASN A 1096 -21.38 -25.11 -15.43
C ASN A 1096 -19.92 -25.54 -15.28
N ASP A 1097 -19.38 -25.49 -14.06
CA ASP A 1097 -18.02 -25.91 -13.71
C ASP A 1097 -18.03 -26.42 -12.27
N THR A 1098 -17.83 -27.72 -12.08
CA THR A 1098 -17.94 -28.37 -10.76
C THR A 1098 -16.70 -28.20 -9.88
N VAL A 1099 -15.68 -27.45 -10.33
CA VAL A 1099 -14.43 -27.19 -9.62
C VAL A 1099 -14.30 -25.70 -9.27
N GLU A 1100 -14.53 -24.81 -10.23
CA GLU A 1100 -14.40 -23.35 -10.03
C GLU A 1100 -15.74 -22.68 -9.65
N ASN A 1101 -16.88 -23.19 -10.12
CA ASN A 1101 -18.21 -22.66 -9.76
C ASN A 1101 -18.91 -23.55 -8.72
N VAL A 1102 -18.53 -23.33 -7.45
CA VAL A 1102 -18.99 -24.09 -6.28
C VAL A 1102 -20.04 -23.36 -5.42
N THR A 1103 -20.56 -22.21 -5.86
CA THR A 1103 -21.57 -21.44 -5.09
C THR A 1103 -22.95 -21.49 -5.77
N PRO A 1104 -23.94 -22.22 -5.22
CA PRO A 1104 -25.25 -22.36 -5.86
C PRO A 1104 -26.12 -21.11 -5.71
N SER A 1105 -26.91 -20.82 -6.75
CA SER A 1105 -27.95 -19.78 -6.71
C SER A 1105 -29.28 -20.34 -6.15
N ILE A 1106 -29.28 -20.69 -4.86
CA ILE A 1106 -30.44 -21.17 -4.05
C ILE A 1106 -30.30 -20.68 -2.59
N PRO A 1107 -31.35 -20.71 -1.74
CA PRO A 1107 -31.24 -20.42 -0.30
C PRO A 1107 -30.65 -21.60 0.51
N TRP A 1108 -29.41 -21.99 0.16
CA TRP A 1108 -28.67 -23.10 0.78
C TRP A 1108 -28.09 -22.76 2.17
N GLY A 1109 -27.77 -23.81 2.93
CA GLY A 1109 -27.03 -23.75 4.19
C GLY A 1109 -27.68 -22.89 5.26
N ALA A 1110 -29.01 -22.77 5.26
CA ALA A 1110 -29.74 -21.91 6.19
C ALA A 1110 -29.98 -22.54 7.57
N ARG A 1111 -29.97 -23.88 7.64
CA ARG A 1111 -30.13 -24.74 8.81
C ARG A 1111 -29.37 -26.05 8.56
N ASP A 1112 -29.12 -26.81 9.62
CA ASP A 1112 -28.65 -28.21 9.58
C ASP A 1112 -27.52 -28.48 8.56
N MET A 1113 -26.58 -27.53 8.46
CA MET A 1113 -25.54 -27.53 7.43
C MET A 1113 -24.55 -28.70 7.58
N GLU A 1114 -24.51 -29.33 8.76
CA GLU A 1114 -23.77 -30.58 9.00
C GLU A 1114 -24.42 -31.82 8.35
N LYS A 1115 -25.70 -31.76 7.95
CA LYS A 1115 -26.45 -32.89 7.37
C LYS A 1115 -26.61 -32.83 5.85
N VAL A 1116 -26.55 -31.63 5.25
CA VAL A 1116 -26.86 -31.40 3.84
C VAL A 1116 -25.59 -31.26 3.00
N GLU A 1117 -25.27 -32.30 2.22
CA GLU A 1117 -24.14 -32.32 1.30
C GLU A 1117 -24.54 -31.70 -0.06
N TYR A 1118 -24.04 -30.51 -0.38
CA TYR A 1118 -24.39 -29.75 -1.59
C TYR A 1118 -23.46 -30.10 -2.78
N VAL A 1119 -23.90 -31.01 -3.64
CA VAL A 1119 -23.07 -31.62 -4.70
C VAL A 1119 -23.15 -30.83 -6.02
N PRO A 1120 -22.10 -30.08 -6.44
CA PRO A 1120 -22.09 -29.39 -7.73
C PRO A 1120 -22.12 -30.41 -8.86
N THR A 1121 -23.17 -30.38 -9.66
CA THR A 1121 -23.43 -31.35 -10.73
C THR A 1121 -23.40 -30.65 -12.08
N LEU A 1122 -22.63 -31.18 -13.03
CA LEU A 1122 -22.42 -30.55 -14.34
C LEU A 1122 -23.73 -30.47 -15.15
N ALA A 1123 -24.18 -29.25 -15.40
CA ALA A 1123 -25.32 -28.96 -16.25
C ALA A 1123 -25.02 -29.37 -17.72
N PRO A 1124 -25.90 -30.16 -18.38
CA PRO A 1124 -25.66 -30.59 -19.75
C PRO A 1124 -25.97 -29.46 -20.73
N VAL A 1125 -24.99 -29.09 -21.57
CA VAL A 1125 -25.12 -28.00 -22.58
C VAL A 1125 -26.25 -28.29 -23.58
N ASP A 1126 -26.40 -29.54 -24.02
CA ASP A 1126 -27.63 -30.01 -24.68
C ASP A 1126 -28.57 -30.63 -23.63
N PRO A 1127 -29.77 -30.04 -23.38
CA PRO A 1127 -30.71 -30.52 -22.38
C PRO A 1127 -31.32 -31.90 -22.69
N VAL A 1128 -31.00 -32.52 -23.83
CA VAL A 1128 -31.36 -33.91 -24.13
C VAL A 1128 -30.43 -34.92 -23.44
N LEU A 1129 -29.19 -34.53 -23.10
CA LEU A 1129 -28.15 -35.45 -22.59
C LEU A 1129 -28.27 -35.74 -21.07
N VAL A 1130 -29.49 -35.97 -20.60
CA VAL A 1130 -29.83 -36.17 -19.17
C VAL A 1130 -29.20 -37.40 -18.52
N SER A 1131 -28.67 -38.35 -19.28
CA SER A 1131 -28.04 -39.57 -18.75
C SER A 1131 -26.87 -39.29 -17.81
N GLY A 1132 -26.16 -38.17 -17.98
CA GLY A 1132 -25.11 -37.74 -17.03
C GLY A 1132 -25.68 -37.38 -15.66
N LEU A 1133 -26.80 -36.63 -15.63
CA LEU A 1133 -27.51 -36.25 -14.39
C LEU A 1133 -28.11 -37.48 -13.69
N VAL A 1134 -28.71 -38.40 -14.47
CA VAL A 1134 -29.25 -39.66 -13.94
C VAL A 1134 -28.12 -40.56 -13.40
N LYS A 1135 -26.91 -40.50 -13.96
CA LYS A 1135 -25.74 -41.20 -13.38
C LYS A 1135 -25.28 -40.53 -12.09
N ALA A 1136 -25.08 -39.20 -12.07
CA ALA A 1136 -24.66 -38.47 -10.87
C ALA A 1136 -25.61 -38.74 -9.67
N LEU A 1137 -26.92 -38.77 -9.91
CA LEU A 1137 -27.93 -39.07 -8.88
C LEU A 1137 -27.91 -40.53 -8.39
N LYS A 1138 -27.35 -41.47 -9.17
CA LYS A 1138 -27.08 -42.86 -8.76
C LYS A 1138 -25.76 -42.97 -8.01
N ASP A 1139 -24.71 -42.32 -8.51
CA ASP A 1139 -23.38 -42.30 -7.91
C ASP A 1139 -23.39 -41.64 -6.51
N ALA A 1140 -24.30 -40.69 -6.26
CA ALA A 1140 -24.49 -40.03 -4.97
C ALA A 1140 -25.08 -40.94 -3.85
N GLY A 1141 -25.68 -42.08 -4.20
CA GLY A 1141 -26.21 -43.03 -3.22
C GLY A 1141 -27.61 -42.67 -2.65
N PRO A 1142 -28.02 -43.29 -1.53
CA PRO A 1142 -29.36 -43.14 -0.97
C PRO A 1142 -29.59 -41.76 -0.33
N ASN A 1143 -30.87 -41.36 -0.23
CA ASN A 1143 -31.32 -40.02 0.19
C ASN A 1143 -30.67 -38.87 -0.62
N SER A 1144 -30.61 -39.03 -1.94
CA SER A 1144 -30.14 -38.02 -2.89
C SER A 1144 -31.28 -37.38 -3.67
N TYR A 1145 -31.26 -36.05 -3.81
CA TYR A 1145 -32.18 -35.25 -4.62
C TYR A 1145 -31.42 -34.46 -5.70
N LEU A 1146 -31.95 -34.45 -6.92
CA LEU A 1146 -31.55 -33.53 -7.98
C LEU A 1146 -32.53 -32.34 -8.00
N MET A 1147 -32.04 -31.14 -7.68
CA MET A 1147 -32.81 -29.90 -7.70
C MET A 1147 -32.56 -29.11 -8.99
N ILE A 1148 -33.63 -28.66 -9.64
CA ILE A 1148 -33.60 -27.73 -10.76
C ILE A 1148 -34.49 -26.54 -10.38
N ASN A 1149 -33.85 -25.42 -10.05
CA ASN A 1149 -34.52 -24.17 -9.65
C ASN A 1149 -34.30 -23.04 -10.66
N ARG A 1150 -35.19 -22.06 -10.61
CA ARG A 1150 -35.25 -20.93 -11.55
C ARG A 1150 -34.04 -20.02 -11.49
N SER A 1151 -33.52 -19.68 -10.31
CA SER A 1151 -32.33 -18.82 -10.18
C SER A 1151 -31.07 -19.44 -10.80
N GLN A 1152 -30.86 -20.76 -10.68
CA GLN A 1152 -29.76 -21.46 -11.38
C GLN A 1152 -29.95 -21.51 -12.89
N VAL A 1153 -31.18 -21.74 -13.37
CA VAL A 1153 -31.50 -21.69 -14.81
C VAL A 1153 -31.18 -20.30 -15.40
N VAL A 1154 -31.57 -19.23 -14.70
CA VAL A 1154 -31.34 -17.85 -15.15
C VAL A 1154 -29.84 -17.50 -15.13
N TYR A 1155 -29.09 -17.96 -14.13
CA TYR A 1155 -27.62 -17.85 -14.12
C TYR A 1155 -26.99 -18.54 -15.34
N LEU A 1156 -27.34 -19.80 -15.62
CA LEU A 1156 -26.84 -20.54 -16.79
C LEU A 1156 -27.20 -19.86 -18.12
N GLN A 1157 -28.38 -19.21 -18.20
CA GLN A 1157 -28.78 -18.44 -19.39
C GLN A 1157 -28.01 -17.12 -19.54
N LEU A 1158 -27.77 -16.37 -18.45
CA LEU A 1158 -27.17 -15.03 -18.51
C LEU A 1158 -25.64 -15.03 -18.49
N ASP A 1159 -25.01 -15.81 -17.62
CA ASP A 1159 -23.55 -15.83 -17.39
C ASP A 1159 -22.84 -16.87 -18.26
N VAL A 1160 -23.51 -17.98 -18.59
CA VAL A 1160 -22.93 -19.07 -19.40
C VAL A 1160 -23.44 -19.04 -20.85
N GLY A 1161 -24.69 -18.62 -21.07
CA GLY A 1161 -25.29 -18.43 -22.40
C GLY A 1161 -26.18 -19.57 -22.87
N TYR A 1162 -26.77 -20.34 -21.96
CA TYR A 1162 -27.69 -21.44 -22.29
C TYR A 1162 -28.98 -20.94 -22.95
N SER A 1163 -29.66 -21.82 -23.69
CA SER A 1163 -30.90 -21.47 -24.41
C SER A 1163 -32.04 -21.07 -23.46
N PRO A 1164 -32.89 -20.08 -23.81
CA PRO A 1164 -34.14 -19.81 -23.10
C PRO A 1164 -35.05 -21.04 -22.96
N THR A 1165 -34.98 -21.98 -23.92
CA THR A 1165 -35.76 -23.23 -23.90
C THR A 1165 -35.12 -24.38 -23.10
N TRP A 1166 -33.95 -24.15 -22.50
CA TRP A 1166 -33.13 -25.20 -21.90
C TRP A 1166 -33.86 -25.94 -20.77
N GLN A 1167 -34.44 -25.21 -19.80
CA GLN A 1167 -35.16 -25.79 -18.66
C GLN A 1167 -36.35 -26.65 -19.12
N THR A 1168 -37.21 -26.14 -20.01
CA THR A 1168 -38.38 -26.87 -20.50
C THR A 1168 -37.99 -28.15 -21.24
N ARG A 1169 -36.91 -28.10 -22.03
CA ARG A 1169 -36.36 -29.29 -22.70
C ARG A 1169 -35.75 -30.28 -21.70
N LEU A 1170 -35.01 -29.79 -20.69
CA LEU A 1170 -34.35 -30.63 -19.69
C LEU A 1170 -35.38 -31.38 -18.84
N LEU A 1171 -36.37 -30.66 -18.29
CA LEU A 1171 -37.43 -31.25 -17.50
C LEU A 1171 -38.22 -32.29 -18.31
N LYS A 1172 -38.55 -32.02 -19.58
CA LYS A 1172 -39.17 -33.03 -20.45
C LYS A 1172 -38.32 -34.30 -20.58
N ASN A 1173 -37.02 -34.18 -20.85
CA ASN A 1173 -36.14 -35.33 -21.03
C ASN A 1173 -35.88 -36.09 -19.71
N LEU A 1174 -35.98 -35.42 -18.55
CA LEU A 1174 -35.95 -36.05 -17.23
C LEU A 1174 -37.28 -36.77 -16.91
N ASP A 1175 -38.42 -36.21 -17.30
CA ASP A 1175 -39.75 -36.78 -17.08
C ASP A 1175 -39.96 -38.10 -17.86
N GLU A 1176 -39.28 -38.25 -18.99
CA GLU A 1176 -39.28 -39.48 -19.79
C GLU A 1176 -38.46 -40.62 -19.13
N ARG A 1177 -37.66 -40.34 -18.08
CA ARG A 1177 -36.80 -41.33 -17.38
C ARG A 1177 -37.57 -42.13 -16.34
N GLN A 1178 -37.85 -43.39 -16.64
CA GLN A 1178 -38.52 -44.35 -15.75
C GLN A 1178 -37.79 -44.54 -14.40
N GLU A 1179 -36.47 -44.33 -14.36
CA GLU A 1179 -35.65 -44.45 -13.14
C GLU A 1179 -35.95 -43.36 -12.11
N LEU A 1180 -36.54 -42.23 -12.53
CA LEU A 1180 -36.79 -41.07 -11.68
C LEU A 1180 -38.24 -41.05 -11.14
N LYS A 1181 -38.41 -40.32 -10.04
CA LYS A 1181 -39.68 -39.81 -9.55
C LYS A 1181 -39.52 -38.33 -9.20
N LYS A 1182 -40.52 -37.49 -9.51
CA LYS A 1182 -40.63 -36.15 -8.92
C LYS A 1182 -40.98 -36.31 -7.44
N VAL A 1183 -40.40 -35.45 -6.61
CA VAL A 1183 -40.59 -35.45 -5.15
C VAL A 1183 -41.30 -34.19 -4.72
N LEU A 1184 -40.82 -33.05 -5.22
CA LEU A 1184 -41.42 -31.74 -5.04
C LEU A 1184 -41.52 -31.05 -6.41
N VAL A 1185 -42.64 -30.36 -6.64
CA VAL A 1185 -42.85 -29.49 -7.79
C VAL A 1185 -43.59 -28.25 -7.30
N ASN A 1186 -43.06 -27.07 -7.61
CA ASN A 1186 -43.74 -25.79 -7.49
C ASN A 1186 -43.34 -24.90 -8.68
N ASP A 1187 -43.80 -23.65 -8.71
CA ASP A 1187 -43.62 -22.75 -9.86
C ASP A 1187 -42.15 -22.37 -10.15
N ASP A 1188 -41.26 -22.50 -9.15
CA ASP A 1188 -39.84 -22.14 -9.28
C ASP A 1188 -38.88 -23.35 -9.27
N VAL A 1189 -39.30 -24.50 -8.73
CA VAL A 1189 -38.44 -25.67 -8.48
C VAL A 1189 -39.10 -26.99 -8.87
N THR A 1190 -38.34 -27.84 -9.54
CA THR A 1190 -38.63 -29.29 -9.65
C THR A 1190 -37.50 -30.09 -9.01
N MET A 1191 -37.85 -31.00 -8.09
CA MET A 1191 -36.91 -31.94 -7.46
C MET A 1191 -37.20 -33.38 -7.89
N TYR A 1192 -36.15 -34.09 -8.30
CA TYR A 1192 -36.19 -35.52 -8.64
C TYR A 1192 -35.42 -36.35 -7.61
N SER A 1193 -35.84 -37.59 -7.41
CA SER A 1193 -35.04 -38.65 -6.76
C SER A 1193 -35.18 -39.96 -7.54
N LEU A 1194 -34.38 -40.96 -7.19
CA LEU A 1194 -34.49 -42.30 -7.78
C LEU A 1194 -35.74 -43.04 -7.27
N ARG A 1195 -36.44 -43.70 -8.19
CA ARG A 1195 -37.65 -44.49 -7.94
C ARG A 1195 -37.35 -45.73 -7.09
N LYS A 1196 -36.31 -46.50 -7.44
CA LYS A 1196 -35.64 -47.45 -6.54
C LYS A 1196 -34.39 -46.75 -5.99
N GLN A 1197 -34.31 -46.58 -4.68
CA GLN A 1197 -33.08 -46.09 -4.03
C GLN A 1197 -31.96 -47.15 -4.14
N PRO A 1198 -30.69 -46.75 -4.28
CA PRO A 1198 -29.56 -47.69 -4.25
C PRO A 1198 -29.40 -48.30 -2.85
N GLU A 1199 -28.78 -49.47 -2.80
CA GLU A 1199 -28.57 -50.23 -1.56
C GLU A 1199 -27.32 -49.74 -0.82
N GLY A 1200 -27.45 -49.48 0.48
CA GLY A 1200 -26.41 -48.96 1.37
C GLY A 1200 -27.00 -48.26 2.59
N GLU A 1201 -26.21 -48.09 3.65
CA GLU A 1201 -26.62 -47.25 4.78
C GLU A 1201 -26.51 -45.76 4.40
N ILE A 1202 -27.45 -44.93 4.87
CA ILE A 1202 -27.33 -43.47 4.76
C ILE A 1202 -26.32 -43.03 5.84
N PRO A 1203 -25.25 -42.29 5.49
CA PRO A 1203 -24.29 -41.81 6.48
C PRO A 1203 -24.94 -40.95 7.56
N LYS A 1204 -24.31 -40.89 8.74
CA LYS A 1204 -24.64 -39.90 9.76
C LYS A 1204 -23.84 -38.62 9.50
N ALA A 1205 -24.38 -37.48 9.92
CA ALA A 1205 -23.66 -36.23 9.90
C ALA A 1205 -22.36 -36.36 10.72
N ASP A 1206 -21.22 -36.28 10.03
CA ASP A 1206 -19.91 -36.08 10.63
C ASP A 1206 -19.41 -34.70 10.18
N PRO A 1207 -19.64 -33.64 10.99
CA PRO A 1207 -19.17 -32.31 10.64
C PRO A 1207 -17.65 -32.19 10.70
N GLY A 1208 -16.94 -33.17 11.25
CA GLY A 1208 -15.54 -33.05 11.63
C GLY A 1208 -15.35 -32.37 13.00
N PRO A 1209 -14.11 -31.96 13.31
CA PRO A 1209 -13.72 -31.60 14.67
C PRO A 1209 -14.07 -30.15 15.05
N ILE A 1210 -14.38 -29.97 16.34
CA ILE A 1210 -14.80 -28.68 16.90
C ILE A 1210 -13.62 -27.72 17.10
N GLY A 1211 -13.84 -26.48 16.66
CA GLY A 1211 -13.10 -25.28 17.03
C GLY A 1211 -11.87 -24.99 16.18
N PRO A 1212 -11.26 -23.80 16.32
CA PRO A 1212 -9.96 -23.48 15.71
C PRO A 1212 -8.89 -24.42 16.28
N GLN A 1213 -8.62 -25.52 15.57
CA GLN A 1213 -7.63 -26.50 16.00
C GLN A 1213 -6.23 -25.88 16.03
N VAL A 1214 -5.43 -26.28 17.02
CA VAL A 1214 -4.03 -25.89 17.13
C VAL A 1214 -3.21 -27.12 17.43
N THR A 1215 -2.34 -27.54 16.51
CA THR A 1215 -1.39 -28.63 16.74
C THR A 1215 -0.31 -28.15 17.72
N TRP A 1216 -0.44 -28.55 18.99
CA TRP A 1216 0.45 -28.14 20.07
C TRP A 1216 1.75 -28.95 20.09
N THR A 1217 2.78 -28.43 19.42
CA THR A 1217 4.17 -28.88 19.56
C THR A 1217 4.86 -28.09 20.68
N PRO A 1218 5.99 -28.56 21.26
CA PRO A 1218 6.76 -27.77 22.22
C PRO A 1218 7.18 -26.39 21.67
N TRP A 1219 7.46 -26.31 20.37
CA TRP A 1219 7.76 -25.04 19.68
C TRP A 1219 6.52 -24.15 19.56
N SER A 1220 5.32 -24.68 19.34
CA SER A 1220 4.09 -23.88 19.27
C SER A 1220 3.62 -23.41 20.65
N VAL A 1221 3.79 -24.21 21.71
CA VAL A 1221 3.54 -23.77 23.11
C VAL A 1221 4.44 -22.59 23.48
N VAL A 1222 5.76 -22.71 23.25
CA VAL A 1222 6.72 -21.61 23.51
C VAL A 1222 6.43 -20.39 22.63
N GLY A 1223 6.05 -20.60 21.37
CA GLY A 1223 5.64 -19.53 20.44
C GLY A 1223 4.36 -18.81 20.87
N GLY A 1224 3.35 -19.53 21.37
CA GLY A 1224 2.09 -18.98 21.86
C GLY A 1224 2.27 -18.15 23.14
N LEU A 1225 3.07 -18.64 24.09
CA LEU A 1225 3.45 -17.87 25.28
C LEU A 1225 4.23 -16.59 24.90
N ALA A 1226 5.17 -16.70 23.95
CA ALA A 1226 5.89 -15.55 23.41
C ALA A 1226 4.97 -14.56 22.68
N ALA A 1227 3.95 -15.05 21.94
CA ALA A 1227 2.95 -14.23 21.28
C ALA A 1227 2.12 -13.41 22.27
N VAL A 1228 1.57 -14.03 23.32
CA VAL A 1228 0.79 -13.34 24.35
C VAL A 1228 1.64 -12.27 25.04
N ALA A 1229 2.85 -12.62 25.47
CA ALA A 1229 3.79 -11.67 26.07
C ALA A 1229 4.13 -10.50 25.14
N LEU A 1230 4.35 -10.77 23.84
CA LEU A 1230 4.67 -9.76 22.83
C LEU A 1230 3.48 -8.83 22.53
N ILE A 1231 2.26 -9.36 22.41
CA ILE A 1231 1.03 -8.59 22.18
C ILE A 1231 0.78 -7.65 23.35
N VAL A 1232 0.85 -8.14 24.60
CA VAL A 1232 0.70 -7.32 25.81
C VAL A 1232 1.78 -6.24 25.87
N LEU A 1233 3.05 -6.61 25.68
CA LEU A 1233 4.19 -5.69 25.69
C LEU A 1233 4.04 -4.56 24.66
N LEU A 1234 3.72 -4.89 23.40
CA LEU A 1234 3.55 -3.91 22.32
C LEU A 1234 2.32 -3.01 22.54
N THR A 1235 1.22 -3.57 23.07
CA THR A 1235 0.01 -2.82 23.42
C THR A 1235 0.27 -1.81 24.53
N VAL A 1236 0.83 -2.25 25.66
CA VAL A 1236 1.20 -1.38 26.78
C VAL A 1236 2.24 -0.35 26.33
N ARG A 1237 3.17 -0.72 25.43
CA ARG A 1237 4.18 0.19 24.88
C ARG A 1237 3.58 1.36 24.11
N GLU A 1238 2.66 1.13 23.16
CA GLU A 1238 2.02 2.25 22.45
C GLU A 1238 0.99 3.00 23.35
N ALA A 1239 0.33 2.32 24.29
CA ALA A 1239 -0.55 2.97 25.27
C ALA A 1239 0.21 3.96 26.18
N VAL A 1240 1.33 3.53 26.78
CA VAL A 1240 2.23 4.39 27.57
C VAL A 1240 2.78 5.53 26.71
N ARG A 1241 3.13 5.26 25.45
CA ARG A 1241 3.65 6.27 24.50
C ARG A 1241 2.65 7.40 24.21
N VAL A 1242 1.35 7.10 24.14
CA VAL A 1242 0.29 8.10 23.87
C VAL A 1242 -0.22 8.76 25.15
N ALA A 1243 -0.43 8.02 26.25
CA ALA A 1243 -1.00 8.57 27.48
C ALA A 1243 0.00 9.43 28.28
N VAL A 1244 1.21 8.91 28.53
CA VAL A 1244 2.15 9.45 29.53
C VAL A 1244 2.91 10.68 29.02
N ARG A 1245 3.36 11.56 29.94
CA ARG A 1245 4.11 12.78 29.59
C ARG A 1245 5.54 12.44 29.12
N PRO A 1246 5.98 12.94 27.94
CA PRO A 1246 7.36 12.88 27.47
C PRO A 1246 8.35 13.22 28.58
N SER A 1247 9.19 12.24 28.91
CA SER A 1247 10.17 12.31 29.98
C SER A 1247 11.29 11.31 29.70
N VAL A 1248 12.50 11.56 30.23
CA VAL A 1248 13.65 10.68 30.04
C VAL A 1248 13.37 9.27 30.59
N ARG A 1249 12.59 9.14 31.68
CA ARG A 1249 12.13 7.85 32.22
C ARG A 1249 11.22 7.10 31.23
N GLN A 1250 10.20 7.77 30.66
CA GLN A 1250 9.33 7.17 29.64
C GLN A 1250 10.13 6.78 28.39
N LEU A 1251 11.07 7.61 27.94
CA LEU A 1251 11.91 7.33 26.77
C LEU A 1251 12.78 6.08 26.98
N ARG A 1252 13.46 5.97 28.13
CA ARG A 1252 14.24 4.77 28.50
C ARG A 1252 13.36 3.52 28.55
N TRP A 1253 12.17 3.61 29.16
CA TRP A 1253 11.24 2.48 29.20
C TRP A 1253 10.72 2.07 27.80
N LEU A 1254 10.48 3.03 26.90
CA LEU A 1254 10.10 2.78 25.49
C LEU A 1254 11.24 2.18 24.64
N GLN A 1255 12.51 2.44 25.02
CA GLN A 1255 13.70 1.78 24.46
C GLN A 1255 13.83 0.36 25.00
N SER A 1256 13.80 0.16 26.33
CA SER A 1256 13.93 -1.16 26.96
C SER A 1256 12.83 -2.13 26.51
N SER A 1257 11.56 -1.68 26.46
CA SER A 1257 10.45 -2.50 25.94
C SER A 1257 10.57 -2.83 24.46
N PHE A 1258 11.23 -1.99 23.65
CA PHE A 1258 11.57 -2.34 22.27
C PHE A 1258 12.61 -3.47 22.22
N TRP A 1259 13.71 -3.36 22.98
CA TRP A 1259 14.72 -4.42 23.03
C TRP A 1259 14.17 -5.74 23.56
N PHE A 1260 13.32 -5.71 24.58
CA PHE A 1260 12.65 -6.89 25.13
C PHE A 1260 11.63 -7.52 24.15
N SER A 1261 11.08 -6.75 23.22
CA SER A 1261 10.18 -7.27 22.17
C SER A 1261 10.89 -8.09 21.09
N LEU A 1262 12.20 -7.89 20.87
CA LEU A 1262 12.94 -8.54 19.78
C LEU A 1262 13.18 -10.05 20.02
N PRO A 1263 13.59 -10.53 21.21
CA PRO A 1263 13.66 -11.96 21.50
C PRO A 1263 12.29 -12.65 21.39
N LEU A 1264 11.23 -12.04 21.94
CA LEU A 1264 9.86 -12.59 21.86
C LEU A 1264 9.38 -12.72 20.41
N LEU A 1265 9.63 -11.70 19.58
CA LEU A 1265 9.33 -11.74 18.15
C LEU A 1265 10.18 -12.80 17.41
N ALA A 1266 11.45 -12.97 17.76
CA ALA A 1266 12.31 -14.00 17.16
C ALA A 1266 11.83 -15.42 17.51
N VAL A 1267 11.43 -15.66 18.77
CA VAL A 1267 10.85 -16.93 19.22
C VAL A 1267 9.52 -17.22 18.52
N LEU A 1268 8.64 -16.23 18.43
CA LEU A 1268 7.37 -16.35 17.68
C LEU A 1268 7.62 -16.68 16.19
N LEU A 1269 8.53 -15.96 15.53
CA LEU A 1269 8.84 -16.20 14.11
C LEU A 1269 9.48 -17.58 13.90
N ALA A 1270 10.37 -18.03 14.79
CA ALA A 1270 10.94 -19.38 14.73
C ALA A 1270 9.87 -20.47 14.91
N SER A 1271 8.94 -20.28 15.84
CA SER A 1271 7.79 -21.17 16.06
C SER A 1271 6.86 -21.23 14.84
N LEU A 1272 6.52 -20.08 14.25
CA LEU A 1272 5.71 -20.02 13.03
C LEU A 1272 6.39 -20.70 11.83
N VAL A 1273 7.69 -20.47 11.62
CA VAL A 1273 8.47 -21.14 10.56
C VAL A 1273 8.55 -22.65 10.82
N GLN A 1274 8.72 -23.09 12.06
CA GLN A 1274 8.70 -24.51 12.41
C GLN A 1274 7.34 -25.15 12.07
N ARG A 1275 6.22 -24.49 12.39
CA ARG A 1275 4.87 -24.95 12.04
C ARG A 1275 4.67 -25.05 10.53
N PHE A 1276 4.93 -23.99 9.77
CA PHE A 1276 4.83 -23.99 8.29
C PHE A 1276 5.78 -24.97 7.57
N LEU A 1277 6.80 -25.51 8.25
CA LEU A 1277 7.72 -26.52 7.71
C LEU A 1277 7.37 -27.96 8.10
N THR A 1278 6.58 -28.16 9.16
CA THR A 1278 6.28 -29.50 9.73
C THR A 1278 4.82 -29.91 9.64
N MET A 1279 3.92 -28.96 9.44
CA MET A 1279 2.49 -29.18 9.23
C MET A 1279 2.23 -28.95 7.73
N LYS A 1280 1.95 -30.04 7.02
CA LYS A 1280 1.96 -30.17 5.56
C LYS A 1280 1.08 -31.34 5.11
#